data_AF-A0A8J4SG36-F1
#
_entry.id   AF-A0A8J4SG36-F1
#
_cell.length_a   1.000
_cell.length_b   1.000
_cell.length_c   1.000
_cell.angle_alpha   90.00
_cell.angle_beta   90.00
_cell.angle_gamma   90.00
#
_symmetry.space_group_name_H-M   'P 1'
#
loop_
_entity.id
_entity.type
_entity.pdbx_description
1 polymer ?
#
loop_
_entity_poly.entity_id
_entity_poly.type
_entity_poly.pdbx_seq_one_letter_code
_entity_poly.pdbx_strand_id
1 'polypeptide(L)'
;MSGQWTYGDGAESKEDMHSFYWFFTDSLAQPGMLTGSNLVIEASFSYENIQNMLDTYKEGGQGDPFFYHKGNSPILNRSADKQLSEELIRYLDEHSSEDTTQDVVKLNGKKYLVSSVKSSYLDWHLVDVVPLYQILQPISLSRNLFYLFMILLFVVGISASILLYRNIQYPIKKLIQGLRRVQRGDYSIQDLIENVFQEKIRAKEATLKQLQAQINPHFLYNCLGYIINMAQMKDEQAVVSMAHNLSAYYRYTTRVERETSSLKEEINLLVNYLDIQKLRNGRIEYHIDIPEDMLAQFVPRLMLQPIVENSVIHGVAKSYSSGEIRITGESSNGFCKIYIDDDGPGLSPDQLEALNLKMQQPLQEEMGCGLWNTNQRIMHLFGNQSYLLFGPSPLGGFRTEMGHRIASNEWARKLANYDLPFYAGDCALMLVRMEEEFGQYDNNDQTLLEYAVINMAEEIMGEFMEVWGVKEEHGYLVFLLQLKENDTDIGKETILEKLSVQLQSKVKQFLKGSLSIVITEWFAFPDQLYDRFRQASAYFRQIVGDEREFVMRVSDVETPAAQGPLDVLYTPPTFIHLLESGQWDAAEEKILAVCAELDEKWSESWEHCMEAGFLITASFTNLAHRNKLTLANLMGDDIEWLQSGEAFTTISKLRKWSLSVLGKLKEGTSNEIKDIRSEYVKKIQDFTDKNLHLDVSLRVLADHVNLHPTHLSKIYKIETGEGISDYISRLRMDRACHKLVTTTKKVYEITEAEAAFAKGKYDPPIEFSSVLMPKKYVQGDTKENNVHDRWMLETLGMKHKDTWYPANDDQYRQKLQLAIASGEKLPDFVSVPTNAVLTNQLIDSGQFIAIDELFDKYASQTLKDHAAAHPELWYPFTKDGKKYNMPIMEYTDNDDTLLWLREDWMEKLNLEAPKTIADLENIMDKFKNENPDGLSPDKVFPLAISLKNNTNTWMGQLDWLFGAYGTIEEQWNKDANGNLEYGSVNPGAKQALAKLAEWMNKGYIHADSALWDEGKSAESWTKGQAGILPGANWVPDWPAPDLLKNVPGSKYKAYPVPAGPDGKIGTKWQNSGVNASIMINKDAKHPEAIFLYYNYLLDNLANPAAGSEYEYGFAKGYDWDIIDGQPTSDKEKIKDFSNEFPFLTGPARIPDLYMKTLVKLANGEKPETPYEKQMAEFRKPENWYAGKVVMSQIDIRKQNYFTGAATPTMVSKWNLLRQSEMETFNKIIYGQLPVDAFDQFVTNWKSNGGDQITQEVNDWFKSVSAK
;
A
#
# COMPACT_ATOMS: atom_id res chain seq x y z
N MET A 1 53.09 42.81 -21.43
CA MET A 1 51.95 43.62 -21.92
C MET A 1 51.33 44.26 -20.71
N SER A 2 51.39 45.58 -20.58
CA SER A 2 50.94 46.31 -19.39
C SER A 2 49.68 47.09 -19.73
N GLY A 3 48.54 46.48 -19.44
CA GLY A 3 47.29 47.15 -19.12
C GLY A 3 46.75 46.43 -17.89
N GLN A 4 46.63 47.12 -16.76
CA GLN A 4 45.95 46.60 -15.57
C GLN A 4 44.50 47.06 -15.62
N TRP A 5 43.59 46.24 -15.12
CA TRP A 5 42.20 46.65 -14.95
C TRP A 5 42.12 47.72 -13.86
N THR A 6 41.40 48.80 -14.13
CA THR A 6 41.14 49.87 -13.16
C THR A 6 39.64 49.99 -12.91
N TYR A 7 39.26 50.29 -11.66
CA TYR A 7 37.88 50.50 -11.24
C TYR A 7 37.65 51.98 -10.93
N GLY A 8 36.64 52.60 -11.52
CA GLY A 8 36.33 54.01 -11.29
C GLY A 8 35.24 54.54 -12.21
N ASP A 9 35.16 55.87 -12.32
CA ASP A 9 34.26 56.56 -13.24
C ASP A 9 35.04 56.88 -14.52
N GLY A 10 34.59 56.35 -15.66
CA GLY A 10 35.27 56.53 -16.95
C GLY A 10 35.51 58.00 -17.32
N ALA A 11 36.47 58.22 -18.23
CA ALA A 11 36.74 59.56 -18.76
C ALA A 11 35.54 60.06 -19.59
N GLU A 12 34.90 61.14 -19.11
CA GLU A 12 33.74 61.86 -19.67
C GLU A 12 32.31 61.31 -19.39
N SER A 13 31.76 61.79 -18.27
CA SER A 13 30.35 62.06 -17.94
C SER A 13 29.23 61.15 -18.50
N LYS A 14 28.56 60.42 -17.59
CA LYS A 14 27.11 60.46 -17.32
C LYS A 14 26.78 59.48 -16.17
N GLU A 15 26.27 60.03 -15.07
CA GLU A 15 25.56 59.39 -13.94
C GLU A 15 25.95 57.96 -13.51
N ASP A 16 26.61 57.85 -12.34
CA ASP A 16 26.59 56.74 -11.37
C ASP A 16 26.80 55.28 -11.86
N MET A 17 27.60 55.05 -12.90
CA MET A 17 27.98 53.68 -13.31
C MET A 17 29.48 53.42 -13.14
N HIS A 18 29.88 53.00 -11.93
CA HIS A 18 31.20 52.42 -11.70
C HIS A 18 31.42 51.20 -12.61
N SER A 19 32.57 51.12 -13.27
CA SER A 19 32.90 50.01 -14.18
C SER A 19 34.38 49.65 -14.06
N PHE A 20 34.72 48.45 -14.51
CA PHE A 20 36.11 48.04 -14.70
C PHE A 20 36.54 48.35 -16.12
N TYR A 21 37.68 49.00 -16.27
CA TYR A 21 38.23 49.42 -17.55
C TYR A 21 39.62 48.81 -17.76
N TRP A 22 39.89 48.44 -18.99
CA TRP A 22 41.20 48.04 -19.44
C TRP A 22 41.49 48.77 -20.74
N PHE A 23 42.59 49.52 -20.75
CA PHE A 23 43.02 50.28 -21.91
C PHE A 23 44.27 49.66 -22.52
N PHE A 24 44.25 49.51 -23.84
CA PHE A 24 45.42 49.22 -24.64
C PHE A 24 45.70 50.41 -25.55
N THR A 25 46.92 50.92 -25.51
CA THR A 25 47.35 52.02 -26.38
C THR A 25 48.56 51.61 -27.22
N ASP A 26 48.68 52.17 -28.42
CA ASP A 26 49.78 51.89 -29.35
C ASP A 26 51.03 52.77 -29.11
N SER A 27 50.99 53.65 -28.12
CA SER A 27 52.08 54.58 -27.83
C SER A 27 53.31 53.87 -27.23
N LEU A 28 54.43 53.96 -27.96
CA LEU A 28 55.75 53.47 -27.55
C LEU A 28 56.39 54.26 -26.40
N ALA A 29 55.82 55.41 -26.00
CA ALA A 29 56.49 56.34 -25.09
C ALA A 29 56.22 56.09 -23.60
N GLN A 30 55.09 55.49 -23.22
CA GLN A 30 54.84 54.95 -21.87
C GLN A 30 53.51 54.17 -21.85
N PRO A 31 53.48 52.92 -21.36
CA PRO A 31 52.23 52.16 -21.27
C PRO A 31 51.22 52.83 -20.34
N GLY A 32 49.98 53.03 -20.80
CA GLY A 32 48.88 53.57 -20.00
C GLY A 32 48.63 55.08 -20.11
N MET A 33 49.43 55.85 -20.87
CA MET A 33 49.08 57.24 -21.20
C MET A 33 48.14 57.31 -22.41
N LEU A 34 46.92 57.81 -22.18
CA LEU A 34 45.89 58.00 -23.21
C LEU A 34 46.24 59.14 -24.19
N THR A 35 47.00 60.14 -23.75
CA THR A 35 47.37 61.32 -24.54
C THR A 35 48.56 61.05 -25.46
N GLY A 36 48.35 61.25 -26.77
CA GLY A 36 49.38 61.09 -27.82
C GLY A 36 49.44 59.72 -28.49
N SER A 37 48.48 58.83 -28.21
CA SER A 37 48.34 57.51 -28.87
C SER A 37 47.50 57.63 -30.15
N ASN A 38 47.88 56.91 -31.21
CA ASN A 38 47.10 56.90 -32.47
C ASN A 38 45.96 55.86 -32.43
N LEU A 39 46.04 54.87 -31.52
CA LEU A 39 45.01 53.87 -31.28
C LEU A 39 44.86 53.61 -29.77
N VAL A 40 43.61 53.72 -29.29
CA VAL A 40 43.20 53.31 -27.95
C VAL A 40 42.09 52.27 -28.10
N ILE A 41 42.30 51.09 -27.51
CA ILE A 41 41.28 50.05 -27.39
C ILE A 41 40.87 49.99 -25.92
N GLU A 42 39.59 50.26 -25.66
CA GLU A 42 38.98 50.10 -24.34
C GLU A 42 38.20 48.79 -24.31
N ALA A 43 38.45 47.97 -23.28
CA ALA A 43 37.55 46.91 -22.87
C ALA A 43 36.99 47.27 -21.50
N SER A 44 35.67 47.26 -21.35
CA SER A 44 35.01 47.56 -20.08
C SER A 44 33.85 46.63 -19.78
N PHE A 45 33.58 46.44 -18.49
CA PHE A 45 32.37 45.76 -18.02
C PHE A 45 31.82 46.48 -16.79
N SER A 46 30.49 46.51 -16.69
CA SER A 46 29.80 47.27 -15.67
C SER A 46 29.82 46.59 -14.30
N TYR A 47 29.63 47.40 -13.25
CA TYR A 47 29.33 46.93 -11.89
C TYR A 47 28.22 45.87 -11.86
N GLU A 48 27.16 46.05 -12.67
CA GLU A 48 26.02 45.13 -12.73
C GLU A 48 26.41 43.71 -13.16
N ASN A 49 27.43 43.56 -14.00
CA ASN A 49 27.89 42.23 -14.42
C ASN A 49 28.44 41.44 -13.24
N ILE A 50 29.28 42.06 -12.41
CA ILE A 50 29.81 41.42 -11.20
C ILE A 50 28.69 41.19 -10.18
N GLN A 51 27.78 42.15 -10.02
CA GLN A 51 26.62 41.99 -9.13
C GLN A 51 25.71 40.81 -9.54
N ASN A 52 25.43 40.64 -10.84
CA ASN A 52 24.67 39.51 -11.38
C ASN A 52 25.40 38.17 -11.15
N MET A 53 26.73 38.14 -11.29
CA MET A 53 27.52 36.95 -10.99
C MET A 53 27.48 36.59 -9.50
N LEU A 54 27.52 37.58 -8.61
CA LEU A 54 27.38 37.38 -7.16
C LEU A 54 25.98 36.89 -6.78
N ASP A 55 24.92 37.42 -7.41
CA ASP A 55 23.54 36.94 -7.24
C ASP A 55 23.42 35.46 -7.66
N THR A 56 23.96 35.11 -8.83
CA THR A 56 23.97 33.73 -9.35
C THR A 56 24.77 32.79 -8.45
N TYR A 57 25.91 33.25 -7.91
CA TYR A 57 26.70 32.46 -6.97
C TYR A 57 25.94 32.19 -5.66
N LYS A 58 25.17 33.17 -5.17
CA LYS A 58 24.35 33.04 -3.97
C LYS A 58 23.19 32.07 -4.16
N GLU A 59 22.56 32.02 -5.34
CA GLU A 59 21.47 31.06 -5.62
C GLU A 59 21.93 29.59 -5.56
N GLY A 60 23.21 29.33 -5.86
CA GLY A 60 23.81 27.98 -5.83
C GLY A 60 24.42 27.56 -4.48
N GLY A 61 24.43 28.43 -3.47
CA GLY A 61 25.18 28.21 -2.22
C GLY A 61 24.47 28.71 -0.95
N GLN A 62 25.06 28.48 0.22
CA GLN A 62 24.55 28.98 1.52
C GLN A 62 25.28 30.23 2.04
N GLY A 63 26.21 30.78 1.27
CA GLY A 63 26.98 31.97 1.62
C GLY A 63 26.40 33.26 1.07
N ASP A 64 26.86 34.40 1.60
CA ASP A 64 26.50 35.74 1.15
C ASP A 64 27.73 36.42 0.52
N PRO A 65 27.98 36.21 -0.79
CA PRO A 65 29.21 36.63 -1.44
C PRO A 65 29.22 38.13 -1.79
N PHE A 66 30.39 38.75 -1.68
CA PHE A 66 30.64 40.11 -2.17
C PHE A 66 32.07 40.27 -2.69
N PHE A 67 32.29 41.28 -3.53
CA PHE A 67 33.60 41.60 -4.10
C PHE A 67 34.18 42.84 -3.41
N TYR A 68 35.41 42.76 -2.94
CA TYR A 68 36.04 43.74 -2.06
C TYR A 68 37.44 44.14 -2.52
N HIS A 69 37.75 45.43 -2.43
CA HIS A 69 39.09 45.97 -2.61
C HIS A 69 39.32 47.09 -1.60
N LYS A 70 40.47 47.06 -0.93
CA LYS A 70 40.83 48.05 0.10
C LYS A 70 40.83 49.47 -0.49
N GLY A 71 40.05 50.38 0.10
CA GLY A 71 39.92 51.77 -0.35
C GLY A 71 38.85 52.05 -1.41
N ASN A 72 38.13 51.03 -1.90
CA ASN A 72 36.97 51.18 -2.80
C ASN A 72 35.68 50.69 -2.11
N SER A 73 34.52 51.18 -2.57
CA SER A 73 33.22 50.63 -2.16
C SER A 73 33.07 49.17 -2.63
N PRO A 74 32.57 48.26 -1.79
CA PRO A 74 32.37 46.85 -2.17
C PRO A 74 31.30 46.72 -3.25
N ILE A 75 31.40 45.66 -4.05
CA ILE A 75 30.32 45.22 -4.95
C ILE A 75 29.54 44.13 -4.23
N LEU A 76 28.31 44.46 -3.83
CA LEU A 76 27.43 43.57 -3.08
C LEU A 76 26.43 42.88 -4.02
N ASN A 77 26.08 41.63 -3.72
CA ASN A 77 24.89 41.01 -4.32
C ASN A 77 23.61 41.77 -3.91
N ARG A 78 22.54 41.69 -4.69
CA ARG A 78 21.32 42.51 -4.50
C ARG A 78 20.56 42.20 -3.21
N SER A 79 20.74 40.99 -2.68
CA SER A 79 20.12 40.53 -1.43
C SER A 79 21.09 40.53 -0.25
N ALA A 80 22.25 41.16 -0.38
CA ALA A 80 23.26 41.20 0.67
C ALA A 80 22.77 41.96 1.90
N ASP A 81 23.09 41.44 3.09
CA ASP A 81 22.88 42.18 4.33
C ASP A 81 23.90 43.33 4.40
N LYS A 82 23.44 44.55 4.12
CA LYS A 82 24.28 45.76 4.07
C LYS A 82 24.98 46.04 5.40
N GLN A 83 24.30 45.81 6.53
CA GLN A 83 24.86 46.08 7.86
C GLN A 83 25.97 45.08 8.20
N LEU A 84 25.74 43.80 7.91
CA LEU A 84 26.74 42.75 8.08
C LEU A 84 27.96 43.00 7.18
N SER A 85 27.72 43.39 5.92
CA SER A 85 28.76 43.68 4.94
C SER A 85 29.67 44.83 5.39
N GLU A 86 29.11 45.92 5.92
CA GLU A 86 29.88 47.06 6.43
C GLU A 86 30.78 46.72 7.64
N GLU A 87 30.34 45.79 8.50
CA GLU A 87 31.15 45.32 9.63
C GLU A 87 32.26 44.36 9.19
N LEU A 88 31.95 43.47 8.24
CA LEU A 88 32.94 42.59 7.61
C LEU A 88 34.04 43.38 6.91
N ILE A 89 33.68 44.44 6.19
CA ILE A 89 34.64 45.29 5.49
C ILE A 89 35.59 45.96 6.47
N ARG A 90 35.09 46.49 7.58
CA ARG A 90 35.95 47.05 8.66
C ARG A 90 36.92 46.01 9.21
N TYR A 91 36.46 44.78 9.43
CA TYR A 91 37.32 43.68 9.86
C TYR A 91 38.39 43.34 8.81
N LEU A 92 38.01 43.24 7.54
CA LEU A 92 38.92 42.96 6.42
C LEU A 92 39.93 44.09 6.19
N ASP A 93 39.55 45.36 6.36
CA ASP A 93 40.47 46.51 6.26
C ASP A 93 41.59 46.46 7.32
N GLU A 94 41.28 45.96 8.52
CA GLU A 94 42.20 45.83 9.66
C GLU A 94 43.05 44.54 9.62
N HIS A 95 42.55 43.46 9.02
CA HIS A 95 43.16 42.11 9.13
C HIS A 95 43.57 41.46 7.80
N SER A 96 43.25 42.04 6.63
CA SER A 96 43.66 41.45 5.35
C SER A 96 45.14 41.76 5.03
N SER A 97 45.96 40.72 4.92
CA SER A 97 47.36 40.81 4.47
C SER A 97 47.84 39.61 3.63
N GLU A 98 46.96 38.65 3.28
CA GLU A 98 47.35 37.45 2.50
C GLU A 98 46.35 37.13 1.36
N ASP A 99 46.86 36.53 0.28
CA ASP A 99 46.17 36.32 -1.01
C ASP A 99 44.97 35.33 -0.96
N THR A 100 44.85 34.52 0.11
CA THR A 100 43.68 33.66 0.36
C THR A 100 43.57 33.35 1.85
N THR A 101 42.44 33.64 2.48
CA THR A 101 42.23 33.40 3.91
C THR A 101 40.87 32.76 4.18
N GLN A 102 40.84 31.78 5.08
CA GLN A 102 39.62 31.27 5.70
C GLN A 102 39.72 31.53 7.20
N ASP A 103 38.84 32.36 7.74
CA ASP A 103 38.83 32.68 9.17
C ASP A 103 37.41 32.63 9.74
N VAL A 104 37.32 32.35 11.03
CA VAL A 104 36.06 32.37 11.78
C VAL A 104 35.98 33.66 12.57
N VAL A 105 35.21 34.60 12.04
CA VAL A 105 35.06 35.94 12.61
C VAL A 105 33.81 36.01 13.48
N LYS A 106 33.88 36.76 14.59
CA LYS A 106 32.73 37.00 15.46
C LYS A 106 32.21 38.43 15.26
N LEU A 107 31.03 38.54 14.67
CA LEU A 107 30.35 39.81 14.38
C LEU A 107 28.99 39.82 15.08
N ASN A 108 28.67 40.90 15.79
CA ASN A 108 27.42 41.06 16.56
C ASN A 108 27.04 39.84 17.44
N GLY A 109 28.05 39.22 18.06
CA GLY A 109 27.86 38.07 18.94
C GLY A 109 27.71 36.71 18.23
N LYS A 110 27.55 36.70 16.90
CA LYS A 110 27.43 35.49 16.06
C LYS A 110 28.75 35.18 15.36
N LYS A 111 29.05 33.89 15.17
CA LYS A 111 30.26 33.44 14.46
C LYS A 111 29.93 33.21 12.99
N TYR A 112 30.79 33.71 12.12
CA TYR A 112 30.71 33.58 10.67
C TYR A 112 32.01 32.96 10.17
N LEU A 113 31.91 32.04 9.21
CA LEU A 113 33.05 31.59 8.43
C LEU A 113 33.19 32.55 7.26
N VAL A 114 34.33 33.23 7.18
CA VAL A 114 34.67 34.19 6.12
C VAL A 114 35.76 33.56 5.28
N SER A 115 35.50 33.39 3.98
CA SER A 115 36.47 32.90 3.01
C SER A 115 36.75 34.00 2.01
N SER A 116 38.03 34.31 1.78
CA SER A 116 38.46 35.34 0.83
C SER A 116 39.44 34.77 -0.17
N VAL A 117 39.22 35.03 -1.46
CA VAL A 117 40.12 34.65 -2.56
C VAL A 117 40.43 35.87 -3.41
N LYS A 118 41.71 36.18 -3.60
CA LYS A 118 42.14 37.30 -4.45
C LYS A 118 42.03 36.95 -5.95
N SER A 119 41.48 37.87 -6.74
CA SER A 119 41.46 37.78 -8.20
C SER A 119 42.84 38.03 -8.78
N SER A 120 43.33 37.10 -9.59
CA SER A 120 44.62 37.19 -10.30
C SER A 120 44.65 38.26 -11.40
N TYR A 121 43.49 38.82 -11.78
CA TYR A 121 43.37 39.76 -12.91
C TYR A 121 42.88 41.15 -12.51
N LEU A 122 42.01 41.24 -11.49
CA LEU A 122 41.36 42.50 -11.10
C LEU A 122 41.97 43.17 -9.87
N ASP A 123 42.83 42.48 -9.12
CA ASP A 123 43.37 42.91 -7.80
C ASP A 123 42.30 43.05 -6.68
N TRP A 124 41.07 42.58 -6.92
CA TRP A 124 39.96 42.54 -5.96
C TRP A 124 39.81 41.15 -5.33
N HIS A 125 39.21 41.06 -4.15
CA HIS A 125 38.95 39.82 -3.43
C HIS A 125 37.47 39.43 -3.52
N LEU A 126 37.21 38.16 -3.87
CA LEU A 126 35.90 37.56 -3.67
C LEU A 126 35.82 37.06 -2.23
N VAL A 127 34.90 37.63 -1.47
CA VAL A 127 34.65 37.27 -0.08
C VAL A 127 33.31 36.56 0.01
N ASP A 128 33.29 35.36 0.56
CA ASP A 128 32.08 34.61 0.85
C ASP A 128 31.92 34.42 2.36
N VAL A 129 30.72 34.63 2.87
CA VAL A 129 30.43 34.62 4.30
C VAL A 129 29.24 33.75 4.62
N VAL A 130 29.47 32.76 5.48
CA VAL A 130 28.44 31.81 5.92
C VAL A 130 28.30 31.88 7.44
N PRO A 131 27.09 32.06 7.99
CA PRO A 131 26.89 31.95 9.42
C PRO A 131 27.22 30.54 9.91
N LEU A 132 28.17 30.41 10.84
CA LEU A 132 28.67 29.11 11.29
C LEU A 132 27.57 28.24 11.92
N TYR A 133 26.53 28.88 12.48
CA TYR A 133 25.39 28.16 13.05
C TYR A 133 24.54 27.44 11.99
N GLN A 134 24.49 27.90 10.73
CA GLN A 134 23.77 27.21 9.65
C GLN A 134 24.51 25.93 9.25
N ILE A 135 25.84 26.00 9.15
CA ILE A 135 26.70 24.83 8.90
C ILE A 135 26.58 23.80 10.03
N LEU A 136 26.53 24.26 11.29
CA LEU A 136 26.46 23.39 12.47
C LEU A 136 25.03 23.02 12.88
N GLN A 137 23.98 23.57 12.24
CA GLN A 137 22.59 23.32 12.59
C GLN A 137 22.22 21.83 12.49
N PRO A 138 22.57 21.08 11.42
CA PRO A 138 22.24 19.66 11.33
C PRO A 138 22.85 18.84 12.48
N ILE A 139 24.06 19.22 12.90
CA ILE A 139 24.78 18.57 14.01
C ILE A 139 24.13 18.90 15.35
N SER A 140 23.76 20.16 15.59
CA SER A 140 23.11 20.56 16.84
C SER A 140 21.68 20.03 16.97
N LEU A 141 20.93 19.92 15.86
CA LEU A 141 19.61 19.30 15.82
C LEU A 141 19.73 17.81 16.15
N SER A 142 20.66 17.10 15.50
CA SER A 142 20.94 15.68 15.77
C SER A 142 21.35 15.46 17.23
N ARG A 143 22.24 16.30 17.76
CA ARG A 143 22.68 16.24 19.17
C ARG A 143 21.56 16.56 20.17
N ASN A 144 20.71 17.56 19.88
CA ASN A 144 19.60 17.91 20.76
C ASN A 144 18.51 16.84 20.73
N LEU A 145 18.24 16.24 19.57
CA LEU A 145 17.38 15.07 19.45
C LEU A 145 17.98 13.88 20.21
N PHE A 146 19.28 13.64 20.11
CA PHE A 146 19.98 12.62 20.90
C PHE A 146 19.81 12.84 22.41
N TYR A 147 20.04 14.06 22.91
CA TYR A 147 19.82 14.38 24.32
C TYR A 147 18.35 14.30 24.73
N LEU A 148 17.42 14.72 23.86
CA LEU A 148 15.97 14.58 24.09
C LEU A 148 15.60 13.11 24.22
N PHE A 149 16.07 12.25 23.31
CA PHE A 149 15.84 10.80 23.38
C PHE A 149 16.51 10.18 24.61
N MET A 150 17.68 10.65 25.02
CA MET A 150 18.35 10.19 26.23
C MET A 150 17.58 10.58 27.49
N ILE A 151 17.06 11.80 27.57
CA ILE A 151 16.17 12.25 28.65
C ILE A 151 14.86 11.47 28.62
N LEU A 152 14.27 11.25 27.44
CA LEU A 152 13.04 10.47 27.28
C LEU A 152 13.25 9.02 27.75
N LEU A 153 14.35 8.38 27.35
CA LEU A 153 14.73 7.04 27.83
C LEU A 153 14.99 7.02 29.33
N PHE A 154 15.61 8.05 29.88
CA PHE A 154 15.84 8.17 31.32
C PHE A 154 14.53 8.36 32.10
N VAL A 155 13.62 9.20 31.59
CA VAL A 155 12.29 9.42 32.15
C VAL A 155 11.45 8.15 32.03
N VAL A 156 11.52 7.44 30.91
CA VAL A 156 10.86 6.13 30.71
C VAL A 156 11.47 5.10 31.65
N GLY A 157 12.78 5.07 31.84
CA GLY A 157 13.47 4.17 32.76
C GLY A 157 13.11 4.44 34.23
N ILE A 158 13.05 5.71 34.63
CA ILE A 158 12.57 6.13 35.96
C ILE A 158 11.09 5.80 36.10
N SER A 159 10.26 6.11 35.11
CA SER A 159 8.82 5.83 35.13
C SER A 159 8.57 4.33 35.21
N ALA A 160 9.28 3.53 34.43
CA ALA A 160 9.25 2.07 34.50
C ALA A 160 9.73 1.57 35.86
N SER A 161 10.80 2.13 36.43
CA SER A 161 11.29 1.77 37.77
C SER A 161 10.26 2.12 38.86
N ILE A 162 9.62 3.28 38.77
CA ILE A 162 8.56 3.71 39.68
C ILE A 162 7.30 2.86 39.50
N LEU A 163 6.94 2.51 38.26
CA LEU A 163 5.81 1.64 37.95
C LEU A 163 6.07 0.22 38.48
N LEU A 164 7.26 -0.35 38.26
CA LEU A 164 7.65 -1.64 38.82
C LEU A 164 7.69 -1.59 40.36
N TYR A 165 8.19 -0.50 40.94
CA TYR A 165 8.13 -0.31 42.38
C TYR A 165 6.69 -0.24 42.90
N ARG A 166 5.80 0.53 42.25
CA ARG A 166 4.39 0.70 42.65
C ARG A 166 3.53 -0.53 42.39
N ASN A 167 3.77 -1.26 41.30
CA ASN A 167 2.91 -2.35 40.84
C ASN A 167 3.41 -3.73 41.30
N ILE A 168 4.71 -3.88 41.60
CA ILE A 168 5.29 -5.16 42.00
C ILE A 168 5.86 -5.09 43.41
N GLN A 169 6.85 -4.23 43.66
CA GLN A 169 7.57 -4.27 44.94
C GLN A 169 6.72 -3.77 46.12
N TYR A 170 5.97 -2.67 45.97
CA TYR A 170 5.13 -2.12 47.03
C TYR A 170 3.96 -3.03 47.41
N PRO A 171 3.18 -3.61 46.46
CA PRO A 171 2.10 -4.54 46.78
C PRO A 171 2.64 -5.81 47.43
N ILE A 172 3.76 -6.36 46.96
CA ILE A 172 4.40 -7.53 47.61
C ILE A 172 4.84 -7.19 49.03
N LYS A 173 5.43 -6.01 49.25
CA LYS A 173 5.83 -5.56 50.59
C LYS A 173 4.61 -5.35 51.51
N LYS A 174 3.52 -4.80 50.98
CA LYS A 174 2.23 -4.62 51.67
C LYS A 174 1.55 -5.96 51.95
N LEU A 175 1.65 -6.93 51.06
CA LEU A 175 1.18 -8.31 51.19
C LEU A 175 1.97 -9.05 52.28
N ILE A 176 3.30 -8.96 52.27
CA ILE A 176 4.16 -9.55 53.32
C ILE A 176 3.86 -8.92 54.70
N GLN A 177 3.64 -7.60 54.75
CA GLN A 177 3.25 -6.91 55.98
C GLN A 177 1.83 -7.29 56.43
N GLY A 178 0.89 -7.47 55.49
CA GLY A 178 -0.47 -7.96 55.75
C GLY A 178 -0.46 -9.39 56.29
N LEU A 179 0.26 -10.32 55.65
CA LEU A 179 0.45 -11.71 56.10
C LEU A 179 1.06 -11.79 57.50
N ARG A 180 2.07 -10.95 57.80
CA ARG A 180 2.68 -10.88 59.15
C ARG A 180 1.76 -10.28 60.22
N ARG A 181 0.74 -9.50 59.85
CA ARG A 181 -0.27 -8.94 60.78
C ARG A 181 -1.47 -9.87 60.96
N VAL A 182 -1.86 -10.61 59.93
CA VAL A 182 -2.82 -11.73 60.02
C VAL A 182 -2.27 -12.85 60.92
N GLN A 183 -0.97 -13.16 60.81
CA GLN A 183 -0.28 -14.06 61.76
C GLN A 183 -0.29 -13.56 63.22
N ARG A 184 -0.59 -12.27 63.45
CA ARG A 184 -0.74 -11.65 64.78
C ARG A 184 -2.20 -11.42 65.20
N GLY A 185 -3.17 -11.89 64.40
CA GLY A 185 -4.59 -11.92 64.78
C GLY A 185 -5.40 -10.64 64.54
N ASP A 186 -4.92 -9.71 63.71
CA ASP A 186 -5.63 -8.46 63.39
C ASP A 186 -6.29 -8.55 61.99
N TYR A 187 -7.62 -8.63 61.93
CA TYR A 187 -8.42 -8.94 60.72
C TYR A 187 -9.19 -7.74 60.15
N SER A 188 -8.75 -6.51 60.41
CA SER A 188 -9.48 -5.27 60.09
C SER A 188 -9.38 -4.78 58.63
N ILE A 189 -9.20 -5.64 57.61
CA ILE A 189 -9.08 -5.16 56.22
C ILE A 189 -9.81 -6.05 55.19
N GLN A 190 -11.12 -5.81 55.00
CA GLN A 190 -11.92 -6.35 53.88
C GLN A 190 -11.52 -5.73 52.52
N ASP A 191 -11.14 -4.44 52.49
CA ASP A 191 -10.85 -3.71 51.25
C ASP A 191 -9.62 -4.20 50.46
N LEU A 192 -8.63 -4.81 51.13
CA LEU A 192 -7.40 -5.26 50.46
C LEU A 192 -7.60 -6.61 49.74
N ILE A 193 -8.53 -7.43 50.22
CA ILE A 193 -8.91 -8.69 49.59
C ILE A 193 -9.73 -8.40 48.33
N GLU A 194 -10.68 -7.46 48.41
CA GLU A 194 -11.53 -7.02 47.30
C GLU A 194 -10.70 -6.47 46.13
N ASN A 195 -9.73 -5.60 46.40
CA ASN A 195 -8.89 -4.98 45.36
C ASN A 195 -7.97 -5.98 44.65
N VAL A 196 -7.39 -6.96 45.36
CA VAL A 196 -6.55 -8.01 44.74
C VAL A 196 -7.39 -8.97 43.90
N PHE A 197 -8.63 -9.23 44.31
CA PHE A 197 -9.57 -10.06 43.56
C PHE A 197 -10.01 -9.36 42.26
N GLN A 198 -10.32 -8.07 42.33
CA GLN A 198 -10.66 -7.23 41.18
C GLN A 198 -9.50 -7.08 40.18
N GLU A 199 -8.26 -6.93 40.65
CA GLU A 199 -7.10 -6.91 39.74
C GLU A 199 -6.86 -8.25 39.03
N LYS A 200 -7.10 -9.38 39.71
CA LYS A 200 -7.03 -10.71 39.07
C LYS A 200 -8.10 -10.91 38.01
N ILE A 201 -9.32 -10.38 38.24
CA ILE A 201 -10.41 -10.43 37.27
C ILE A 201 -10.03 -9.62 36.02
N ARG A 202 -9.57 -8.38 36.19
CA ARG A 202 -9.17 -7.50 35.06
C ARG A 202 -7.99 -8.05 34.24
N ALA A 203 -6.99 -8.64 34.88
CA ALA A 203 -5.86 -9.26 34.17
C ALA A 203 -6.30 -10.48 33.34
N LYS A 204 -7.28 -11.23 33.86
CA LYS A 204 -7.87 -12.39 33.18
C LYS A 204 -8.76 -11.95 32.01
N GLU A 205 -9.54 -10.89 32.17
CA GLU A 205 -10.34 -10.26 31.11
C GLU A 205 -9.47 -9.69 29.98
N ALA A 206 -8.36 -9.02 30.30
CA ALA A 206 -7.42 -8.51 29.30
C ALA A 206 -6.77 -9.62 28.47
N THR A 207 -6.44 -10.75 29.12
CA THR A 207 -5.91 -11.94 28.43
C THR A 207 -6.96 -12.55 27.49
N LEU A 208 -8.24 -12.60 27.91
CA LEU A 208 -9.35 -13.08 27.08
C LEU A 208 -9.59 -12.18 25.86
N LYS A 209 -9.50 -10.84 26.02
CA LYS A 209 -9.61 -9.88 24.91
C LYS A 209 -8.45 -10.02 23.91
N GLN A 210 -7.23 -10.29 24.37
CA GLN A 210 -6.08 -10.53 23.50
C GLN A 210 -6.24 -11.83 22.69
N LEU A 211 -6.80 -12.88 23.29
CA LEU A 211 -7.05 -14.16 22.62
C LEU A 211 -8.19 -14.07 21.59
N GLN A 212 -9.14 -13.16 21.76
CA GLN A 212 -10.22 -12.88 20.80
C GLN A 212 -9.75 -12.15 19.53
N ALA A 213 -8.58 -11.49 19.55
CA ALA A 213 -8.16 -10.56 18.51
C ALA A 213 -7.35 -11.17 17.34
N GLN A 214 -7.31 -12.50 17.19
CA GLN A 214 -6.58 -13.14 16.09
C GLN A 214 -7.47 -13.39 14.87
N ILE A 215 -7.30 -12.60 13.82
CA ILE A 215 -7.86 -12.88 12.49
C ILE A 215 -7.00 -13.95 11.82
N ASN A 216 -7.61 -15.03 11.30
CA ASN A 216 -6.92 -15.98 10.43
C ASN A 216 -6.82 -15.40 9.00
N PRO A 217 -5.64 -14.91 8.54
CA PRO A 217 -5.52 -14.24 7.25
C PRO A 217 -5.79 -15.20 6.08
N HIS A 218 -5.53 -16.49 6.27
CA HIS A 218 -5.71 -17.51 5.25
C HIS A 218 -7.18 -17.74 4.90
N PHE A 219 -8.09 -17.66 5.86
CA PHE A 219 -9.54 -17.77 5.58
C PHE A 219 -10.00 -16.62 4.67
N LEU A 220 -9.57 -15.38 4.95
CA LEU A 220 -9.90 -14.21 4.14
C LEU A 220 -9.39 -14.34 2.70
N TYR A 221 -8.11 -14.67 2.52
CA TYR A 221 -7.51 -14.80 1.19
C TYR A 221 -8.22 -15.86 0.34
N ASN A 222 -8.63 -16.97 0.96
CA ASN A 222 -9.36 -18.02 0.27
C ASN A 222 -10.76 -17.59 -0.19
N CYS A 223 -11.48 -16.80 0.62
CA CYS A 223 -12.79 -16.28 0.24
C CYS A 223 -12.66 -15.24 -0.90
N LEU A 224 -11.64 -14.37 -0.84
CA LEU A 224 -11.33 -13.44 -1.92
C LEU A 224 -10.93 -14.16 -3.21
N GLY A 225 -10.13 -15.22 -3.12
CA GLY A 225 -9.80 -16.07 -4.26
C GLY A 225 -11.03 -16.73 -4.90
N TYR A 226 -11.98 -17.19 -4.08
CA TYR A 226 -13.26 -17.71 -4.59
C TYR A 226 -14.09 -16.62 -5.31
N ILE A 227 -14.20 -15.42 -4.72
CA ILE A 227 -14.87 -14.28 -5.35
C ILE A 227 -14.26 -13.96 -6.72
N ILE A 228 -12.92 -13.91 -6.80
CA ILE A 228 -12.20 -13.67 -8.04
C ILE A 228 -12.51 -14.75 -9.08
N ASN A 229 -12.47 -16.02 -8.70
CA ASN A 229 -12.77 -17.14 -9.60
C ASN A 229 -14.21 -17.12 -10.10
N MET A 230 -15.19 -16.85 -9.22
CA MET A 230 -16.60 -16.77 -9.63
C MET A 230 -16.89 -15.55 -10.50
N ALA A 231 -16.23 -14.42 -10.24
CA ALA A 231 -16.32 -13.24 -11.10
C ALA A 231 -15.75 -13.52 -12.51
N GLN A 232 -14.64 -14.26 -12.61
CA GLN A 232 -14.10 -14.71 -13.89
C GLN A 232 -15.04 -15.68 -14.62
N MET A 233 -15.74 -16.54 -13.88
CA MET A 233 -16.75 -17.45 -14.42
C MET A 233 -18.09 -16.77 -14.75
N LYS A 234 -18.22 -15.46 -14.50
CA LYS A 234 -19.46 -14.67 -14.62
C LYS A 234 -20.63 -15.22 -13.79
N ASP A 235 -20.31 -15.88 -12.68
CA ASP A 235 -21.31 -16.31 -11.69
C ASP A 235 -21.54 -15.18 -10.67
N GLU A 236 -22.31 -14.17 -11.10
CA GLU A 236 -22.61 -13.00 -10.29
C GLU A 236 -23.32 -13.36 -8.98
N GLN A 237 -24.17 -14.39 -8.99
CA GLN A 237 -24.86 -14.86 -7.79
C GLN A 237 -23.88 -15.41 -6.77
N ALA A 238 -22.95 -16.29 -7.18
CA ALA A 238 -21.94 -16.82 -6.28
C ALA A 238 -21.00 -15.72 -5.72
N VAL A 239 -20.68 -14.71 -6.52
CA VAL A 239 -19.91 -13.52 -6.08
C VAL A 239 -20.67 -12.75 -5.00
N VAL A 240 -21.94 -12.42 -5.25
CA VAL A 240 -22.77 -11.66 -4.29
C VAL A 240 -22.98 -12.47 -3.00
N SER A 241 -23.31 -13.76 -3.10
CA SER A 241 -23.51 -14.64 -1.94
C SER A 241 -22.24 -14.76 -1.10
N MET A 242 -21.08 -14.98 -1.72
CA MET A 242 -19.80 -15.04 -0.99
C MET A 242 -19.46 -13.69 -0.34
N ALA A 243 -19.62 -12.57 -1.06
CA ALA A 243 -19.33 -11.24 -0.52
C ALA A 243 -20.26 -10.88 0.66
N HIS A 244 -21.54 -11.22 0.57
CA HIS A 244 -22.52 -11.01 1.64
C HIS A 244 -22.18 -11.84 2.89
N ASN A 245 -21.97 -13.15 2.73
CA ASN A 245 -21.66 -14.03 3.86
C ASN A 245 -20.32 -13.67 4.51
N LEU A 246 -19.31 -13.31 3.70
CA LEU A 246 -18.01 -12.85 4.18
C LEU A 246 -18.12 -11.52 4.95
N SER A 247 -18.89 -10.56 4.45
CA SER A 247 -19.16 -9.29 5.12
C SER A 247 -19.88 -9.51 6.46
N ALA A 248 -20.94 -10.33 6.46
CA ALA A 248 -21.70 -10.64 7.67
C ALA A 248 -20.84 -11.36 8.73
N TYR A 249 -20.02 -12.33 8.31
CA TYR A 249 -19.07 -13.03 9.17
C TYR A 249 -18.07 -12.05 9.81
N TYR A 250 -17.37 -11.24 9.01
CA TYR A 250 -16.36 -10.31 9.54
C TYR A 250 -16.96 -9.18 10.37
N ARG A 251 -18.17 -8.71 10.04
CA ARG A 251 -18.90 -7.72 10.84
C ARG A 251 -19.21 -8.25 12.23
N TYR A 252 -19.52 -9.54 12.35
CA TYR A 252 -19.69 -10.16 13.66
C TYR A 252 -18.32 -10.29 14.36
N THR A 253 -17.31 -10.92 13.74
CA THR A 253 -16.03 -11.20 14.42
C THR A 253 -15.24 -9.94 14.83
N THR A 254 -15.43 -8.80 14.15
CA THR A 254 -14.67 -7.55 14.43
C THR A 254 -15.35 -6.60 15.41
N ARG A 255 -16.62 -6.80 15.79
CA ARG A 255 -17.23 -6.06 16.88
C ARG A 255 -16.61 -6.53 18.19
N VAL A 256 -15.91 -5.69 18.95
CA VAL A 256 -15.24 -6.08 20.22
C VAL A 256 -15.96 -5.56 21.46
N GLU A 257 -16.97 -4.70 21.27
CA GLU A 257 -17.60 -3.94 22.36
C GLU A 257 -18.56 -4.74 23.25
N ARG A 258 -19.03 -5.92 22.80
CA ARG A 258 -19.96 -6.80 23.56
C ARG A 258 -19.31 -8.15 23.85
N GLU A 259 -19.37 -8.60 25.10
CA GLU A 259 -18.75 -9.86 25.57
C GLU A 259 -19.64 -11.10 25.35
N THR A 260 -20.96 -10.91 25.25
CA THR A 260 -21.97 -11.94 24.98
C THR A 260 -22.82 -11.60 23.75
N SER A 261 -23.44 -12.61 23.15
CA SER A 261 -24.44 -12.47 22.09
C SER A 261 -25.57 -13.46 22.31
N SER A 262 -26.70 -13.25 21.65
CA SER A 262 -27.75 -14.27 21.60
C SER A 262 -27.23 -15.52 20.88
N LEU A 263 -27.79 -16.69 21.22
CA LEU A 263 -27.52 -17.94 20.51
C LEU A 263 -27.95 -17.82 19.05
N LYS A 264 -29.02 -17.07 18.75
CA LYS A 264 -29.44 -16.72 17.39
C LYS A 264 -28.32 -16.06 16.59
N GLU A 265 -27.60 -15.10 17.17
CA GLU A 265 -26.48 -14.44 16.51
C GLU A 265 -25.29 -15.38 16.30
N GLU A 266 -24.99 -16.27 17.26
CA GLU A 266 -23.98 -17.32 17.06
C GLU A 266 -24.39 -18.28 15.93
N ILE A 267 -25.63 -18.75 15.91
CA ILE A 267 -26.14 -19.62 14.83
C ILE A 267 -26.07 -18.90 13.47
N ASN A 268 -26.44 -17.62 13.40
CA ASN A 268 -26.31 -16.84 12.17
C ASN A 268 -24.84 -16.72 11.72
N LEU A 269 -23.89 -16.56 12.65
CA LEU A 269 -22.47 -16.61 12.32
C LEU A 269 -22.07 -17.98 11.74
N LEU A 270 -22.54 -19.07 12.33
CA LEU A 270 -22.28 -20.43 11.85
C LEU A 270 -22.86 -20.67 10.46
N VAL A 271 -24.07 -20.16 10.19
CA VAL A 271 -24.69 -20.20 8.85
C VAL A 271 -23.80 -19.49 7.83
N ASN A 272 -23.40 -18.24 8.11
CA ASN A 272 -22.49 -17.51 7.21
C ASN A 272 -21.18 -18.27 6.97
N TYR A 273 -20.59 -18.85 8.03
CA TYR A 273 -19.37 -19.64 7.92
C TYR A 273 -19.55 -20.93 7.11
N LEU A 274 -20.61 -21.70 7.38
CA LEU A 274 -20.89 -22.96 6.70
C LEU A 274 -21.30 -22.73 5.24
N ASP A 275 -22.02 -21.65 4.93
CA ASP A 275 -22.32 -21.25 3.55
C ASP A 275 -21.05 -20.86 2.79
N ILE A 276 -20.12 -20.14 3.42
CA ILE A 276 -18.80 -19.87 2.82
C ILE A 276 -18.07 -21.19 2.51
N GLN A 277 -18.08 -22.14 3.44
CA GLN A 277 -17.43 -23.44 3.24
C GLN A 277 -18.14 -24.30 2.19
N LYS A 278 -19.47 -24.24 2.15
CA LYS A 278 -20.31 -24.91 1.15
C LYS A 278 -20.03 -24.37 -0.25
N LEU A 279 -19.99 -23.05 -0.42
CA LEU A 279 -19.63 -22.41 -1.69
C LEU A 279 -18.21 -22.81 -2.12
N ARG A 280 -17.24 -22.85 -1.19
CA ARG A 280 -15.84 -23.14 -1.52
C ARG A 280 -15.56 -24.62 -1.82
N ASN A 281 -16.20 -25.55 -1.11
CA ASN A 281 -15.91 -26.99 -1.22
C ASN A 281 -16.94 -27.73 -2.10
N GLY A 282 -18.16 -27.20 -2.24
CA GLY A 282 -19.24 -27.75 -3.07
C GLY A 282 -19.80 -29.10 -2.60
N ARG A 283 -19.32 -29.64 -1.47
CA ARG A 283 -19.62 -31.01 -0.99
C ARG A 283 -20.04 -31.07 0.48
N ILE A 284 -20.15 -29.92 1.13
CA ILE A 284 -20.58 -29.81 2.52
C ILE A 284 -22.07 -29.51 2.53
N GLU A 285 -22.83 -30.37 3.18
CA GLU A 285 -24.22 -30.13 3.53
C GLU A 285 -24.34 -29.97 5.04
N TYR A 286 -25.28 -29.14 5.49
CA TYR A 286 -25.49 -28.95 6.91
C TYR A 286 -26.97 -28.75 7.26
N HIS A 287 -27.32 -29.13 8.48
CA HIS A 287 -28.66 -28.97 9.05
C HIS A 287 -28.57 -28.37 10.45
N ILE A 288 -29.35 -27.33 10.73
CA ILE A 288 -29.40 -26.68 12.04
C ILE A 288 -30.84 -26.75 12.56
N ASP A 289 -31.01 -27.34 13.73
CA ASP A 289 -32.30 -27.50 14.41
C ASP A 289 -32.15 -27.16 15.90
N ILE A 290 -32.32 -25.88 16.22
CA ILE A 290 -32.24 -25.36 17.58
C ILE A 290 -33.63 -24.87 17.98
N PRO A 291 -34.18 -25.33 19.13
CA PRO A 291 -35.45 -24.84 19.64
C PRO A 291 -35.50 -23.31 19.78
N GLU A 292 -36.63 -22.71 19.43
CA GLU A 292 -36.77 -21.24 19.34
C GLU A 292 -36.59 -20.55 20.71
N ASP A 293 -36.96 -21.22 21.80
CA ASP A 293 -36.72 -20.79 23.19
C ASP A 293 -35.23 -20.73 23.55
N MET A 294 -34.38 -21.51 22.89
CA MET A 294 -32.93 -21.46 23.08
C MET A 294 -32.27 -20.30 22.33
N LEU A 295 -32.82 -19.90 21.17
CA LEU A 295 -32.21 -18.89 20.30
C LEU A 295 -32.06 -17.52 20.99
N ALA A 296 -32.94 -17.18 21.94
CA ALA A 296 -32.89 -15.92 22.69
C ALA A 296 -31.83 -15.90 23.81
N GLN A 297 -31.22 -17.04 24.14
CA GLN A 297 -30.30 -17.13 25.27
C GLN A 297 -28.96 -16.45 24.97
N PHE A 298 -28.43 -15.72 25.94
CA PHE A 298 -27.12 -15.09 25.81
C PHE A 298 -25.98 -16.08 26.13
N VAL A 299 -25.05 -16.18 25.20
CA VAL A 299 -23.86 -17.04 25.26
C VAL A 299 -22.59 -16.20 25.00
N PRO A 300 -21.40 -16.66 25.41
CA PRO A 300 -20.16 -16.03 25.00
C PRO A 300 -20.07 -16.01 23.48
N ARG A 301 -19.58 -14.91 22.92
CA ARG A 301 -19.43 -14.76 21.46
C ARG A 301 -18.35 -15.68 20.90
N LEU A 302 -18.46 -16.17 19.68
CA LEU A 302 -17.50 -17.10 19.08
C LEU A 302 -17.30 -18.35 19.96
N MET A 303 -18.38 -18.84 20.58
CA MET A 303 -18.35 -20.03 21.42
C MET A 303 -18.52 -21.28 20.58
N LEU A 304 -19.46 -21.27 19.63
CA LEU A 304 -19.75 -22.44 18.79
C LEU A 304 -18.81 -22.54 17.59
N GLN A 305 -18.30 -21.40 17.11
CA GLN A 305 -17.44 -21.35 15.93
C GLN A 305 -16.24 -22.31 16.00
N PRO A 306 -15.40 -22.33 17.06
CA PRO A 306 -14.25 -23.25 17.10
C PRO A 306 -14.65 -24.72 17.01
N ILE A 307 -15.85 -25.09 17.49
CA ILE A 307 -16.34 -26.46 17.45
C ILE A 307 -16.76 -26.83 16.03
N VAL A 308 -17.50 -25.93 15.35
CA VAL A 308 -17.90 -26.12 13.94
C VAL A 308 -16.70 -26.09 13.00
N GLU A 309 -15.73 -25.21 13.23
CA GLU A 309 -14.47 -25.17 12.46
C GLU A 309 -13.72 -26.50 12.55
N ASN A 310 -13.65 -27.10 13.73
CA ASN A 310 -13.04 -28.42 13.91
C ASN A 310 -13.82 -29.50 13.14
N SER A 311 -15.15 -29.44 13.16
CA SER A 311 -16.02 -30.37 12.42
C SER A 311 -15.80 -30.23 10.91
N VAL A 312 -15.60 -29.01 10.40
CA VAL A 312 -15.25 -28.75 9.00
C VAL A 312 -13.85 -29.25 8.67
N ILE A 313 -12.82 -28.82 9.40
CA ILE A 313 -11.41 -29.05 9.06
C ILE A 313 -10.97 -30.50 9.32
N HIS A 314 -11.38 -31.07 10.45
CA HIS A 314 -10.95 -32.40 10.89
C HIS A 314 -11.96 -33.50 10.60
N GLY A 315 -13.25 -33.17 10.52
CA GLY A 315 -14.33 -34.09 10.12
C GLY A 315 -14.49 -34.14 8.60
N VAL A 316 -15.28 -33.23 8.04
CA VAL A 316 -15.78 -33.34 6.66
C VAL A 316 -14.77 -32.99 5.57
N ALA A 317 -13.82 -32.06 5.80
CA ALA A 317 -12.84 -31.64 4.77
C ALA A 317 -11.80 -32.71 4.40
N LYS A 318 -11.67 -33.77 5.21
CA LYS A 318 -10.75 -34.90 4.95
C LYS A 318 -11.41 -36.07 4.22
N SER A 319 -12.73 -36.05 4.04
CA SER A 319 -13.46 -37.10 3.35
C SER A 319 -13.52 -36.85 1.84
N TYR A 320 -13.43 -37.91 1.04
CA TYR A 320 -13.62 -37.87 -0.42
C TYR A 320 -15.10 -37.99 -0.85
N SER A 321 -16.02 -38.27 0.09
CA SER A 321 -17.48 -38.26 -0.11
C SER A 321 -18.09 -36.88 0.21
N SER A 322 -19.39 -36.70 -0.04
CA SER A 322 -20.15 -35.59 0.58
C SER A 322 -20.01 -35.67 2.11
N GLY A 323 -19.92 -34.53 2.79
CA GLY A 323 -19.84 -34.46 4.25
C GLY A 323 -21.03 -33.70 4.83
N GLU A 324 -21.65 -34.27 5.86
CA GLU A 324 -22.81 -33.71 6.58
C GLU A 324 -22.39 -33.19 7.96
N ILE A 325 -22.81 -31.96 8.29
CA ILE A 325 -22.71 -31.39 9.64
C ILE A 325 -24.11 -31.14 10.19
N ARG A 326 -24.44 -31.69 11.36
CA ARG A 326 -25.73 -31.48 12.02
C ARG A 326 -25.55 -30.77 13.36
N ILE A 327 -26.27 -29.67 13.54
CA ILE A 327 -26.27 -28.87 14.77
C ILE A 327 -27.68 -28.94 15.37
N THR A 328 -27.82 -29.52 16.56
CA THR A 328 -29.13 -29.72 17.22
C THR A 328 -29.13 -29.23 18.66
N GLY A 329 -30.29 -28.80 19.16
CA GLY A 329 -30.44 -28.25 20.50
C GLY A 329 -31.55 -28.94 21.30
N GLU A 330 -31.33 -29.11 22.60
CA GLU A 330 -32.32 -29.64 23.53
C GLU A 330 -32.33 -28.79 24.81
N SER A 331 -33.51 -28.34 25.23
CA SER A 331 -33.73 -27.63 26.49
C SER A 331 -34.67 -28.43 27.38
N SER A 332 -34.23 -28.75 28.60
CA SER A 332 -35.07 -29.43 29.60
C SER A 332 -34.69 -29.01 31.01
N ASN A 333 -35.67 -28.63 31.83
CA ASN A 333 -35.49 -28.26 33.25
C ASN A 333 -34.44 -27.15 33.49
N GLY A 334 -34.35 -26.18 32.57
CA GLY A 334 -33.36 -25.09 32.63
C GLY A 334 -31.92 -25.51 32.30
N PHE A 335 -31.73 -26.73 31.78
CA PHE A 335 -30.46 -27.23 31.27
C PHE A 335 -30.50 -27.24 29.75
N CYS A 336 -29.56 -26.53 29.13
CA CYS A 336 -29.48 -26.38 27.68
C CYS A 336 -28.35 -27.21 27.13
N LYS A 337 -28.63 -28.00 26.10
CA LYS A 337 -27.66 -28.84 25.41
C LYS A 337 -27.61 -28.52 23.93
N ILE A 338 -26.40 -28.42 23.38
CA ILE A 338 -26.15 -28.24 21.95
C ILE A 338 -25.24 -29.37 21.50
N TYR A 339 -25.63 -30.04 20.42
CA TYR A 339 -24.85 -31.10 19.78
C TYR A 339 -24.38 -30.63 18.41
N ILE A 340 -23.12 -30.89 18.10
CA ILE A 340 -22.52 -30.68 16.78
C ILE A 340 -21.97 -32.03 16.34
N ASP A 341 -22.57 -32.58 15.30
CA ASP A 341 -22.30 -33.91 14.75
C ASP A 341 -21.71 -33.80 13.35
N ASP A 342 -20.67 -34.56 13.06
CA ASP A 342 -20.16 -34.78 11.69
C ASP A 342 -20.19 -36.26 11.29
N ASP A 343 -20.09 -36.51 9.98
CA ASP A 343 -19.96 -37.84 9.35
C ASP A 343 -18.51 -38.19 8.95
N GLY A 344 -17.54 -37.49 9.54
CA GLY A 344 -16.11 -37.70 9.27
C GLY A 344 -15.56 -39.02 9.84
N PRO A 345 -14.23 -39.23 9.82
CA PRO A 345 -13.61 -40.48 10.28
C PRO A 345 -13.75 -40.75 11.80
N GLY A 346 -14.20 -39.77 12.58
CA GLY A 346 -14.35 -39.89 14.02
C GLY A 346 -13.02 -40.08 14.76
N LEU A 347 -13.12 -40.51 16.03
CA LEU A 347 -11.99 -40.91 16.86
C LEU A 347 -12.26 -42.29 17.46
N SER A 348 -11.19 -43.05 17.73
CA SER A 348 -11.31 -44.33 18.46
C SER A 348 -11.77 -44.10 19.92
N PRO A 349 -12.41 -45.08 20.57
CA PRO A 349 -12.87 -44.94 21.96
C PRO A 349 -11.77 -44.48 22.93
N ASP A 350 -10.56 -45.03 22.82
CA ASP A 350 -9.42 -44.65 23.67
C ASP A 350 -8.99 -43.18 23.44
N GLN A 351 -9.08 -42.70 22.19
CA GLN A 351 -8.79 -41.30 21.85
C GLN A 351 -9.87 -40.34 22.38
N LEU A 352 -11.14 -40.75 22.34
CA LEU A 352 -12.26 -39.98 22.91
C LEU A 352 -12.12 -39.85 24.43
N GLU A 353 -11.79 -40.95 25.12
CA GLU A 353 -11.57 -40.94 26.56
C GLU A 353 -10.38 -40.03 26.93
N ALA A 354 -9.26 -40.15 26.21
CA ALA A 354 -8.10 -39.29 26.39
C ALA A 354 -8.43 -37.79 26.14
N LEU A 355 -9.27 -37.48 25.14
CA LEU A 355 -9.67 -36.11 24.83
C LEU A 355 -10.58 -35.51 25.92
N ASN A 356 -11.55 -36.27 26.41
CA ASN A 356 -12.42 -35.85 27.52
C ASN A 356 -11.62 -35.65 28.81
N LEU A 357 -10.65 -36.52 29.11
CA LEU A 357 -9.73 -36.37 30.25
C LEU A 357 -8.87 -35.09 30.12
N LYS A 358 -8.39 -34.77 28.92
CA LYS A 358 -7.61 -33.55 28.66
C LYS A 358 -8.40 -32.27 28.93
N MET A 359 -9.71 -32.25 28.70
CA MET A 359 -10.54 -31.06 28.98
C MET A 359 -10.65 -30.72 30.46
N GLN A 360 -10.34 -31.67 31.34
CA GLN A 360 -10.39 -31.50 32.81
C GLN A 360 -9.04 -31.06 33.39
N GLN A 361 -7.96 -31.00 32.60
CA GLN A 361 -6.62 -30.65 33.06
C GLN A 361 -6.29 -29.16 32.84
N PRO A 362 -5.44 -28.55 33.70
CA PRO A 362 -4.95 -27.18 33.52
C PRO A 362 -4.01 -27.05 32.30
N LEU A 363 -3.95 -25.86 31.70
CA LEU A 363 -3.23 -25.57 30.44
C LEU A 363 -1.75 -26.01 30.48
N GLN A 364 -1.29 -26.69 29.43
CA GLN A 364 0.12 -27.02 29.15
C GLN A 364 0.53 -26.49 27.77
N GLU A 365 1.81 -26.13 27.58
CA GLU A 365 2.33 -25.49 26.34
C GLU A 365 2.15 -26.32 25.05
N GLU A 366 1.96 -27.64 25.14
CA GLU A 366 1.78 -28.55 24.00
C GLU A 366 0.31 -28.80 23.60
N MET A 367 -0.67 -28.16 24.25
CA MET A 367 -2.09 -28.43 24.02
C MET A 367 -2.70 -27.53 22.93
N GLY A 368 -3.30 -28.13 21.90
CA GLY A 368 -4.03 -27.42 20.84
C GLY A 368 -5.16 -26.53 21.41
N CYS A 369 -5.08 -25.22 21.13
CA CYS A 369 -5.70 -24.18 21.95
C CYS A 369 -7.24 -24.03 21.81
N GLY A 370 -7.86 -24.48 20.70
CA GLY A 370 -9.24 -24.11 20.35
C GLY A 370 -10.35 -24.65 21.27
N LEU A 371 -10.50 -25.98 21.35
CA LEU A 371 -11.60 -26.62 22.12
C LEU A 371 -11.44 -26.45 23.63
N TRP A 372 -10.20 -26.48 24.13
CA TRP A 372 -9.93 -26.24 25.55
C TRP A 372 -10.32 -24.82 25.95
N ASN A 373 -9.99 -23.81 25.12
CA ASN A 373 -10.41 -22.43 25.35
C ASN A 373 -11.94 -22.31 25.38
N THR A 374 -12.65 -22.96 24.45
CA THR A 374 -14.11 -22.99 24.46
C THR A 374 -14.66 -23.60 25.75
N ASN A 375 -14.14 -24.75 26.20
CA ASN A 375 -14.56 -25.38 27.46
C ASN A 375 -14.36 -24.46 28.68
N GLN A 376 -13.19 -23.81 28.80
CA GLN A 376 -12.92 -22.89 29.90
C GLN A 376 -13.84 -21.65 29.90
N ARG A 377 -14.18 -21.12 28.72
CA ARG A 377 -15.07 -19.96 28.59
C ARG A 377 -16.49 -20.29 29.03
N ILE A 378 -16.96 -21.49 28.69
CA ILE A 378 -18.27 -22.00 29.10
C ILE A 378 -18.31 -22.20 30.62
N MET A 379 -17.30 -22.88 31.17
CA MET A 379 -17.16 -23.06 32.63
C MET A 379 -17.06 -21.74 33.39
N HIS A 380 -16.44 -20.71 32.79
CA HIS A 380 -16.33 -19.40 33.41
C HIS A 380 -17.67 -18.65 33.47
N LEU A 381 -18.47 -18.70 32.41
CA LEU A 381 -19.74 -17.99 32.35
C LEU A 381 -20.87 -18.71 33.11
N PHE A 382 -20.95 -20.04 32.98
CA PHE A 382 -22.06 -20.83 33.51
C PHE A 382 -21.70 -21.66 34.76
N GLY A 383 -20.44 -21.60 35.21
CA GLY A 383 -19.97 -22.31 36.39
C GLY A 383 -19.78 -23.81 36.19
N ASN A 384 -19.56 -24.54 37.29
CA ASN A 384 -19.15 -25.95 37.29
C ASN A 384 -20.24 -26.94 36.82
N GLN A 385 -21.45 -26.46 36.53
CA GLN A 385 -22.53 -27.27 35.96
C GLN A 385 -22.58 -27.19 34.42
N SER A 386 -21.54 -26.64 33.80
CA SER A 386 -21.38 -26.59 32.36
C SER A 386 -20.19 -27.42 31.89
N TYR A 387 -20.26 -27.92 30.66
CA TYR A 387 -19.28 -28.86 30.14
C TYR A 387 -19.20 -28.84 28.60
N LEU A 388 -18.07 -29.35 28.12
CA LEU A 388 -17.86 -29.81 26.75
C LEU A 388 -17.49 -31.30 26.80
N LEU A 389 -18.28 -32.16 26.14
CA LEU A 389 -18.06 -33.60 26.08
C LEU A 389 -17.96 -34.06 24.62
N PHE A 390 -17.16 -35.09 24.38
CA PHE A 390 -16.93 -35.64 23.05
C PHE A 390 -17.35 -37.10 22.98
N GLY A 391 -17.97 -37.51 21.87
CA GLY A 391 -18.45 -38.86 21.66
C GLY A 391 -18.57 -39.25 20.18
N PRO A 392 -19.06 -40.46 19.88
CA PRO A 392 -19.39 -40.86 18.52
C PRO A 392 -20.65 -40.12 18.04
N SER A 393 -20.63 -39.65 16.79
CA SER A 393 -21.79 -39.02 16.14
C SER A 393 -22.78 -40.07 15.63
N PRO A 394 -24.10 -39.82 15.70
CA PRO A 394 -25.11 -40.65 15.04
C PRO A 394 -24.95 -40.69 13.51
N LEU A 395 -24.23 -39.75 12.92
CA LEU A 395 -23.88 -39.74 11.49
C LEU A 395 -22.69 -40.67 11.16
N GLY A 396 -22.02 -41.23 12.17
CA GLY A 396 -20.88 -42.13 12.01
C GLY A 396 -19.52 -41.48 12.27
N GLY A 397 -19.45 -40.16 12.44
CA GLY A 397 -18.21 -39.42 12.72
C GLY A 397 -18.05 -38.97 14.17
N PHE A 398 -17.73 -37.70 14.38
CA PHE A 398 -17.44 -37.13 15.69
C PHE A 398 -18.57 -36.23 16.21
N ARG A 399 -18.92 -36.38 17.49
CA ARG A 399 -19.91 -35.54 18.20
C ARG A 399 -19.23 -34.68 19.25
N THR A 400 -19.55 -33.39 19.26
CA THR A 400 -19.31 -32.51 20.40
C THR A 400 -20.65 -32.15 21.06
N GLU A 401 -20.77 -32.45 22.34
CA GLU A 401 -21.89 -32.05 23.20
C GLU A 401 -21.47 -30.90 24.12
N MET A 402 -22.24 -29.82 24.13
CA MET A 402 -22.10 -28.71 25.06
C MET A 402 -23.33 -28.66 25.96
N GLY A 403 -23.14 -28.54 27.28
CA GLY A 403 -24.23 -28.40 28.25
C GLY A 403 -24.03 -27.22 29.21
N HIS A 404 -25.08 -26.47 29.56
CA HIS A 404 -25.03 -25.40 30.57
C HIS A 404 -26.37 -25.12 31.30
N ARG A 405 -26.28 -24.49 32.49
CA ARG A 405 -27.40 -24.01 33.33
C ARG A 405 -26.99 -22.79 34.17
N ILE A 406 -27.84 -21.76 34.29
CA ILE A 406 -27.63 -20.67 35.25
C ILE A 406 -28.17 -21.12 36.62
N ALA A 407 -27.32 -21.15 37.65
CA ALA A 407 -27.72 -21.59 38.99
C ALA A 407 -28.52 -20.48 39.72
N SER A 408 -29.69 -20.82 40.30
CA SER A 408 -30.57 -19.89 41.03
C SER A 408 -29.87 -19.10 42.15
N ASN A 409 -28.82 -19.69 42.73
CA ASN A 409 -28.03 -19.07 43.81
C ASN A 409 -27.16 -17.90 43.31
N GLU A 410 -26.70 -17.97 42.07
CA GLU A 410 -25.89 -16.93 41.45
C GLU A 410 -26.74 -15.73 41.04
N TRP A 411 -28.00 -15.97 40.67
CA TRP A 411 -29.00 -14.93 40.42
C TRP A 411 -29.29 -14.12 41.70
N ALA A 412 -29.56 -14.82 42.81
CA ALA A 412 -29.76 -14.19 44.12
C ALA A 412 -28.54 -13.38 44.58
N ARG A 413 -27.32 -13.89 44.35
CA ARG A 413 -26.08 -13.17 44.64
C ARG A 413 -25.96 -11.87 43.85
N LYS A 414 -26.34 -11.87 42.56
CA LYS A 414 -26.29 -10.67 41.72
C LYS A 414 -27.29 -9.61 42.16
N LEU A 415 -28.54 -10.00 42.45
CA LEU A 415 -29.55 -9.05 42.94
C LEU A 415 -29.12 -8.38 44.25
N ALA A 416 -28.52 -9.15 45.17
CA ALA A 416 -27.97 -8.62 46.41
C ALA A 416 -26.81 -7.63 46.19
N ASN A 417 -25.93 -7.86 45.19
CA ASN A 417 -24.83 -6.94 44.89
C ASN A 417 -25.30 -5.58 44.34
N TYR A 418 -26.51 -5.51 43.79
CA TYR A 418 -27.11 -4.29 43.24
C TYR A 418 -28.10 -3.63 44.20
N ASP A 419 -28.20 -4.11 45.45
CA ASP A 419 -29.17 -3.65 46.44
C ASP A 419 -30.62 -3.65 45.91
N LEU A 420 -30.95 -4.59 45.02
CA LEU A 420 -32.29 -4.73 44.46
C LEU A 420 -33.14 -5.69 45.31
N PRO A 421 -34.26 -5.26 45.91
CA PRO A 421 -35.03 -6.03 46.88
C PRO A 421 -35.96 -7.09 46.26
N PHE A 422 -35.57 -7.68 45.12
CA PHE A 422 -36.38 -8.67 44.40
C PHE A 422 -35.84 -10.09 44.61
N TYR A 423 -36.75 -11.06 44.56
CA TYR A 423 -36.46 -12.48 44.68
C TYR A 423 -37.26 -13.29 43.65
N ALA A 424 -36.87 -14.56 43.45
CA ALA A 424 -37.60 -15.43 42.54
C ALA A 424 -39.04 -15.64 43.04
N GLY A 425 -40.04 -15.27 42.25
CA GLY A 425 -41.44 -15.23 42.66
C GLY A 425 -42.33 -14.45 41.69
N ASP A 426 -43.58 -14.20 42.07
CA ASP A 426 -44.53 -13.45 41.25
C ASP A 426 -44.15 -11.96 41.19
N CYS A 427 -44.01 -11.42 39.97
CA CYS A 427 -43.79 -10.00 39.71
C CYS A 427 -44.77 -9.47 38.65
N ALA A 428 -44.92 -8.15 38.57
CA ALA A 428 -45.62 -7.46 37.48
C ALA A 428 -44.76 -6.32 36.92
N LEU A 429 -45.03 -5.92 35.69
CA LEU A 429 -44.45 -4.75 35.05
C LEU A 429 -45.53 -3.68 34.84
N MET A 430 -45.16 -2.44 35.08
CA MET A 430 -45.96 -1.27 34.75
C MET A 430 -45.14 -0.33 33.88
N LEU A 431 -45.62 -0.07 32.67
CA LEU A 431 -45.04 0.91 31.75
C LEU A 431 -45.86 2.20 31.85
N VAL A 432 -45.18 3.34 31.85
CA VAL A 432 -45.79 4.66 31.99
C VAL A 432 -45.26 5.57 30.89
N ARG A 433 -46.19 6.20 30.17
CA ARG A 433 -45.91 7.26 29.18
C ARG A 433 -46.43 8.59 29.73
N MET A 434 -45.57 9.58 29.75
CA MET A 434 -45.93 10.97 29.99
C MET A 434 -46.56 11.57 28.72
N GLU A 435 -47.74 12.16 28.83
CA GLU A 435 -48.47 12.72 27.69
C GLU A 435 -47.97 14.12 27.28
N GLU A 436 -48.50 14.62 26.15
CA GLU A 436 -48.03 15.81 25.44
C GLU A 436 -47.99 17.09 26.29
N GLU A 437 -48.76 17.18 27.38
CA GLU A 437 -48.73 18.31 28.32
C GLU A 437 -47.36 18.48 28.99
N PHE A 438 -46.53 17.44 29.03
CA PHE A 438 -45.16 17.50 29.52
C PHE A 438 -44.15 17.97 28.47
N GLY A 439 -44.52 17.94 27.17
CA GLY A 439 -43.66 18.36 26.06
C GLY A 439 -43.43 19.88 25.96
N GLN A 440 -44.15 20.68 26.76
CA GLN A 440 -43.95 22.14 26.85
C GLN A 440 -42.73 22.55 27.70
N TYR A 441 -42.16 21.61 28.47
CA TYR A 441 -41.01 21.84 29.33
C TYR A 441 -39.71 21.46 28.59
N ASP A 442 -38.61 22.15 28.91
CA ASP A 442 -37.31 21.85 28.31
C ASP A 442 -36.75 20.48 28.78
N ASN A 443 -35.70 19.96 28.14
CA ASN A 443 -35.16 18.62 28.41
C ASN A 443 -34.69 18.42 29.86
N ASN A 444 -34.17 19.48 30.52
CA ASN A 444 -33.73 19.38 31.92
C ASN A 444 -34.92 19.32 32.86
N ASP A 445 -35.95 20.12 32.61
CA ASP A 445 -37.20 20.12 33.37
C ASP A 445 -37.97 18.80 33.20
N GLN A 446 -37.97 18.21 32.00
CA GLN A 446 -38.57 16.88 31.76
C GLN A 446 -37.90 15.78 32.57
N THR A 447 -36.56 15.78 32.67
CA THR A 447 -35.82 14.80 33.47
C THR A 447 -36.16 14.91 34.96
N LEU A 448 -36.40 16.12 35.46
CA LEU A 448 -36.86 16.34 36.85
C LEU A 448 -38.30 15.84 37.06
N LEU A 449 -39.16 15.98 36.06
CA LEU A 449 -40.54 15.48 36.10
C LEU A 449 -40.58 13.95 36.06
N GLU A 450 -39.75 13.31 35.24
CA GLU A 450 -39.57 11.85 35.21
C GLU A 450 -39.11 11.32 36.57
N TYR A 451 -38.09 11.96 37.16
CA TYR A 451 -37.62 11.64 38.51
C TYR A 451 -38.74 11.82 39.55
N ALA A 452 -39.54 12.87 39.45
CA ALA A 452 -40.68 13.08 40.35
C ALA A 452 -41.74 11.98 40.20
N VAL A 453 -42.06 11.55 38.98
CA VAL A 453 -43.01 10.45 38.73
C VAL A 453 -42.49 9.13 39.31
N ILE A 454 -41.20 8.81 39.18
CA ILE A 454 -40.59 7.61 39.80
C ILE A 454 -40.76 7.65 41.33
N ASN A 455 -40.41 8.77 41.98
CA ASN A 455 -40.57 8.89 43.43
C ASN A 455 -42.04 8.83 43.87
N MET A 456 -42.96 9.41 43.10
CA MET A 456 -44.40 9.32 43.39
C MET A 456 -44.91 7.88 43.28
N ALA A 457 -44.41 7.09 42.31
CA ALA A 457 -44.74 5.68 42.20
C ALA A 457 -44.19 4.89 43.38
N GLU A 458 -42.93 5.11 43.77
CA GLU A 458 -42.33 4.49 44.96
C GLU A 458 -43.10 4.81 46.24
N GLU A 459 -43.52 6.07 46.46
CA GLU A 459 -44.29 6.46 47.64
C GLU A 459 -45.71 5.86 47.65
N ILE A 460 -46.39 5.85 46.50
CA ILE A 460 -47.79 5.36 46.40
C ILE A 460 -47.85 3.83 46.48
N MET A 461 -46.88 3.15 45.88
CA MET A 461 -46.91 1.69 45.73
C MET A 461 -46.04 0.99 46.77
N GLY A 462 -45.00 1.66 47.29
CA GLY A 462 -44.00 1.09 48.19
C GLY A 462 -44.52 0.56 49.53
N GLU A 463 -45.73 0.97 49.96
CA GLU A 463 -46.40 0.39 51.13
C GLU A 463 -46.78 -1.09 50.91
N PHE A 464 -47.16 -1.46 49.68
CA PHE A 464 -47.72 -2.77 49.34
C PHE A 464 -46.76 -3.66 48.53
N MET A 465 -45.82 -3.06 47.80
CA MET A 465 -44.91 -3.77 46.90
C MET A 465 -43.49 -3.20 46.97
N GLU A 466 -42.51 -4.04 46.65
CA GLU A 466 -41.20 -3.59 46.22
C GLU A 466 -41.32 -2.97 44.83
N VAL A 467 -40.75 -1.78 44.66
CA VAL A 467 -40.86 -0.95 43.45
C VAL A 467 -39.46 -0.63 42.97
N TRP A 468 -39.21 -0.84 41.68
CA TRP A 468 -37.99 -0.36 41.04
C TRP A 468 -38.32 0.26 39.69
N GLY A 469 -38.07 1.57 39.58
CA GLY A 469 -38.33 2.36 38.39
C GLY A 469 -37.07 2.65 37.59
N VAL A 470 -37.15 2.52 36.27
CA VAL A 470 -36.07 2.90 35.35
C VAL A 470 -36.63 3.56 34.11
N LYS A 471 -35.86 4.49 33.52
CA LYS A 471 -36.15 5.04 32.20
C LYS A 471 -35.57 4.13 31.12
N GLU A 472 -36.40 3.77 30.16
CA GLU A 472 -36.01 2.96 29.01
C GLU A 472 -35.61 3.83 27.79
N GLU A 473 -34.91 3.25 26.83
CA GLU A 473 -34.30 3.94 25.68
C GLU A 473 -35.30 4.72 24.79
N HIS A 474 -36.57 4.28 24.75
CA HIS A 474 -37.65 4.92 23.99
C HIS A 474 -38.45 5.93 24.82
N GLY A 475 -37.98 6.27 26.03
CA GLY A 475 -38.55 7.34 26.87
C GLY A 475 -39.69 6.92 27.79
N TYR A 476 -40.01 5.64 27.87
CA TYR A 476 -40.99 5.13 28.84
C TYR A 476 -40.36 4.98 30.23
N LEU A 477 -41.17 5.22 31.27
CA LEU A 477 -40.83 4.82 32.63
C LEU A 477 -41.34 3.40 32.87
N VAL A 478 -40.44 2.51 33.28
CA VAL A 478 -40.73 1.09 33.49
C VAL A 478 -40.55 0.77 34.96
N PHE A 479 -41.58 0.17 35.57
CA PHE A 479 -41.57 -0.23 36.96
C PHE A 479 -41.66 -1.74 37.09
N LEU A 480 -40.71 -2.35 37.79
CA LEU A 480 -40.79 -3.74 38.25
C LEU A 480 -41.40 -3.76 39.65
N LEU A 481 -42.40 -4.63 39.84
CA LEU A 481 -43.24 -4.65 41.03
C LEU A 481 -43.34 -6.07 41.60
N GLN A 482 -43.09 -6.23 42.89
CA GLN A 482 -43.22 -7.51 43.61
C GLN A 482 -43.92 -7.30 44.96
N LEU A 483 -44.95 -8.09 45.30
CA LEU A 483 -45.70 -7.90 46.55
C LEU A 483 -44.84 -8.15 47.80
N LYS A 484 -45.03 -7.32 48.82
CA LYS A 484 -44.52 -7.56 50.18
C LYS A 484 -45.42 -8.59 50.87
N GLU A 485 -44.88 -9.42 51.78
CA GLU A 485 -45.58 -10.55 52.44
C GLU A 485 -46.83 -10.18 53.31
N ASN A 486 -47.37 -8.97 53.22
CA ASN A 486 -48.53 -8.53 53.99
C ASN A 486 -49.85 -8.97 53.33
N ASP A 487 -50.69 -9.63 54.12
CA ASP A 487 -52.02 -10.15 53.75
C ASP A 487 -52.96 -8.99 53.35
N THR A 488 -53.10 -8.71 52.06
CA THR A 488 -54.09 -7.76 51.55
C THR A 488 -55.38 -8.51 51.25
N ASP A 489 -56.48 -8.19 51.95
CA ASP A 489 -57.85 -8.65 51.66
C ASP A 489 -58.34 -8.32 50.22
N ILE A 490 -57.53 -7.59 49.43
CA ILE A 490 -57.76 -7.16 48.06
C ILE A 490 -56.82 -7.96 47.16
N GLY A 491 -57.34 -8.64 46.13
CA GLY A 491 -56.55 -9.44 45.20
C GLY A 491 -55.42 -8.65 44.51
N LYS A 492 -54.30 -9.34 44.24
CA LYS A 492 -53.05 -8.76 43.72
C LYS A 492 -53.19 -8.00 42.40
N GLU A 493 -54.14 -8.39 41.56
CA GLU A 493 -54.48 -7.68 40.32
C GLU A 493 -55.24 -6.37 40.60
N THR A 494 -56.22 -6.42 41.50
CA THR A 494 -57.09 -5.29 41.82
C THR A 494 -56.33 -4.16 42.54
N ILE A 495 -55.38 -4.52 43.41
CA ILE A 495 -54.57 -3.52 44.11
C ILE A 495 -53.63 -2.78 43.15
N LEU A 496 -53.03 -3.49 42.18
CA LEU A 496 -52.12 -2.91 41.21
C LEU A 496 -52.82 -1.90 40.29
N GLU A 497 -54.01 -2.24 39.78
CA GLU A 497 -54.82 -1.30 39.00
C GLU A 497 -55.21 -0.06 39.80
N LYS A 498 -55.69 -0.26 41.03
CA LYS A 498 -56.13 0.84 41.90
C LYS A 498 -54.98 1.81 42.18
N LEU A 499 -53.78 1.29 42.47
CA LEU A 499 -52.59 2.11 42.72
C LEU A 499 -52.11 2.81 41.45
N SER A 500 -52.23 2.18 40.28
CA SER A 500 -51.89 2.80 38.99
C SER A 500 -52.81 3.97 38.65
N VAL A 501 -54.12 3.82 38.85
CA VAL A 501 -55.10 4.92 38.70
C VAL A 501 -54.82 6.03 39.73
N GLN A 502 -54.42 5.67 40.95
CA GLN A 502 -54.04 6.64 41.98
C GLN A 502 -52.78 7.43 41.59
N LEU A 503 -51.76 6.77 41.03
CA LEU A 503 -50.55 7.43 40.51
C LEU A 503 -50.92 8.43 39.41
N GLN A 504 -51.71 8.00 38.42
CA GLN A 504 -52.20 8.86 37.34
C GLN A 504 -52.93 10.10 37.88
N SER A 505 -53.86 9.91 38.82
CA SER A 505 -54.63 10.99 39.45
C SER A 505 -53.74 11.97 40.22
N LYS A 506 -52.74 11.47 40.97
CA LYS A 506 -51.83 12.28 41.77
C LYS A 506 -50.87 13.08 40.89
N VAL A 507 -50.35 12.48 39.83
CA VAL A 507 -49.51 13.19 38.85
C VAL A 507 -50.29 14.31 38.17
N LYS A 508 -51.55 14.06 37.76
CA LYS A 508 -52.44 15.11 37.23
C LYS A 508 -52.72 16.22 38.23
N GLN A 509 -52.89 15.89 39.51
CA GLN A 509 -53.15 16.86 40.57
C GLN A 509 -51.94 17.77 40.84
N PHE A 510 -50.75 17.18 41.00
CA PHE A 510 -49.55 17.86 41.50
C PHE A 510 -48.61 18.34 40.39
N LEU A 511 -48.41 17.55 39.33
CA LEU A 511 -47.51 17.88 38.22
C LEU A 511 -48.23 18.46 37.00
N LYS A 512 -49.57 18.55 37.03
CA LYS A 512 -50.40 19.17 35.97
C LYS A 512 -50.26 18.56 34.58
N GLY A 513 -49.80 17.32 34.47
CA GLY A 513 -49.79 16.55 33.23
C GLY A 513 -50.39 15.17 33.42
N SER A 514 -50.65 14.47 32.32
CA SER A 514 -51.36 13.20 32.32
C SER A 514 -50.45 12.03 32.00
N LEU A 515 -50.76 10.87 32.59
CA LEU A 515 -50.04 9.63 32.35
C LEU A 515 -50.94 8.63 31.64
N SER A 516 -50.37 7.89 30.70
CA SER A 516 -50.94 6.63 30.21
C SER A 516 -50.15 5.48 30.82
N ILE A 517 -50.84 4.42 31.24
CA ILE A 517 -50.26 3.30 31.99
C ILE A 517 -50.70 1.96 31.38
N VAL A 518 -49.73 1.06 31.17
CA VAL A 518 -49.96 -0.32 30.74
C VAL A 518 -49.38 -1.26 31.79
N ILE A 519 -50.17 -2.24 32.20
CA ILE A 519 -49.82 -3.18 33.27
C ILE A 519 -49.85 -4.61 32.74
N THR A 520 -48.84 -5.41 33.07
CA THR A 520 -48.82 -6.84 32.73
C THR A 520 -49.63 -7.66 33.72
N GLU A 521 -49.96 -8.90 33.35
CA GLU A 521 -50.31 -9.93 34.33
C GLU A 521 -49.13 -10.21 35.27
N TRP A 522 -49.41 -10.82 36.42
CA TRP A 522 -48.37 -11.36 37.30
C TRP A 522 -47.66 -12.54 36.61
N PHE A 523 -46.33 -12.57 36.68
CA PHE A 523 -45.49 -13.56 36.01
C PHE A 523 -44.35 -14.04 36.90
N ALA A 524 -43.77 -15.20 36.56
CA ALA A 524 -42.65 -15.77 37.30
C ALA A 524 -41.34 -15.02 37.00
N PHE A 525 -40.79 -14.35 38.00
CA PHE A 525 -39.49 -13.68 37.92
C PHE A 525 -38.35 -14.64 38.32
N PRO A 526 -37.20 -14.63 37.62
CA PRO A 526 -36.85 -13.76 36.48
C PRO A 526 -37.29 -14.30 35.11
N ASP A 527 -37.71 -15.56 35.04
CA ASP A 527 -37.78 -16.32 33.79
C ASP A 527 -38.69 -15.70 32.72
N GLN A 528 -39.78 -15.04 33.12
CA GLN A 528 -40.76 -14.45 32.20
C GLN A 528 -40.61 -12.93 32.04
N LEU A 529 -39.63 -12.29 32.68
CA LEU A 529 -39.47 -10.84 32.71
C LEU A 529 -39.32 -10.25 31.29
N TYR A 530 -38.47 -10.86 30.47
CA TYR A 530 -38.18 -10.38 29.12
C TYR A 530 -39.41 -10.43 28.22
N ASP A 531 -40.11 -11.57 28.20
CA ASP A 531 -41.28 -11.75 27.35
C ASP A 531 -42.42 -10.79 27.73
N ARG A 532 -42.63 -10.59 29.03
CA ARG A 532 -43.67 -9.69 29.54
C ARG A 532 -43.34 -8.22 29.27
N PHE A 533 -42.07 -7.84 29.38
CA PHE A 533 -41.61 -6.52 28.99
C PHE A 533 -41.85 -6.26 27.49
N ARG A 534 -41.46 -7.22 26.62
CA ARG A 534 -41.65 -7.11 25.17
C ARG A 534 -43.13 -6.98 24.81
N GLN A 535 -44.00 -7.78 25.43
CA GLN A 535 -45.45 -7.71 25.22
C GLN A 535 -46.02 -6.33 25.64
N ALA A 536 -45.66 -5.84 26.82
CA ALA A 536 -46.13 -4.53 27.30
C ALA A 536 -45.63 -3.36 26.43
N SER A 537 -44.36 -3.42 26.00
CA SER A 537 -43.76 -2.40 25.13
C SER A 537 -44.36 -2.44 23.71
N ALA A 538 -44.64 -3.62 23.16
CA ALA A 538 -45.36 -3.75 21.90
C ALA A 538 -46.75 -3.11 22.00
N TYR A 539 -47.50 -3.42 23.07
CA TYR A 539 -48.83 -2.86 23.31
C TYR A 539 -48.82 -1.32 23.39
N PHE A 540 -47.85 -0.74 24.10
CA PHE A 540 -47.68 0.72 24.16
C PHE A 540 -47.39 1.38 22.80
N ARG A 541 -46.75 0.66 21.89
CA ARG A 541 -46.43 1.12 20.53
C ARG A 541 -47.59 0.95 19.55
N GLN A 542 -48.46 -0.03 19.76
CA GLN A 542 -49.67 -0.24 18.96
C GLN A 542 -50.73 0.85 19.21
N ILE A 543 -50.76 1.40 20.44
CA ILE A 543 -51.66 2.49 20.80
C ILE A 543 -51.04 3.84 20.39
N VAL A 544 -51.07 4.16 19.09
CA VAL A 544 -50.79 5.51 18.59
C VAL A 544 -51.89 5.96 17.61
N GLY A 545 -52.64 6.97 18.05
CA GLY A 545 -53.65 7.65 17.24
C GLY A 545 -54.40 8.71 18.06
N ASP A 546 -55.30 8.28 18.94
CA ASP A 546 -56.22 9.20 19.63
C ASP A 546 -56.51 8.90 21.13
N GLU A 547 -56.04 7.78 21.69
CA GLU A 547 -56.32 7.45 23.11
C GLU A 547 -55.23 8.00 24.07
N ARG A 548 -55.66 8.85 25.01
CA ARG A 548 -54.83 9.46 26.07
C ARG A 548 -55.46 9.20 27.45
N GLU A 549 -54.64 9.28 28.50
CA GLU A 549 -55.06 9.17 29.91
C GLU A 549 -55.67 7.80 30.30
N PHE A 550 -55.15 6.69 29.78
CA PHE A 550 -55.69 5.36 30.09
C PHE A 550 -54.85 4.56 31.11
N VAL A 551 -55.48 3.55 31.73
CA VAL A 551 -54.83 2.48 32.49
C VAL A 551 -55.37 1.15 31.96
N MET A 552 -54.53 0.31 31.35
CA MET A 552 -54.97 -0.92 30.66
C MET A 552 -54.10 -2.13 30.95
N ARG A 553 -54.66 -3.35 30.78
CA ARG A 553 -53.95 -4.62 30.87
C ARG A 553 -53.52 -5.14 29.51
N VAL A 554 -52.37 -5.81 29.48
CA VAL A 554 -51.80 -6.42 28.27
C VAL A 554 -52.63 -7.62 27.74
N SER A 555 -53.50 -8.22 28.55
CA SER A 555 -54.26 -9.44 28.24
C SER A 555 -55.42 -9.29 27.25
N ASP A 556 -55.75 -8.07 26.80
CA ASP A 556 -57.05 -7.76 26.17
C ASP A 556 -57.04 -7.75 24.62
N VAL A 557 -55.94 -8.10 23.94
CA VAL A 557 -55.86 -8.14 22.47
C VAL A 557 -55.02 -9.32 21.94
N GLU A 558 -55.58 -10.10 21.00
CA GLU A 558 -54.84 -11.07 20.15
C GLU A 558 -54.67 -10.50 18.73
N THR A 559 -53.44 -10.34 18.20
CA THR A 559 -52.99 -10.70 16.81
C THR A 559 -51.54 -10.22 16.49
N PRO A 560 -50.87 -10.77 15.44
CA PRO A 560 -49.41 -10.96 15.39
C PRO A 560 -48.60 -9.83 14.71
N ALA A 561 -47.31 -9.77 15.05
CA ALA A 561 -46.32 -8.87 14.47
C ALA A 561 -46.09 -9.12 12.97
N ALA A 562 -46.31 -8.09 12.14
CA ALA A 562 -45.97 -8.12 10.72
C ALA A 562 -44.47 -7.88 10.48
N GLN A 563 -43.86 -8.62 9.56
CA GLN A 563 -42.48 -8.44 9.07
C GLN A 563 -42.49 -8.21 7.55
N GLY A 564 -41.72 -7.25 7.06
CA GLY A 564 -41.48 -6.99 5.63
C GLY A 564 -40.77 -5.63 5.41
N PRO A 565 -40.24 -5.34 4.21
CA PRO A 565 -39.47 -4.12 3.93
C PRO A 565 -40.35 -2.89 3.60
N LEU A 566 -39.78 -1.68 3.72
CA LEU A 566 -40.37 -0.43 3.21
C LEU A 566 -40.26 -0.31 1.69
N ASP A 567 -41.29 -0.69 0.95
CA ASP A 567 -41.23 -0.75 -0.52
C ASP A 567 -41.05 0.65 -1.15
N VAL A 568 -41.84 1.65 -0.73
CA VAL A 568 -41.92 2.98 -1.35
C VAL A 568 -40.59 3.73 -1.29
N LEU A 569 -39.80 3.49 -0.24
CA LEU A 569 -38.52 4.14 -0.01
C LEU A 569 -37.49 3.80 -1.10
N TYR A 570 -37.50 2.56 -1.61
CA TYR A 570 -36.52 2.04 -2.55
C TYR A 570 -36.97 2.02 -4.02
N THR A 571 -38.27 2.20 -4.30
CA THR A 571 -38.78 2.20 -5.68
C THR A 571 -38.22 3.36 -6.50
N PRO A 572 -37.71 3.17 -7.73
CA PRO A 572 -37.30 4.26 -8.60
C PRO A 572 -38.48 5.16 -9.04
N PRO A 573 -38.30 6.49 -9.16
CA PRO A 573 -37.09 7.26 -8.86
C PRO A 573 -36.84 7.35 -7.34
N THR A 574 -35.59 7.10 -6.93
CA THR A 574 -35.16 7.13 -5.53
C THR A 574 -35.18 8.57 -4.99
N PHE A 575 -35.38 8.74 -3.68
CA PHE A 575 -35.47 10.06 -3.04
C PHE A 575 -34.25 10.97 -3.32
N ILE A 576 -33.02 10.44 -3.26
CA ILE A 576 -31.80 11.19 -3.58
C ILE A 576 -31.75 11.69 -5.03
N HIS A 577 -32.25 10.89 -5.99
CA HIS A 577 -32.30 11.28 -7.40
C HIS A 577 -33.29 12.41 -7.67
N LEU A 578 -34.42 12.43 -6.97
CA LEU A 578 -35.41 13.51 -7.05
C LEU A 578 -34.83 14.83 -6.53
N LEU A 579 -34.08 14.77 -5.42
CA LEU A 579 -33.34 15.91 -4.88
C LEU A 579 -32.24 16.41 -5.82
N GLU A 580 -31.41 15.52 -6.37
CA GLU A 580 -30.33 15.87 -7.32
C GLU A 580 -30.85 16.47 -8.63
N SER A 581 -32.02 16.03 -9.08
CA SER A 581 -32.66 16.53 -10.31
C SER A 581 -33.50 17.79 -10.10
N GLY A 582 -33.58 18.30 -8.85
CA GLY A 582 -34.35 19.50 -8.50
C GLY A 582 -35.87 19.31 -8.64
N GLN A 583 -36.37 18.08 -8.60
CA GLN A 583 -37.79 17.75 -8.68
C GLN A 583 -38.43 17.81 -7.29
N TRP A 584 -38.52 19.02 -6.73
CA TRP A 584 -38.95 19.26 -5.34
C TRP A 584 -40.34 18.72 -5.02
N ASP A 585 -41.30 18.91 -5.92
CA ASP A 585 -42.69 18.49 -5.68
C ASP A 585 -42.80 16.95 -5.68
N ALA A 586 -42.04 16.27 -6.54
CA ALA A 586 -41.97 14.81 -6.56
C ALA A 586 -41.21 14.24 -5.33
N ALA A 587 -40.21 14.96 -4.82
CA ALA A 587 -39.52 14.60 -3.58
C ALA A 587 -40.45 14.75 -2.36
N GLU A 588 -41.30 15.77 -2.34
CA GLU A 588 -42.32 15.97 -1.31
C GLU A 588 -43.37 14.85 -1.32
N GLU A 589 -43.90 14.52 -2.50
CA GLU A 589 -44.82 13.37 -2.69
C GLU A 589 -44.19 12.05 -2.22
N LYS A 590 -42.89 11.85 -2.46
CA LYS A 590 -42.16 10.67 -2.01
C LYS A 590 -42.13 10.54 -0.49
N ILE A 591 -41.84 11.63 0.24
CA ILE A 591 -41.86 11.65 1.71
C ILE A 591 -43.25 11.32 2.23
N LEU A 592 -44.29 11.91 1.63
CA LEU A 592 -45.67 11.66 2.01
C LEU A 592 -46.07 10.20 1.75
N ALA A 593 -45.64 9.62 0.63
CA ALA A 593 -45.90 8.22 0.30
C ALA A 593 -45.17 7.25 1.25
N VAL A 594 -43.94 7.55 1.66
CA VAL A 594 -43.21 6.77 2.69
C VAL A 594 -43.94 6.86 4.03
N CYS A 595 -44.40 8.06 4.42
CA CYS A 595 -45.18 8.22 5.65
C CYS A 595 -46.55 7.53 5.58
N ALA A 596 -47.18 7.47 4.41
CA ALA A 596 -48.45 6.77 4.21
C ALA A 596 -48.26 5.25 4.26
N GLU A 597 -47.19 4.71 3.68
CA GLU A 597 -46.85 3.29 3.80
C GLU A 597 -46.52 2.93 5.26
N LEU A 598 -45.80 3.80 5.98
CA LEU A 598 -45.56 3.64 7.40
C LEU A 598 -46.87 3.63 8.20
N ASP A 599 -47.82 4.54 7.92
CA ASP A 599 -49.13 4.55 8.58
C ASP A 599 -49.99 3.31 8.21
N GLU A 600 -49.92 2.84 6.97
CA GLU A 600 -50.80 1.79 6.43
C GLU A 600 -50.32 0.36 6.74
N LYS A 601 -49.01 0.12 6.60
CA LYS A 601 -48.43 -1.23 6.71
C LYS A 601 -47.60 -1.42 7.98
N TRP A 602 -47.03 -0.35 8.54
CA TRP A 602 -45.94 -0.45 9.53
C TRP A 602 -46.13 0.48 10.74
N SER A 603 -47.39 0.82 11.07
CA SER A 603 -47.72 1.82 12.10
C SER A 603 -47.15 1.49 13.48
N GLU A 604 -46.81 0.22 13.71
CA GLU A 604 -46.25 -0.33 14.95
C GLU A 604 -44.71 -0.41 14.96
N SER A 605 -44.03 -0.13 13.84
CA SER A 605 -42.60 -0.43 13.66
C SER A 605 -41.70 0.81 13.71
N TRP A 606 -41.11 1.04 14.88
CA TRP A 606 -40.08 2.06 15.08
C TRP A 606 -38.85 1.86 14.18
N GLU A 607 -38.48 0.60 13.90
CA GLU A 607 -37.35 0.26 13.03
C GLU A 607 -37.54 0.84 11.61
N HIS A 608 -38.74 0.73 11.05
CA HIS A 608 -39.06 1.32 9.74
C HIS A 608 -39.11 2.86 9.79
N CYS A 609 -39.58 3.44 10.88
CA CYS A 609 -39.51 4.90 11.09
C CYS A 609 -38.05 5.41 11.14
N MET A 610 -37.16 4.69 11.83
CA MET A 610 -35.73 5.01 11.85
C MET A 610 -35.08 4.80 10.49
N GLU A 611 -35.38 3.71 9.80
CA GLU A 611 -34.85 3.40 8.47
C GLU A 611 -35.19 4.51 7.47
N ALA A 612 -36.47 4.92 7.44
CA ALA A 612 -36.91 6.06 6.65
C ALA A 612 -36.19 7.36 7.07
N GLY A 613 -36.08 7.62 8.38
CA GLY A 613 -35.42 8.79 8.93
C GLY A 613 -33.94 8.91 8.56
N PHE A 614 -33.17 7.83 8.70
CA PHE A 614 -31.75 7.81 8.35
C PHE A 614 -31.52 8.01 6.86
N LEU A 615 -32.33 7.37 6.00
CA LEU A 615 -32.18 7.51 4.55
C LEU A 615 -32.52 8.92 4.07
N ILE A 616 -33.59 9.52 4.61
CA ILE A 616 -33.98 10.91 4.33
C ILE A 616 -32.89 11.87 4.81
N THR A 617 -32.36 11.69 6.03
CA THR A 617 -31.27 12.51 6.59
C THR A 617 -29.99 12.42 5.76
N ALA A 618 -29.59 11.20 5.36
CA ALA A 618 -28.41 10.99 4.52
C ALA A 618 -28.57 11.70 3.16
N SER A 619 -29.78 11.67 2.59
CA SER A 619 -30.10 12.33 1.32
C SER A 619 -30.02 13.86 1.43
N PHE A 620 -30.57 14.45 2.50
CA PHE A 620 -30.46 15.90 2.75
C PHE A 620 -29.02 16.33 3.03
N THR A 621 -28.27 15.55 3.82
CA THR A 621 -26.86 15.81 4.13
C THR A 621 -26.02 15.82 2.86
N ASN A 622 -26.20 14.83 1.97
CA ASN A 622 -25.50 14.75 0.71
C ASN A 622 -25.73 16.00 -0.15
N LEU A 623 -26.99 16.43 -0.29
CA LEU A 623 -27.35 17.63 -1.05
C LEU A 623 -26.76 18.91 -0.44
N ALA A 624 -26.81 19.08 0.88
CA ALA A 624 -26.25 20.23 1.57
C ALA A 624 -24.74 20.37 1.32
N HIS A 625 -23.99 19.27 1.51
CA HIS A 625 -22.53 19.27 1.32
C HIS A 625 -22.12 19.56 -0.12
N ARG A 626 -22.88 19.07 -1.11
CA ARG A 626 -22.63 19.40 -2.53
C ARG A 626 -22.79 20.89 -2.83
N ASN A 627 -23.66 21.57 -2.10
CA ASN A 627 -23.85 23.01 -2.20
C ASN A 627 -22.92 23.80 -1.25
N LYS A 628 -21.85 23.18 -0.72
CA LYS A 628 -20.88 23.78 0.23
C LYS A 628 -21.50 24.30 1.52
N LEU A 629 -22.67 23.81 1.89
CA LEU A 629 -23.33 24.11 3.15
C LEU A 629 -23.27 22.86 4.04
N THR A 630 -23.34 23.05 5.35
CA THR A 630 -23.61 21.94 6.27
C THR A 630 -25.11 21.84 6.48
N LEU A 631 -25.61 20.63 6.75
CA LEU A 631 -27.01 20.45 7.09
C LEU A 631 -27.38 21.27 8.36
N ALA A 632 -26.45 21.38 9.32
CA ALA A 632 -26.58 22.24 10.49
C ALA A 632 -26.78 23.73 10.15
N ASN A 633 -26.05 24.26 9.16
CA ASN A 633 -26.19 25.65 8.73
C ASN A 633 -27.55 25.94 8.09
N LEU A 634 -28.18 24.94 7.47
CA LEU A 634 -29.48 25.04 6.80
C LEU A 634 -30.65 24.81 7.76
N MET A 635 -30.46 23.93 8.76
CA MET A 635 -31.52 23.55 9.70
C MET A 635 -31.74 24.59 10.80
N GLY A 636 -30.69 25.30 11.23
CA GLY A 636 -30.77 26.20 12.39
C GLY A 636 -31.20 25.41 13.63
N ASP A 637 -32.20 25.92 14.36
CA ASP A 637 -32.71 25.32 15.60
C ASP A 637 -33.30 23.91 15.41
N ASP A 638 -33.70 23.51 14.19
CA ASP A 638 -34.25 22.17 13.91
C ASP A 638 -33.20 21.04 14.01
N ILE A 639 -31.89 21.37 14.13
CA ILE A 639 -30.82 20.38 14.25
C ILE A 639 -30.87 19.63 15.59
N GLU A 640 -31.41 20.24 16.64
CA GLU A 640 -31.54 19.64 17.97
C GLU A 640 -32.45 18.40 17.94
N TRP A 641 -33.51 18.43 17.14
CA TRP A 641 -34.46 17.32 16.97
C TRP A 641 -33.81 16.09 16.30
N LEU A 642 -32.81 16.33 15.44
CA LEU A 642 -32.05 15.27 14.79
C LEU A 642 -31.01 14.67 15.74
N GLN A 643 -30.35 15.51 16.55
CA GLN A 643 -29.33 15.09 17.51
C GLN A 643 -29.91 14.31 18.69
N SER A 644 -31.12 14.65 19.13
CA SER A 644 -31.83 13.93 20.19
C SER A 644 -32.50 12.63 19.71
N GLY A 645 -32.55 12.37 18.41
CA GLY A 645 -33.32 11.28 17.81
C GLY A 645 -34.84 11.50 17.84
N GLU A 646 -35.30 12.63 18.37
CA GLU A 646 -36.72 12.93 18.56
C GLU A 646 -37.49 13.02 17.24
N ALA A 647 -36.82 13.46 16.16
CA ALA A 647 -37.36 13.51 14.82
C ALA A 647 -37.87 12.15 14.30
N PHE A 648 -37.40 11.03 14.84
CA PHE A 648 -37.73 9.68 14.37
C PHE A 648 -38.66 8.91 15.30
N THR A 649 -39.12 9.53 16.39
CA THR A 649 -39.89 8.85 17.45
C THR A 649 -41.34 8.55 17.06
N THR A 650 -41.94 9.32 16.16
CA THR A 650 -43.28 9.06 15.62
C THR A 650 -43.34 9.40 14.13
N ILE A 651 -44.26 8.76 13.40
CA ILE A 651 -44.49 9.04 11.96
C ILE A 651 -44.84 10.52 11.75
N SER A 652 -45.62 11.11 12.67
CA SER A 652 -45.99 12.53 12.64
C SER A 652 -44.77 13.45 12.81
N LYS A 653 -43.88 13.15 13.75
CA LYS A 653 -42.63 13.92 13.95
C LYS A 653 -41.68 13.77 12.76
N LEU A 654 -41.52 12.56 12.22
CA LEU A 654 -40.71 12.29 11.03
C LEU A 654 -41.23 13.07 9.82
N ARG A 655 -42.54 13.05 9.60
CA ARG A 655 -43.21 13.80 8.51
C ARG A 655 -42.98 15.30 8.65
N LYS A 656 -43.24 15.85 9.83
CA LYS A 656 -43.10 17.29 10.11
C LYS A 656 -41.66 17.76 9.91
N TRP A 657 -40.70 17.01 10.45
CA TRP A 657 -39.28 17.30 10.31
C TRP A 657 -38.83 17.23 8.86
N SER A 658 -39.16 16.14 8.16
CA SER A 658 -38.72 15.91 6.77
C SER A 658 -39.23 16.99 5.80
N LEU A 659 -40.50 17.40 5.95
CA LEU A 659 -41.09 18.45 5.12
C LEU A 659 -40.52 19.84 5.43
N SER A 660 -40.26 20.14 6.71
CA SER A 660 -39.61 21.41 7.12
C SER A 660 -38.24 21.57 6.46
N VAL A 661 -37.38 20.53 6.57
CA VAL A 661 -36.03 20.56 6.00
C VAL A 661 -36.06 20.62 4.48
N LEU A 662 -36.98 19.90 3.82
CA LEU A 662 -37.17 19.97 2.38
C LEU A 662 -37.55 21.40 1.92
N GLY A 663 -38.44 22.07 2.65
CA GLY A 663 -38.84 23.46 2.37
C GLY A 663 -37.65 24.44 2.43
N LYS A 664 -36.84 24.36 3.49
CA LYS A 664 -35.63 25.19 3.64
C LYS A 664 -34.60 24.93 2.54
N LEU A 665 -34.43 23.67 2.14
CA LEU A 665 -33.58 23.29 1.01
C LEU A 665 -34.07 23.86 -0.32
N LYS A 666 -35.39 23.82 -0.58
CA LYS A 666 -36.04 24.39 -1.78
C LYS A 666 -35.85 25.91 -1.85
N GLU A 667 -36.01 26.62 -0.74
CA GLU A 667 -35.79 28.07 -0.68
C GLU A 667 -34.31 28.44 -0.86
N GLY A 668 -33.39 27.71 -0.23
CA GLY A 668 -31.94 27.96 -0.32
C GLY A 668 -31.32 27.70 -1.70
N THR A 669 -31.94 26.85 -2.53
CA THR A 669 -31.40 26.48 -3.86
C THR A 669 -32.09 27.19 -5.03
N SER A 670 -33.26 27.80 -4.85
CA SER A 670 -34.09 28.33 -5.96
C SER A 670 -33.57 29.62 -6.60
N ASN A 671 -32.86 30.49 -5.85
CA ASN A 671 -32.28 31.73 -6.41
C ASN A 671 -30.90 31.51 -7.06
N GLU A 672 -30.09 30.55 -6.60
CA GLU A 672 -28.75 30.31 -7.15
C GLU A 672 -28.78 29.50 -8.46
N ILE A 673 -29.70 28.55 -8.63
CA ILE A 673 -29.70 27.66 -9.82
C ILE A 673 -29.95 28.42 -11.13
N LYS A 674 -30.70 29.52 -11.12
CA LYS A 674 -31.01 30.31 -12.33
C LYS A 674 -29.83 31.23 -12.74
N ASP A 675 -29.14 31.82 -11.77
CA ASP A 675 -27.93 32.60 -12.01
C ASP A 675 -26.75 31.72 -12.46
N ILE A 676 -26.58 30.55 -11.84
CA ILE A 676 -25.53 29.59 -12.19
C ILE A 676 -25.69 29.07 -13.63
N ARG A 677 -26.92 28.74 -14.07
CA ARG A 677 -27.17 28.29 -15.45
C ARG A 677 -26.89 29.37 -16.49
N SER A 678 -27.29 30.61 -16.20
CA SER A 678 -27.02 31.77 -17.08
C SER A 678 -25.52 32.09 -17.16
N GLU A 679 -24.80 31.93 -16.05
CA GLU A 679 -23.34 32.11 -15.99
C GLU A 679 -22.59 31.04 -16.79
N TYR A 680 -23.04 29.78 -16.73
CA TYR A 680 -22.46 28.70 -17.53
C TYR A 680 -22.64 28.92 -19.03
N VAL A 681 -23.85 29.32 -19.48
CA VAL A 681 -24.09 29.62 -20.90
C VAL A 681 -23.17 30.74 -21.39
N LYS A 682 -22.99 31.80 -20.61
CA LYS A 682 -22.12 32.92 -20.96
C LYS A 682 -20.64 32.52 -21.03
N LYS A 683 -20.15 31.75 -20.04
CA LYS A 683 -18.78 31.20 -20.03
C LYS A 683 -18.51 30.30 -21.23
N ILE A 684 -19.49 29.49 -21.64
CA ILE A 684 -19.40 28.60 -22.81
C ILE A 684 -19.30 29.40 -24.11
N GLN A 685 -20.13 30.43 -24.29
CA GLN A 685 -20.10 31.27 -25.49
C GLN A 685 -18.77 32.03 -25.59
N ASP A 686 -18.32 32.65 -24.49
CA ASP A 686 -17.04 33.37 -24.43
C ASP A 686 -15.83 32.45 -24.69
N PHE A 687 -15.85 31.23 -24.14
CA PHE A 687 -14.79 30.25 -24.35
C PHE A 687 -14.81 29.72 -25.79
N THR A 688 -15.99 29.45 -26.34
CA THR A 688 -16.15 28.94 -27.71
C THR A 688 -15.61 29.96 -28.71
N ASP A 689 -16.00 31.23 -28.60
CA ASP A 689 -15.56 32.30 -29.51
C ASP A 689 -14.04 32.54 -29.45
N LYS A 690 -13.44 32.53 -28.25
CA LYS A 690 -11.99 32.71 -28.09
C LYS A 690 -11.19 31.50 -28.57
N ASN A 691 -11.73 30.29 -28.43
CA ASN A 691 -11.01 29.03 -28.69
C ASN A 691 -11.46 28.31 -29.97
N LEU A 692 -12.26 28.95 -30.83
CA LEU A 692 -12.76 28.42 -32.10
C LEU A 692 -11.66 28.11 -33.16
N HIS A 693 -10.38 28.25 -32.78
CA HIS A 693 -9.21 27.85 -33.56
C HIS A 693 -8.61 26.49 -33.10
N LEU A 694 -9.13 25.93 -32.00
CA LEU A 694 -8.82 24.62 -31.41
C LEU A 694 -10.02 23.67 -31.56
N ASP A 695 -9.86 22.38 -31.28
CA ASP A 695 -10.95 21.39 -31.36
C ASP A 695 -11.92 21.51 -30.16
N VAL A 696 -12.79 22.52 -30.19
CA VAL A 696 -13.87 22.72 -29.21
C VAL A 696 -14.99 21.69 -29.41
N SER A 697 -15.04 20.65 -28.59
CA SER A 697 -16.12 19.66 -28.56
C SER A 697 -17.04 19.84 -27.34
N LEU A 698 -18.23 19.22 -27.36
CA LEU A 698 -19.13 19.21 -26.20
C LEU A 698 -18.43 18.73 -24.93
N ARG A 699 -17.53 17.75 -25.04
CA ARG A 699 -16.77 17.22 -23.90
C ARG A 699 -15.79 18.27 -23.35
N VAL A 700 -15.07 18.97 -24.22
CA VAL A 700 -14.15 20.06 -23.81
C VAL A 700 -14.89 21.22 -23.15
N LEU A 701 -16.06 21.60 -23.67
CA LEU A 701 -16.89 22.64 -23.05
C LEU A 701 -17.45 22.20 -21.71
N ALA A 702 -17.82 20.92 -21.60
CA ALA A 702 -18.29 20.30 -20.37
C ALA A 702 -17.18 20.26 -19.31
N ASP A 703 -15.96 19.89 -19.70
CA ASP A 703 -14.79 19.91 -18.84
C ASP A 703 -14.42 21.35 -18.41
N HIS A 704 -14.51 22.33 -19.33
CA HIS A 704 -14.20 23.74 -19.03
C HIS A 704 -15.09 24.34 -17.94
N VAL A 705 -16.35 23.89 -17.87
CA VAL A 705 -17.30 24.31 -16.83
C VAL A 705 -17.53 23.25 -15.75
N ASN A 706 -16.75 22.16 -15.76
CA ASN A 706 -16.80 21.03 -14.82
C ASN A 706 -18.18 20.35 -14.73
N LEU A 707 -18.85 20.11 -15.86
CA LEU A 707 -20.13 19.42 -15.96
C LEU A 707 -20.04 18.17 -16.84
N HIS A 708 -20.94 17.21 -16.65
CA HIS A 708 -21.04 16.05 -17.53
C HIS A 708 -21.61 16.46 -18.92
N PRO A 709 -21.08 15.96 -20.05
CA PRO A 709 -21.47 16.38 -21.41
C PRO A 709 -22.97 16.36 -21.69
N THR A 710 -23.67 15.30 -21.29
CA THR A 710 -25.13 15.17 -21.47
C THR A 710 -25.93 16.14 -20.61
N HIS A 711 -25.42 16.51 -19.43
CA HIS A 711 -26.07 17.47 -18.55
C HIS A 711 -25.87 18.90 -19.07
N LEU A 712 -24.66 19.24 -19.50
CA LEU A 712 -24.37 20.54 -20.10
C LEU A 712 -25.19 20.79 -21.37
N SER A 713 -25.31 19.78 -22.24
CA SER A 713 -26.12 19.88 -23.44
C SER A 713 -27.61 20.14 -23.14
N LYS A 714 -28.14 19.61 -22.03
CA LYS A 714 -29.52 19.87 -21.60
C LYS A 714 -29.65 21.29 -21.05
N ILE A 715 -28.74 21.72 -20.18
CA ILE A 715 -28.73 23.08 -19.62
C ILE A 715 -28.68 24.13 -20.73
N TYR A 716 -27.74 24.00 -21.67
CA TYR A 716 -27.56 24.95 -22.77
C TYR A 716 -28.80 25.04 -23.67
N LYS A 717 -29.43 23.90 -23.97
CA LYS A 717 -30.65 23.84 -24.79
C LYS A 717 -31.88 24.43 -24.08
N ILE A 718 -31.99 24.23 -22.77
CA ILE A 718 -33.09 24.78 -21.96
C ILE A 718 -33.00 26.31 -21.90
N GLU A 719 -31.80 26.87 -21.73
CA GLU A 719 -31.60 28.32 -21.58
C GLU A 719 -31.59 29.07 -22.92
N THR A 720 -31.05 28.48 -23.99
CA THR A 720 -30.85 29.18 -25.29
C THR A 720 -31.83 28.77 -26.38
N GLY A 721 -32.51 27.64 -26.24
CA GLY A 721 -33.38 27.05 -27.27
C GLY A 721 -32.63 26.34 -28.42
N GLU A 722 -31.30 26.43 -28.50
CA GLU A 722 -30.45 25.80 -29.53
C GLU A 722 -29.62 24.64 -28.94
N GLY A 723 -29.34 23.60 -29.75
CA GLY A 723 -28.42 22.54 -29.36
C GLY A 723 -26.96 23.05 -29.37
N ILE A 724 -26.20 22.76 -28.31
CA ILE A 724 -24.81 23.23 -28.18
C ILE A 724 -23.89 22.71 -29.32
N SER A 725 -24.12 21.48 -29.81
CA SER A 725 -23.40 20.93 -30.96
C SER A 725 -23.76 21.63 -32.27
N ASP A 726 -25.00 22.09 -32.42
CA ASP A 726 -25.48 22.83 -33.59
C ASP A 726 -24.87 24.25 -33.62
N TYR A 727 -24.81 24.90 -32.45
CA TYR A 727 -24.16 26.19 -32.24
C TYR A 727 -22.68 26.18 -32.64
N ILE A 728 -21.90 25.17 -32.17
CA ILE A 728 -20.48 25.01 -32.52
C ILE A 728 -20.30 24.71 -34.00
N SER A 729 -21.14 23.82 -34.56
CA SER A 729 -21.04 23.42 -35.97
C SER A 729 -21.31 24.60 -36.89
N ARG A 730 -22.30 25.45 -36.57
CA ARG A 730 -22.58 26.70 -37.29
C ARG A 730 -21.39 27.67 -37.28
N LEU A 731 -20.80 27.93 -36.11
CA LEU A 731 -19.63 28.81 -36.00
C LEU A 731 -18.40 28.27 -36.72
N ARG A 732 -18.17 26.95 -36.68
CA ARG A 732 -17.10 26.29 -37.45
C ARG A 732 -17.35 26.40 -38.96
N MET A 733 -18.59 26.22 -39.42
CA MET A 733 -18.98 26.32 -40.82
C MET A 733 -18.78 27.75 -41.35
N ASP A 734 -19.19 28.76 -40.58
CA ASP A 734 -19.02 30.18 -40.95
C ASP A 734 -17.53 30.57 -41.05
N ARG A 735 -16.69 30.03 -40.15
CA ARG A 735 -15.22 30.27 -40.17
C ARG A 735 -14.50 29.44 -41.24
N ALA A 736 -14.96 28.22 -41.51
CA ALA A 736 -14.45 27.38 -42.60
C ALA A 736 -14.77 27.99 -43.96
N CYS A 737 -15.99 28.51 -44.16
CA CYS A 737 -16.34 29.32 -45.33
C CYS A 737 -15.42 30.55 -45.46
N HIS A 738 -15.12 31.23 -44.35
CA HIS A 738 -14.20 32.36 -44.37
C HIS A 738 -12.75 31.96 -44.73
N LYS A 739 -12.23 30.83 -44.21
CA LYS A 739 -10.87 30.34 -44.48
C LYS A 739 -10.69 29.71 -45.87
N LEU A 740 -11.73 29.06 -46.40
CA LEU A 740 -11.77 28.54 -47.78
C LEU A 740 -11.78 29.67 -48.82
N VAL A 741 -12.28 30.85 -48.44
CA VAL A 741 -12.29 32.04 -49.30
C VAL A 741 -11.01 32.88 -49.15
N THR A 742 -10.27 32.75 -48.04
CA THR A 742 -9.13 33.63 -47.70
C THR A 742 -7.75 32.97 -47.74
N THR A 743 -7.62 31.67 -48.06
CA THR A 743 -6.32 30.98 -48.09
C THR A 743 -6.16 29.99 -49.25
N THR A 744 -4.93 29.72 -49.69
CA THR A 744 -4.59 28.92 -50.91
C THR A 744 -3.92 27.56 -50.63
N LYS A 745 -3.97 27.01 -49.41
CA LYS A 745 -3.27 25.76 -49.05
C LYS A 745 -4.05 24.48 -49.41
N LYS A 746 -3.34 23.39 -49.72
CA LYS A 746 -3.91 22.10 -50.22
C LYS A 746 -3.90 21.00 -49.13
N VAL A 747 -4.84 20.06 -49.24
CA VAL A 747 -5.22 19.02 -48.24
C VAL A 747 -4.09 18.07 -47.81
N TYR A 748 -3.03 17.87 -48.61
CA TYR A 748 -1.93 16.96 -48.24
C TYR A 748 -0.95 17.55 -47.22
N GLU A 749 -1.00 18.85 -46.95
CA GLU A 749 -0.21 19.50 -45.88
C GLU A 749 -0.75 19.17 -44.47
N ILE A 750 -1.69 18.22 -44.33
CA ILE A 750 -2.37 17.86 -43.08
C ILE A 750 -1.92 16.48 -42.54
N THR A 751 -0.96 15.79 -43.17
CA THR A 751 -0.37 14.53 -42.65
C THR A 751 1.09 14.72 -42.22
N GLU A 752 1.32 15.30 -41.04
CA GLU A 752 2.66 15.69 -40.54
C GLU A 752 3.57 14.50 -40.15
N ALA A 753 3.02 13.39 -39.65
CA ALA A 753 3.80 12.26 -39.12
C ALA A 753 4.65 11.53 -40.18
N GLU A 754 4.13 11.33 -41.40
CA GLU A 754 4.85 10.64 -42.46
C GLU A 754 5.98 11.50 -43.06
N ALA A 755 5.80 12.82 -43.07
CA ALA A 755 6.82 13.76 -43.53
C ALA A 755 7.99 13.90 -42.53
N ALA A 756 7.71 13.83 -41.22
CA ALA A 756 8.72 13.93 -40.17
C ALA A 756 9.61 12.67 -40.10
N PHE A 757 9.03 11.47 -40.11
CA PHE A 757 9.80 10.22 -40.08
C PHE A 757 10.72 10.08 -41.30
N ALA A 758 10.23 10.46 -42.50
CA ALA A 758 11.04 10.45 -43.72
C ALA A 758 12.19 11.49 -43.72
N LYS A 759 12.06 12.56 -42.93
CA LYS A 759 13.09 13.61 -42.77
C LYS A 759 14.03 13.36 -41.58
N GLY A 760 13.74 12.36 -40.74
CA GLY A 760 14.50 12.05 -39.53
C GLY A 760 14.31 13.02 -38.36
N LYS A 761 13.36 13.97 -38.46
CA LYS A 761 13.13 15.02 -37.46
C LYS A 761 11.72 15.58 -37.54
N TYR A 762 11.10 15.84 -36.39
CA TYR A 762 9.83 16.56 -36.28
C TYR A 762 10.04 18.09 -36.34
N ASP A 763 9.30 18.75 -37.22
CA ASP A 763 9.25 20.22 -37.36
C ASP A 763 7.82 20.66 -37.71
N PRO A 764 7.08 21.30 -36.77
CA PRO A 764 7.52 21.75 -35.45
C PRO A 764 7.81 20.60 -34.45
N PRO A 765 8.60 20.85 -33.39
CA PRO A 765 8.88 19.82 -32.38
C PRO A 765 7.64 19.27 -31.68
N ILE A 766 7.65 17.97 -31.37
CA ILE A 766 6.58 17.28 -30.65
C ILE A 766 6.89 17.11 -29.15
N GLU A 767 5.85 17.07 -28.33
CA GLU A 767 5.94 16.77 -26.90
C GLU A 767 5.46 15.34 -26.64
N PHE A 768 6.19 14.61 -25.79
CA PHE A 768 5.82 13.26 -25.37
C PHE A 768 6.12 13.06 -23.87
N SER A 769 5.45 12.10 -23.27
CA SER A 769 5.60 11.71 -21.87
C SER A 769 6.19 10.31 -21.75
N SER A 770 7.07 10.12 -20.77
CA SER A 770 7.72 8.84 -20.50
C SER A 770 7.91 8.60 -19.01
N VAL A 771 8.58 7.50 -18.66
CA VAL A 771 9.08 7.26 -17.31
C VAL A 771 10.61 7.25 -17.36
N LEU A 772 11.24 8.11 -16.55
CA LEU A 772 12.69 8.21 -16.43
C LEU A 772 13.11 7.96 -14.98
N MET A 773 14.04 7.02 -14.77
CA MET A 773 14.65 6.83 -13.46
C MET A 773 15.55 8.02 -13.11
N PRO A 774 15.82 8.31 -11.82
CA PRO A 774 16.70 9.39 -11.42
C PRO A 774 18.13 9.04 -11.79
N LYS A 775 18.88 10.03 -12.28
CA LYS A 775 20.23 9.86 -12.81
C LYS A 775 21.18 10.90 -12.26
N LYS A 776 22.48 10.62 -12.36
CA LYS A 776 23.51 11.62 -12.07
C LYS A 776 23.62 12.57 -13.27
N TYR A 777 23.26 13.83 -13.04
CA TYR A 777 23.41 14.90 -14.02
C TYR A 777 24.83 15.47 -13.99
N VAL A 778 25.34 15.85 -15.16
CA VAL A 778 26.70 16.36 -15.35
C VAL A 778 26.63 17.82 -15.77
N GLN A 779 27.69 18.59 -15.55
CA GLN A 779 27.83 19.96 -16.08
C GLN A 779 26.68 20.93 -15.74
N GLY A 780 26.00 20.75 -14.60
CA GLY A 780 24.86 21.60 -14.21
C GLY A 780 23.53 21.26 -14.89
N ASP A 781 23.45 20.12 -15.58
CA ASP A 781 22.21 19.58 -16.13
C ASP A 781 21.14 19.34 -15.06
N THR A 782 19.88 19.46 -15.46
CA THR A 782 18.72 19.09 -14.62
C THR A 782 17.93 17.95 -15.27
N LYS A 783 17.00 17.37 -14.51
CA LYS A 783 16.10 16.34 -15.04
C LYS A 783 15.21 16.81 -16.19
N GLU A 784 14.93 18.11 -16.30
CA GLU A 784 14.16 18.71 -17.40
C GLU A 784 15.00 19.36 -18.51
N ASN A 785 16.32 19.46 -18.32
CA ASN A 785 17.23 20.07 -19.27
C ASN A 785 18.62 19.43 -19.13
N ASN A 786 18.77 18.23 -19.68
CA ASN A 786 20.05 17.54 -19.78
C ASN A 786 20.53 17.39 -21.23
N VAL A 787 21.74 16.87 -21.39
CA VAL A 787 22.35 16.61 -22.70
C VAL A 787 21.44 15.84 -23.66
N HIS A 788 20.66 14.87 -23.16
CA HIS A 788 19.73 14.09 -23.99
C HIS A 788 18.51 14.90 -24.40
N ASP A 789 17.95 15.73 -23.51
CA ASP A 789 16.81 16.60 -23.83
C ASP A 789 17.15 17.59 -24.93
N ARG A 790 18.34 18.22 -24.84
CA ARG A 790 18.84 19.15 -25.87
C ARG A 790 19.07 18.41 -27.19
N TRP A 791 19.75 17.27 -27.14
CA TRP A 791 20.02 16.45 -28.32
C TRP A 791 18.73 15.95 -28.99
N MET A 792 17.72 15.46 -28.24
CA MET A 792 16.45 15.02 -28.81
C MET A 792 15.68 16.17 -29.46
N LEU A 793 15.69 17.35 -28.84
CA LEU A 793 15.03 18.53 -29.40
C LEU A 793 15.71 19.00 -30.69
N GLU A 794 17.04 19.08 -30.68
CA GLU A 794 17.83 19.58 -31.82
C GLU A 794 17.91 18.58 -32.97
N THR A 795 18.10 17.30 -32.69
CA THR A 795 18.32 16.25 -33.69
C THR A 795 16.99 15.65 -34.17
N LEU A 796 16.08 15.34 -33.25
CA LEU A 796 14.85 14.60 -33.56
C LEU A 796 13.59 15.47 -33.52
N GLY A 797 13.66 16.69 -32.96
CA GLY A 797 12.49 17.54 -32.78
C GLY A 797 11.55 17.00 -31.70
N MET A 798 12.08 16.35 -30.66
CA MET A 798 11.29 15.70 -29.62
C MET A 798 11.61 16.28 -28.24
N LYS A 799 10.58 16.50 -27.42
CA LYS A 799 10.72 17.07 -26.07
C LYS A 799 9.90 16.32 -25.02
N HIS A 800 10.51 16.05 -23.87
CA HIS A 800 9.82 15.48 -22.71
C HIS A 800 8.78 16.45 -22.10
N LYS A 801 7.63 15.90 -21.69
CA LYS A 801 6.56 16.57 -20.97
C LYS A 801 5.84 15.60 -20.04
N ASP A 802 5.35 16.07 -18.89
CA ASP A 802 4.59 15.26 -17.91
C ASP A 802 5.26 13.92 -17.53
N THR A 803 6.60 13.88 -17.57
CA THR A 803 7.41 12.67 -17.40
C THR A 803 7.49 12.26 -15.93
N TRP A 804 7.40 10.96 -15.67
CA TRP A 804 7.46 10.41 -14.32
C TRP A 804 8.91 10.17 -13.89
N TYR A 805 9.22 10.51 -12.62
CA TYR A 805 10.53 10.31 -12.00
C TYR A 805 10.41 9.50 -10.69
N PRO A 806 10.08 8.21 -10.74
CA PRO A 806 10.10 7.36 -9.55
C PRO A 806 11.51 7.28 -8.96
N ALA A 807 11.68 7.18 -7.64
CA ALA A 807 13.02 7.19 -7.04
C ALA A 807 13.80 5.86 -7.20
N ASN A 808 13.08 4.75 -7.41
CA ASN A 808 13.61 3.41 -7.58
C ASN A 808 12.58 2.47 -8.25
N ASP A 809 12.99 1.25 -8.54
CA ASP A 809 12.17 0.22 -9.21
C ASP A 809 10.90 -0.15 -8.44
N ASP A 810 10.94 -0.19 -7.10
CA ASP A 810 9.77 -0.50 -6.28
C ASP A 810 8.71 0.60 -6.39
N GLN A 811 9.12 1.86 -6.27
CA GLN A 811 8.23 3.00 -6.46
C GLN A 811 7.70 3.08 -7.89
N TYR A 812 8.54 2.73 -8.88
CA TYR A 812 8.12 2.65 -10.27
C TYR A 812 6.99 1.63 -10.45
N ARG A 813 7.18 0.39 -9.97
CA ARG A 813 6.16 -0.67 -10.05
C ARG A 813 4.86 -0.28 -9.34
N GLN A 814 4.96 0.26 -8.12
CA GLN A 814 3.79 0.69 -7.35
C GLN A 814 3.02 1.80 -8.05
N LYS A 815 3.73 2.80 -8.60
CA LYS A 815 3.10 3.91 -9.33
C LYS A 815 2.43 3.43 -10.61
N LEU A 816 3.08 2.54 -11.37
CA LEU A 816 2.51 1.96 -12.58
C LEU A 816 1.23 1.16 -12.28
N GLN A 817 1.26 0.32 -11.25
CA GLN A 817 0.09 -0.45 -10.80
C GLN A 817 -1.05 0.44 -10.30
N LEU A 818 -0.73 1.49 -9.51
CA LEU A 818 -1.72 2.44 -9.02
C LEU A 818 -2.38 3.18 -10.20
N ALA A 819 -1.61 3.63 -11.18
CA ALA A 819 -2.14 4.36 -12.32
C ALA A 819 -3.06 3.48 -13.19
N ILE A 820 -2.74 2.19 -13.35
CA ILE A 820 -3.63 1.23 -14.03
C ILE A 820 -4.93 1.05 -13.24
N ALA A 821 -4.85 0.91 -11.92
CA ALA A 821 -6.01 0.66 -11.06
C ALA A 821 -6.92 1.90 -10.90
N SER A 822 -6.33 3.10 -10.84
CA SER A 822 -7.04 4.37 -10.66
C SER A 822 -7.55 4.97 -11.98
N GLY A 823 -7.12 4.44 -13.12
CA GLY A 823 -7.38 5.02 -14.43
C GLY A 823 -6.66 6.36 -14.66
N GLU A 824 -5.58 6.63 -13.91
CA GLU A 824 -4.73 7.79 -14.11
C GLU A 824 -4.08 7.76 -15.51
N LYS A 825 -3.82 8.94 -16.08
CA LYS A 825 -3.17 9.06 -17.38
C LYS A 825 -1.76 8.44 -17.32
N LEU A 826 -1.56 7.38 -18.09
CA LEU A 826 -0.24 6.76 -18.28
C LEU A 826 0.63 7.60 -19.24
N PRO A 827 1.98 7.57 -19.10
CA PRO A 827 2.88 8.18 -20.08
C PRO A 827 2.74 7.54 -21.46
N ASP A 828 3.19 8.25 -22.51
CA ASP A 828 3.13 7.78 -23.91
C ASP A 828 4.02 6.54 -24.11
N PHE A 829 5.22 6.54 -23.51
CA PHE A 829 6.17 5.44 -23.57
C PHE A 829 6.54 4.94 -22.18
N VAL A 830 6.40 3.63 -21.96
CA VAL A 830 6.63 2.98 -20.66
C VAL A 830 7.68 1.88 -20.81
N SER A 831 8.80 2.00 -20.10
CA SER A 831 9.86 0.98 -20.09
C SER A 831 9.52 -0.15 -19.12
N VAL A 832 9.41 -1.37 -19.63
CA VAL A 832 9.00 -2.54 -18.86
C VAL A 832 10.19 -3.51 -18.77
N PRO A 833 10.69 -3.80 -17.56
CA PRO A 833 11.70 -4.85 -17.39
C PRO A 833 11.12 -6.21 -17.80
N THR A 834 11.97 -7.19 -18.11
CA THR A 834 11.56 -8.55 -18.51
C THR A 834 10.86 -9.30 -17.37
N ASN A 835 9.59 -8.96 -17.10
CA ASN A 835 8.72 -9.59 -16.14
C ASN A 835 7.40 -9.98 -16.82
N ALA A 836 7.26 -11.27 -17.14
CA ALA A 836 6.12 -11.78 -17.89
C ALA A 836 4.76 -11.53 -17.21
N VAL A 837 4.71 -11.49 -15.87
CA VAL A 837 3.47 -11.25 -15.12
C VAL A 837 3.06 -9.78 -15.24
N LEU A 838 3.98 -8.85 -15.00
CA LEU A 838 3.72 -7.42 -15.12
C LEU A 838 3.37 -7.06 -16.57
N THR A 839 4.12 -7.58 -17.55
CA THR A 839 3.82 -7.40 -18.97
C THR A 839 2.40 -7.87 -19.30
N ASN A 840 1.99 -9.05 -18.84
CA ASN A 840 0.63 -9.55 -19.06
C ASN A 840 -0.42 -8.63 -18.43
N GLN A 841 -0.22 -8.17 -17.20
CA GLN A 841 -1.13 -7.23 -16.54
C GLN A 841 -1.26 -5.91 -17.32
N LEU A 842 -0.15 -5.41 -17.87
CA LEU A 842 -0.13 -4.21 -18.69
C LEU A 842 -0.89 -4.44 -20.01
N ILE A 843 -0.68 -5.55 -20.69
CA ILE A 843 -1.43 -5.90 -21.91
C ILE A 843 -2.93 -6.04 -21.59
N ASP A 844 -3.28 -6.71 -20.49
CA ASP A 844 -4.67 -6.95 -20.07
C ASP A 844 -5.41 -5.69 -19.61
N SER A 845 -4.68 -4.64 -19.21
CA SER A 845 -5.28 -3.34 -18.90
C SER A 845 -5.97 -2.69 -20.11
N GLY A 846 -5.62 -3.11 -21.33
CA GLY A 846 -6.12 -2.50 -22.57
C GLY A 846 -5.65 -1.05 -22.77
N GLN A 847 -4.62 -0.61 -22.06
CA GLN A 847 -4.04 0.73 -22.16
C GLN A 847 -2.88 0.83 -23.17
N PHE A 848 -2.38 -0.29 -23.69
CA PHE A 848 -1.25 -0.34 -24.62
C PHE A 848 -1.63 -0.96 -25.95
N ILE A 849 -1.00 -0.49 -27.04
CA ILE A 849 -1.27 -0.97 -28.41
C ILE A 849 -0.33 -2.09 -28.82
N ALA A 850 -0.82 -2.96 -29.73
CA ALA A 850 0.05 -3.86 -30.47
C ALA A 850 0.93 -3.04 -31.42
N ILE A 851 2.19 -3.44 -31.56
CA ILE A 851 3.21 -2.71 -32.30
C ILE A 851 3.58 -3.36 -33.63
N ASP A 852 2.95 -4.46 -34.03
CA ASP A 852 3.31 -5.23 -35.23
C ASP A 852 3.42 -4.33 -36.48
N GLU A 853 2.37 -3.55 -36.76
CA GLU A 853 2.35 -2.63 -37.91
C GLU A 853 3.38 -1.49 -37.79
N LEU A 854 3.58 -0.98 -36.57
CA LEU A 854 4.56 0.08 -36.31
C LEU A 854 5.99 -0.44 -36.49
N PHE A 855 6.28 -1.64 -35.99
CA PHE A 855 7.58 -2.29 -36.11
C PHE A 855 7.89 -2.57 -37.59
N ASP A 856 6.95 -3.17 -38.33
CA ASP A 856 7.13 -3.47 -39.74
C ASP A 856 7.35 -2.20 -40.57
N LYS A 857 6.64 -1.10 -40.26
CA LYS A 857 6.75 0.17 -40.99
C LYS A 857 7.97 1.00 -40.59
N TYR A 858 8.29 1.08 -39.29
CA TYR A 858 9.21 2.08 -38.76
C TYR A 858 10.51 1.53 -38.16
N ALA A 859 10.63 0.25 -37.80
CA ALA A 859 11.90 -0.28 -37.29
C ALA A 859 13.00 -0.31 -38.37
N SER A 860 14.25 -0.02 -37.99
CA SER A 860 15.41 -0.10 -38.89
C SER A 860 15.68 -1.54 -39.34
N GLN A 861 16.41 -1.69 -40.45
CA GLN A 861 16.76 -3.02 -40.99
C GLN A 861 17.60 -3.82 -40.00
N THR A 862 18.54 -3.17 -39.30
CA THR A 862 19.36 -3.78 -38.24
C THR A 862 18.51 -4.42 -37.15
N LEU A 863 17.50 -3.69 -36.65
CA LEU A 863 16.60 -4.19 -35.62
C LEU A 863 15.71 -5.33 -36.14
N LYS A 864 15.24 -5.25 -37.39
CA LYS A 864 14.44 -6.30 -38.03
C LYS A 864 15.23 -7.59 -38.25
N ASP A 865 16.48 -7.47 -38.72
CA ASP A 865 17.36 -8.62 -38.96
C ASP A 865 17.68 -9.34 -37.65
N HIS A 866 17.98 -8.60 -36.59
CA HIS A 866 18.20 -9.17 -35.25
C HIS A 866 16.95 -9.87 -34.72
N ALA A 867 15.79 -9.20 -34.81
CA ALA A 867 14.50 -9.75 -34.41
C ALA A 867 14.11 -11.01 -35.19
N ALA A 868 14.53 -11.12 -36.46
CA ALA A 868 14.30 -12.30 -37.29
C ALA A 868 15.27 -13.44 -36.97
N ALA A 869 16.52 -13.12 -36.64
CA ALA A 869 17.52 -14.10 -36.21
C ALA A 869 17.22 -14.69 -34.82
N HIS A 870 16.50 -13.95 -33.99
CA HIS A 870 16.17 -14.31 -32.60
C HIS A 870 14.66 -14.19 -32.32
N PRO A 871 13.80 -15.09 -32.85
CA PRO A 871 12.35 -15.04 -32.62
C PRO A 871 11.95 -15.07 -31.14
N GLU A 872 12.80 -15.66 -30.28
CA GLU A 872 12.60 -15.76 -28.83
C GLU A 872 12.55 -14.42 -28.10
N LEU A 873 13.03 -13.34 -28.73
CA LEU A 873 12.92 -11.96 -28.25
C LEU A 873 11.47 -11.52 -28.06
N TRP A 874 10.58 -12.05 -28.89
CA TRP A 874 9.17 -11.66 -28.90
C TRP A 874 8.33 -12.45 -27.90
N TYR A 875 8.80 -13.61 -27.46
CA TYR A 875 8.04 -14.54 -26.63
C TYR A 875 7.48 -13.93 -25.35
N PRO A 876 8.23 -13.11 -24.57
CA PRO A 876 7.70 -12.50 -23.35
C PRO A 876 6.61 -11.45 -23.59
N PHE A 877 6.54 -10.92 -24.82
CA PHE A 877 5.74 -9.75 -25.19
C PHE A 877 4.69 -10.05 -26.27
N THR A 878 4.51 -11.33 -26.60
CA THR A 878 3.54 -11.77 -27.59
C THR A 878 2.32 -12.35 -26.89
N LYS A 879 1.15 -11.78 -27.20
CA LYS A 879 -0.14 -12.28 -26.72
C LYS A 879 -1.12 -12.35 -27.88
N ASP A 880 -1.84 -13.48 -27.99
CA ASP A 880 -2.79 -13.74 -29.07
C ASP A 880 -2.20 -13.51 -30.49
N GLY A 881 -0.90 -13.79 -30.64
CA GLY A 881 -0.16 -13.62 -31.89
C GLY A 881 0.23 -12.17 -32.23
N LYS A 882 -0.03 -11.20 -31.34
CA LYS A 882 0.35 -9.79 -31.49
C LYS A 882 1.51 -9.43 -30.56
N LYS A 883 2.40 -8.55 -31.02
CA LYS A 883 3.56 -8.06 -30.25
C LYS A 883 3.20 -6.73 -29.59
N TYR A 884 3.41 -6.62 -28.28
CA TYR A 884 3.01 -5.41 -27.52
C TYR A 884 4.17 -4.55 -27.02
N ASN A 885 5.40 -5.06 -27.07
CA ASN A 885 6.57 -4.34 -26.58
C ASN A 885 7.66 -4.30 -27.65
N MET A 886 8.31 -3.15 -27.78
CA MET A 886 9.52 -3.00 -28.59
C MET A 886 10.71 -3.50 -27.77
N PRO A 887 11.40 -4.58 -28.17
CA PRO A 887 12.56 -5.10 -27.44
C PRO A 887 13.71 -4.09 -27.52
N ILE A 888 14.40 -3.87 -26.39
CA ILE A 888 15.66 -3.13 -26.35
C ILE A 888 16.80 -4.14 -26.49
N MET A 889 17.58 -4.02 -27.57
CA MET A 889 18.75 -4.86 -27.79
C MET A 889 19.85 -4.59 -26.76
N GLU A 890 20.44 -5.68 -26.30
CA GLU A 890 21.46 -5.73 -25.25
C GLU A 890 22.59 -6.69 -25.64
N TYR A 891 23.77 -6.56 -25.01
CA TYR A 891 24.88 -7.47 -25.28
C TYR A 891 24.49 -8.93 -24.99
N THR A 892 24.78 -9.83 -25.92
CA THR A 892 24.65 -11.27 -25.65
C THR A 892 25.84 -11.76 -24.83
N ASP A 893 25.62 -12.84 -24.06
CA ASP A 893 26.65 -13.55 -23.29
C ASP A 893 27.32 -12.70 -22.19
N ASN A 894 26.83 -11.49 -21.96
CA ASN A 894 27.48 -10.53 -21.08
C ASN A 894 27.38 -10.94 -19.61
N ASP A 895 26.26 -11.56 -19.23
CA ASP A 895 25.93 -12.00 -17.87
C ASP A 895 26.14 -13.51 -17.63
N ASP A 896 26.85 -14.18 -18.54
CA ASP A 896 27.24 -15.58 -18.38
C ASP A 896 28.22 -15.74 -17.20
N THR A 897 28.03 -16.81 -16.43
CA THR A 897 28.72 -16.98 -15.15
C THR A 897 30.20 -17.36 -15.31
N LEU A 898 31.06 -16.64 -14.59
CA LEU A 898 32.47 -16.94 -14.35
C LEU A 898 32.73 -17.05 -12.84
N LEU A 899 33.82 -17.70 -12.46
CA LEU A 899 34.31 -17.68 -11.08
C LEU A 899 35.50 -16.72 -10.97
N TRP A 900 35.31 -15.60 -10.29
CA TRP A 900 36.37 -14.63 -10.03
C TRP A 900 37.08 -14.97 -8.73
N LEU A 901 38.32 -15.45 -8.84
CA LEU A 901 39.14 -15.86 -7.72
C LEU A 901 40.15 -14.77 -7.34
N ARG A 902 40.47 -14.67 -6.05
CA ARG A 902 41.63 -13.94 -5.52
C ARG A 902 42.92 -14.62 -6.00
N GLU A 903 43.46 -14.15 -7.12
CA GLU A 903 44.66 -14.70 -7.74
C GLU A 903 45.88 -14.56 -6.81
N ASP A 904 45.93 -13.50 -5.99
CA ASP A 904 46.99 -13.35 -5.01
C ASP A 904 46.93 -14.42 -3.90
N TRP A 905 45.73 -14.93 -3.56
CA TRP A 905 45.60 -16.07 -2.64
C TRP A 905 46.03 -17.38 -3.32
N MET A 906 45.66 -17.55 -4.59
CA MET A 906 46.10 -18.70 -5.40
C MET A 906 47.63 -18.76 -5.50
N GLU A 907 48.28 -17.63 -5.77
CA GLU A 907 49.75 -17.50 -5.84
C GLU A 907 50.42 -17.80 -4.49
N LYS A 908 49.95 -17.19 -3.38
CA LYS A 908 50.50 -17.41 -2.03
C LYS A 908 50.43 -18.87 -1.58
N LEU A 909 49.35 -19.56 -1.95
CA LEU A 909 49.08 -20.94 -1.55
C LEU A 909 49.53 -21.98 -2.59
N ASN A 910 50.13 -21.52 -3.70
CA ASN A 910 50.59 -22.35 -4.82
C ASN A 910 49.49 -23.29 -5.36
N LEU A 911 48.34 -22.71 -5.71
CA LEU A 911 47.15 -23.42 -6.18
C LEU A 911 46.97 -23.32 -7.69
N GLU A 912 46.42 -24.37 -8.29
CA GLU A 912 46.06 -24.41 -9.71
C GLU A 912 44.58 -24.09 -9.93
N ALA A 913 44.23 -23.73 -11.17
CA ALA A 913 42.86 -23.44 -11.57
C ALA A 913 41.92 -24.65 -11.32
N PRO A 914 40.71 -24.43 -10.76
CA PRO A 914 39.77 -25.52 -10.50
C PRO A 914 39.24 -26.11 -11.80
N LYS A 915 39.31 -27.44 -11.97
CA LYS A 915 38.68 -28.16 -13.09
C LYS A 915 37.44 -28.91 -12.65
N THR A 916 37.40 -29.32 -11.40
CA THR A 916 36.30 -30.07 -10.79
C THR A 916 35.80 -29.40 -9.51
N ILE A 917 34.57 -29.73 -9.08
CA ILE A 917 34.01 -29.27 -7.80
C ILE A 917 34.91 -29.68 -6.63
N ALA A 918 35.59 -30.83 -6.72
CA ALA A 918 36.56 -31.27 -5.71
C ALA A 918 37.80 -30.38 -5.66
N ASP A 919 38.32 -29.92 -6.82
CA ASP A 919 39.44 -28.97 -6.87
C ASP A 919 39.04 -27.64 -6.24
N LEU A 920 37.84 -27.13 -6.58
CA LEU A 920 37.30 -25.89 -6.01
C LEU A 920 37.12 -26.02 -4.50
N GLU A 921 36.61 -27.16 -4.02
CA GLU A 921 36.45 -27.41 -2.59
C GLU A 921 37.80 -27.42 -1.85
N ASN A 922 38.85 -28.02 -2.44
CA ASN A 922 40.19 -27.97 -1.89
C ASN A 922 40.77 -26.53 -1.86
N ILE A 923 40.49 -25.73 -2.90
CA ILE A 923 40.86 -24.29 -2.90
C ILE A 923 40.14 -23.56 -1.77
N MET A 924 38.82 -23.77 -1.62
CA MET A 924 38.03 -23.15 -0.56
C MET A 924 38.49 -23.55 0.83
N ASP A 925 38.83 -24.83 1.03
CA ASP A 925 39.37 -25.32 2.31
C ASP A 925 40.66 -24.60 2.68
N LYS A 926 41.59 -24.47 1.73
CA LYS A 926 42.84 -23.76 1.94
C LYS A 926 42.64 -22.26 2.15
N PHE A 927 41.73 -21.62 1.42
CA PHE A 927 41.36 -20.23 1.66
C PHE A 927 40.86 -20.04 3.09
N LYS A 928 39.98 -20.91 3.58
CA LYS A 928 39.42 -20.85 4.93
C LYS A 928 40.46 -21.10 6.02
N ASN A 929 41.24 -22.16 5.87
CA ASN A 929 42.06 -22.71 6.95
C ASN A 929 43.50 -22.17 6.96
N GLU A 930 44.08 -21.87 5.78
CA GLU A 930 45.42 -21.29 5.69
C GLU A 930 45.40 -19.75 5.73
N ASN A 931 44.25 -19.12 5.44
CA ASN A 931 43.98 -17.69 5.65
C ASN A 931 45.15 -16.77 5.20
N PRO A 932 45.41 -16.66 3.90
CA PRO A 932 46.62 -16.04 3.34
C PRO A 932 46.76 -14.52 3.59
N ASP A 933 45.70 -13.86 4.07
CA ASP A 933 45.69 -12.45 4.47
C ASP A 933 45.66 -12.25 6.00
N GLY A 934 45.67 -13.33 6.80
CA GLY A 934 45.74 -13.26 8.25
C GLY A 934 44.52 -12.60 8.92
N LEU A 935 43.34 -12.70 8.30
CA LEU A 935 42.09 -12.17 8.84
C LEU A 935 41.66 -12.94 10.11
N SER A 936 40.73 -12.40 10.90
CA SER A 936 40.12 -13.22 11.97
C SER A 936 39.40 -14.44 11.35
N PRO A 937 39.47 -15.64 11.95
CA PRO A 937 38.88 -16.86 11.36
C PRO A 937 37.38 -16.76 11.03
N ASP A 938 36.63 -15.96 11.78
CA ASP A 938 35.21 -15.64 11.57
C ASP A 938 34.94 -14.66 10.41
N LYS A 939 36.00 -14.13 9.78
CA LYS A 939 35.93 -13.17 8.67
C LYS A 939 36.42 -13.72 7.34
N VAL A 940 36.82 -15.00 7.29
CA VAL A 940 37.28 -15.66 6.07
C VAL A 940 36.15 -16.54 5.53
N PHE A 941 35.59 -16.17 4.38
CA PHE A 941 34.50 -16.90 3.72
C PHE A 941 34.89 -17.19 2.28
N PRO A 942 35.42 -18.38 1.96
CA PRO A 942 35.87 -18.72 0.62
C PRO A 942 34.93 -18.31 -0.53
N LEU A 943 33.61 -18.44 -0.37
CA LEU A 943 32.64 -18.24 -1.43
C LEU A 943 31.61 -17.15 -1.09
N ALA A 944 31.56 -16.10 -1.93
CA ALA A 944 30.55 -15.04 -1.85
C ALA A 944 29.30 -15.41 -2.66
N ILE A 945 28.17 -15.66 -1.97
CA ILE A 945 26.88 -15.95 -2.61
C ILE A 945 25.75 -15.10 -2.05
N SER A 946 24.73 -14.90 -2.88
CA SER A 946 23.48 -14.23 -2.55
C SER A 946 22.33 -15.24 -2.53
N LEU A 947 21.50 -15.20 -1.49
CA LEU A 947 20.36 -16.13 -1.33
C LEU A 947 19.05 -15.40 -0.94
N LYS A 948 19.08 -14.07 -0.80
CA LYS A 948 17.92 -13.27 -0.37
C LYS A 948 16.80 -13.24 -1.42
N ASN A 949 17.17 -13.02 -2.68
CA ASN A 949 16.21 -12.84 -3.76
C ASN A 949 15.96 -14.17 -4.49
N ASN A 950 17.04 -14.81 -4.93
CA ASN A 950 17.07 -15.97 -5.81
C ASN A 950 18.38 -16.74 -5.62
N THR A 951 18.43 -17.99 -6.07
CA THR A 951 19.70 -18.75 -6.21
C THR A 951 20.38 -18.53 -7.57
N ASN A 952 19.59 -18.25 -8.61
CA ASN A 952 20.05 -17.90 -9.95
C ASN A 952 19.88 -16.39 -10.20
N THR A 953 20.92 -15.61 -9.90
CA THR A 953 20.91 -14.14 -9.99
C THR A 953 22.11 -13.59 -10.80
N TRP A 954 22.34 -12.29 -10.84
CA TRP A 954 23.37 -11.64 -11.66
C TRP A 954 24.74 -11.48 -10.97
N MET A 955 24.81 -11.61 -9.65
CA MET A 955 26.07 -11.67 -8.88
C MET A 955 25.93 -12.59 -7.66
N GLY A 956 26.95 -13.40 -7.39
CA GLY A 956 26.91 -14.40 -6.32
C GLY A 956 25.99 -15.59 -6.62
N GLN A 957 25.66 -15.81 -7.89
CA GLN A 957 24.75 -16.86 -8.34
C GLN A 957 25.32 -18.28 -8.25
N LEU A 958 24.42 -19.26 -8.31
CA LEU A 958 24.71 -20.68 -8.10
C LEU A 958 24.44 -21.59 -9.31
N ASP A 959 24.02 -21.04 -10.44
CA ASP A 959 23.66 -21.78 -11.66
C ASP A 959 24.76 -22.78 -12.11
N TRP A 960 26.01 -22.38 -11.93
CA TRP A 960 27.18 -23.20 -12.24
C TRP A 960 27.31 -24.44 -11.35
N LEU A 961 26.91 -24.35 -10.08
CA LEU A 961 26.95 -25.46 -9.14
C LEU A 961 25.85 -26.46 -9.45
N PHE A 962 24.63 -25.99 -9.71
CA PHE A 962 23.54 -26.86 -10.16
C PHE A 962 23.88 -27.48 -11.52
N GLY A 963 24.52 -26.71 -12.41
CA GLY A 963 24.99 -27.16 -13.72
C GLY A 963 26.00 -28.30 -13.61
N ALA A 964 26.86 -28.29 -12.59
CA ALA A 964 27.76 -29.40 -12.27
C ALA A 964 27.02 -30.72 -11.92
N TYR A 965 25.74 -30.66 -11.55
CA TYR A 965 24.87 -31.83 -11.35
C TYR A 965 23.86 -32.05 -12.48
N GLY A 966 23.92 -31.24 -13.54
CA GLY A 966 23.19 -31.41 -14.79
C GLY A 966 21.87 -30.65 -14.90
N THR A 967 21.57 -29.71 -14.01
CA THR A 967 20.35 -28.87 -14.06
C THR A 967 20.69 -27.40 -13.87
N ILE A 968 19.82 -26.47 -14.28
CA ILE A 968 19.91 -25.07 -13.87
C ILE A 968 18.63 -24.71 -13.14
N GLU A 969 18.75 -24.40 -11.86
CA GLU A 969 17.67 -23.96 -11.01
C GLU A 969 17.01 -22.68 -11.54
N GLU A 970 15.71 -22.56 -11.28
CA GLU A 970 14.85 -21.45 -11.68
C GLU A 970 14.67 -21.29 -13.20
N GLN A 971 15.15 -22.22 -14.02
CA GLN A 971 15.07 -22.19 -15.48
C GLN A 971 14.32 -23.38 -16.07
N TRP A 972 13.79 -23.22 -17.28
CA TRP A 972 13.21 -24.30 -18.07
C TRP A 972 14.20 -24.76 -19.13
N ASN A 973 14.78 -25.94 -18.94
CA ASN A 973 15.72 -26.54 -19.89
C ASN A 973 15.10 -27.78 -20.54
N LYS A 974 15.68 -28.24 -21.66
CA LYS A 974 15.28 -29.49 -22.30
C LYS A 974 15.69 -30.70 -21.46
N ASP A 975 14.75 -31.62 -21.27
CA ASP A 975 14.99 -32.96 -20.76
C ASP A 975 15.58 -33.87 -21.87
N ALA A 976 15.85 -35.14 -21.52
CA ALA A 976 16.40 -36.12 -22.47
C ALA A 976 15.46 -36.46 -23.64
N ASN A 977 14.16 -36.17 -23.51
CA ASN A 977 13.14 -36.40 -24.54
C ASN A 977 12.88 -35.15 -25.39
N GLY A 978 13.53 -34.02 -25.08
CA GLY A 978 13.32 -32.74 -25.75
C GLY A 978 12.13 -31.93 -25.24
N ASN A 979 11.46 -32.36 -24.16
CA ASN A 979 10.43 -31.59 -23.46
C ASN A 979 11.08 -30.60 -22.48
N LEU A 980 10.38 -29.56 -22.08
CA LEU A 980 10.86 -28.63 -21.06
C LEU A 980 10.58 -29.15 -19.66
N GLU A 981 11.61 -29.13 -18.81
CA GLU A 981 11.54 -29.43 -17.38
C GLU A 981 12.03 -28.21 -16.58
N TYR A 982 11.39 -27.96 -15.43
CA TYR A 982 11.81 -26.91 -14.51
C TYR A 982 12.99 -27.39 -13.66
N GLY A 983 14.13 -26.70 -13.76
CA GLY A 983 15.39 -27.22 -13.22
C GLY A 983 15.46 -27.28 -11.69
N SER A 984 14.66 -26.50 -10.97
CA SER A 984 14.58 -26.56 -9.50
C SER A 984 13.96 -27.85 -8.95
N VAL A 985 13.20 -28.58 -9.78
CA VAL A 985 12.62 -29.88 -9.39
C VAL A 985 13.34 -31.08 -10.00
N ASN A 986 14.40 -30.83 -10.76
CA ASN A 986 15.26 -31.88 -11.30
C ASN A 986 16.06 -32.56 -10.17
N PRO A 987 16.26 -33.90 -10.21
CA PRO A 987 17.03 -34.60 -9.18
C PRO A 987 18.45 -34.06 -8.93
N GLY A 988 19.10 -33.45 -9.92
CA GLY A 988 20.41 -32.80 -9.77
C GLY A 988 20.40 -31.63 -8.79
N ALA A 989 19.26 -30.96 -8.60
CA ALA A 989 19.12 -29.87 -7.64
C ALA A 989 19.30 -30.37 -6.19
N LYS A 990 18.83 -31.59 -5.88
CA LYS A 990 19.04 -32.23 -4.57
C LYS A 990 20.54 -32.35 -4.24
N GLN A 991 21.35 -32.73 -5.23
CA GLN A 991 22.79 -32.91 -5.06
C GLN A 991 23.52 -31.57 -4.86
N ALA A 992 23.13 -30.54 -5.61
CA ALA A 992 23.65 -29.18 -5.43
C ALA A 992 23.32 -28.63 -4.03
N LEU A 993 22.07 -28.78 -3.57
CA LEU A 993 21.65 -28.36 -2.24
C LEU A 993 22.39 -29.09 -1.12
N ALA A 994 22.64 -30.40 -1.28
CA ALA A 994 23.46 -31.16 -0.33
C ALA A 994 24.88 -30.59 -0.22
N LYS A 995 25.49 -30.24 -1.36
CA LYS A 995 26.83 -29.65 -1.40
C LYS A 995 26.86 -28.23 -0.79
N LEU A 996 25.81 -27.43 -1.01
CA LEU A 996 25.67 -26.12 -0.37
C LEU A 996 25.50 -26.22 1.15
N ALA A 997 24.69 -27.17 1.63
CA ALA A 997 24.54 -27.43 3.06
C ALA A 997 25.87 -27.87 3.71
N GLU A 998 26.65 -28.70 3.01
CA GLU A 998 27.99 -29.07 3.43
C GLU A 998 28.93 -27.87 3.52
N TRP A 999 28.97 -27.02 2.49
CA TRP A 999 29.81 -25.82 2.46
C TRP A 999 29.40 -24.76 3.48
N MET A 1000 28.09 -24.63 3.77
CA MET A 1000 27.59 -23.80 4.86
C MET A 1000 28.10 -24.31 6.21
N ASN A 1001 28.02 -25.61 6.47
CA ASN A 1001 28.50 -26.21 7.73
C ASN A 1001 30.04 -26.11 7.87
N LYS A 1002 30.78 -26.20 6.77
CA LYS A 1002 32.24 -25.95 6.72
C LYS A 1002 32.61 -24.48 6.90
N GLY A 1003 31.64 -23.57 6.92
CA GLY A 1003 31.86 -22.12 7.05
C GLY A 1003 32.51 -21.51 5.81
N TYR A 1004 32.34 -22.13 4.64
CA TYR A 1004 32.80 -21.58 3.36
C TYR A 1004 31.91 -20.44 2.85
N ILE A 1005 30.65 -20.48 3.26
CA ILE A 1005 29.60 -19.50 2.97
C ILE A 1005 29.29 -18.73 4.26
N HIS A 1006 28.94 -17.45 4.15
CA HIS A 1006 28.55 -16.66 5.31
C HIS A 1006 27.17 -17.06 5.84
N ALA A 1007 27.01 -17.10 7.17
CA ALA A 1007 25.75 -17.46 7.84
C ALA A 1007 24.61 -16.45 7.63
N ASP A 1008 24.87 -15.32 6.97
CA ASP A 1008 23.87 -14.27 6.69
C ASP A 1008 23.54 -14.22 5.19
N SER A 1009 24.05 -15.14 4.37
CA SER A 1009 23.85 -15.12 2.92
C SER A 1009 22.37 -15.14 2.51
N ALA A 1010 21.46 -15.66 3.35
CA ALA A 1010 20.00 -15.60 3.15
C ALA A 1010 19.41 -14.18 3.28
N LEU A 1011 20.14 -13.27 3.91
CA LEU A 1011 19.79 -11.85 4.04
C LEU A 1011 20.58 -10.98 3.06
N TRP A 1012 21.49 -11.56 2.29
CA TRP A 1012 22.35 -10.85 1.36
C TRP A 1012 21.76 -10.89 -0.04
N ASP A 1013 21.51 -9.71 -0.59
CA ASP A 1013 21.35 -9.52 -2.02
C ASP A 1013 22.70 -9.56 -2.73
N GLU A 1014 22.66 -9.41 -4.04
CA GLU A 1014 23.78 -9.44 -4.97
C GLU A 1014 24.87 -8.43 -4.60
N GLY A 1015 24.45 -7.20 -4.25
CA GLY A 1015 25.36 -6.13 -3.82
C GLY A 1015 26.05 -6.44 -2.49
N LYS A 1016 25.29 -6.97 -1.51
CA LYS A 1016 25.86 -7.36 -0.23
C LYS A 1016 26.81 -8.55 -0.34
N SER A 1017 26.51 -9.52 -1.21
CA SER A 1017 27.40 -10.63 -1.54
C SER A 1017 28.73 -10.12 -2.11
N ALA A 1018 28.66 -9.24 -3.12
CA ALA A 1018 29.84 -8.59 -3.70
C ALA A 1018 30.68 -7.82 -2.66
N GLU A 1019 30.05 -7.14 -1.69
CA GLU A 1019 30.73 -6.41 -0.61
C GLU A 1019 31.63 -7.32 0.24
N SER A 1020 31.27 -8.58 0.44
CA SER A 1020 32.11 -9.53 1.18
C SER A 1020 33.43 -9.81 0.45
N TRP A 1021 33.38 -9.90 -0.88
CA TRP A 1021 34.55 -10.07 -1.72
C TRP A 1021 35.40 -8.79 -1.77
N THR A 1022 34.78 -7.61 -1.96
CA THR A 1022 35.53 -6.34 -2.02
C THR A 1022 36.14 -5.91 -0.69
N LYS A 1023 35.65 -6.40 0.45
CA LYS A 1023 36.30 -6.23 1.76
C LYS A 1023 37.48 -7.17 1.98
N GLY A 1024 37.78 -8.05 1.03
CA GLY A 1024 38.81 -9.08 1.15
C GLY A 1024 38.42 -10.28 2.01
N GLN A 1025 37.15 -10.36 2.45
CA GLN A 1025 36.68 -11.45 3.31
C GLN A 1025 36.40 -12.72 2.51
N ALA A 1026 36.08 -12.58 1.22
CA ALA A 1026 35.85 -13.70 0.33
C ALA A 1026 36.91 -13.89 -0.74
N GLY A 1027 37.15 -15.17 -1.09
CA GLY A 1027 38.16 -15.59 -2.07
C GLY A 1027 37.60 -15.79 -3.48
N ILE A 1028 36.32 -16.15 -3.59
CA ILE A 1028 35.63 -16.46 -4.86
C ILE A 1028 34.35 -15.65 -4.95
N LEU A 1029 34.15 -15.01 -6.11
CA LEU A 1029 32.92 -14.32 -6.47
C LEU A 1029 32.39 -14.89 -7.81
N PRO A 1030 31.27 -15.64 -7.80
CA PRO A 1030 30.53 -15.92 -9.03
C PRO A 1030 30.00 -14.61 -9.62
N GLY A 1031 30.34 -14.33 -10.89
CA GLY A 1031 29.97 -13.07 -11.53
C GLY A 1031 30.29 -13.05 -13.02
N ALA A 1032 29.83 -12.01 -13.69
CA ALA A 1032 29.91 -11.83 -15.13
C ALA A 1032 31.27 -11.30 -15.63
N ASN A 1033 31.45 -11.11 -16.94
CA ASN A 1033 32.71 -10.62 -17.50
C ASN A 1033 33.06 -9.17 -17.10
N TRP A 1034 32.05 -8.40 -16.66
CA TRP A 1034 32.17 -6.98 -16.33
C TRP A 1034 32.60 -6.70 -14.88
N VAL A 1035 32.84 -7.73 -14.05
CA VAL A 1035 33.36 -7.60 -12.67
C VAL A 1035 34.57 -6.65 -12.52
N PRO A 1036 35.52 -6.56 -13.47
CA PRO A 1036 36.63 -5.59 -13.41
C PRO A 1036 36.18 -4.12 -13.42
N ASP A 1037 35.00 -3.82 -13.96
CA ASP A 1037 34.41 -2.49 -13.97
C ASP A 1037 33.72 -2.18 -12.64
N TRP A 1038 33.03 -3.17 -12.09
CA TRP A 1038 32.45 -3.15 -10.76
C TRP A 1038 32.10 -4.59 -10.36
N PRO A 1039 32.44 -5.09 -9.16
CA PRO A 1039 32.91 -4.32 -8.00
C PRO A 1039 34.44 -4.38 -7.78
N ALA A 1040 35.24 -4.95 -8.69
CA ALA A 1040 36.68 -5.15 -8.49
C ALA A 1040 37.52 -3.90 -8.16
N PRO A 1041 37.21 -2.69 -8.63
CA PRO A 1041 37.92 -1.49 -8.20
C PRO A 1041 37.89 -1.28 -6.68
N ASP A 1042 36.80 -1.65 -6.01
CA ASP A 1042 36.68 -1.55 -4.55
C ASP A 1042 37.53 -2.61 -3.84
N LEU A 1043 37.68 -3.82 -4.40
CA LEU A 1043 38.62 -4.82 -3.87
C LEU A 1043 40.04 -4.28 -3.87
N LEU A 1044 40.51 -3.77 -5.01
CA LEU A 1044 41.87 -3.24 -5.15
C LEU A 1044 42.14 -2.06 -4.20
N LYS A 1045 41.11 -1.23 -3.97
CA LYS A 1045 41.16 -0.10 -3.04
C LYS A 1045 41.20 -0.55 -1.57
N ASN A 1046 40.35 -1.50 -1.19
CA ASN A 1046 40.20 -1.94 0.20
C ASN A 1046 41.31 -2.93 0.62
N VAL A 1047 41.85 -3.69 -0.33
CA VAL A 1047 42.91 -4.69 -0.12
C VAL A 1047 44.08 -4.39 -1.08
N PRO A 1048 44.97 -3.44 -0.71
CA PRO A 1048 46.09 -3.07 -1.56
C PRO A 1048 46.98 -4.27 -1.92
N GLY A 1049 47.30 -4.41 -3.20
CA GLY A 1049 48.13 -5.52 -3.71
C GLY A 1049 47.37 -6.82 -3.98
N SER A 1050 46.05 -6.85 -3.76
CA SER A 1050 45.20 -7.95 -4.22
C SER A 1050 45.24 -8.09 -5.75
N LYS A 1051 45.02 -9.32 -6.22
CA LYS A 1051 44.89 -9.64 -7.63
C LYS A 1051 43.66 -10.52 -7.82
N TYR A 1052 43.05 -10.47 -8.98
CA TYR A 1052 41.89 -11.31 -9.28
C TYR A 1052 41.96 -11.82 -10.72
N LYS A 1053 41.28 -12.94 -10.96
CA LYS A 1053 41.22 -13.56 -12.28
C LYS A 1053 39.95 -14.37 -12.46
N ALA A 1054 39.40 -14.32 -13.67
CA ALA A 1054 38.25 -15.12 -14.06
C ALA A 1054 38.68 -16.54 -14.44
N TYR A 1055 37.92 -17.53 -13.95
CA TYR A 1055 38.08 -18.94 -14.27
C TYR A 1055 36.76 -19.52 -14.81
N PRO A 1056 36.84 -20.53 -15.69
CA PRO A 1056 35.65 -21.26 -16.13
C PRO A 1056 35.00 -22.01 -14.96
N VAL A 1057 33.74 -22.36 -15.10
CA VAL A 1057 33.01 -23.13 -14.09
C VAL A 1057 33.54 -24.58 -14.04
N PRO A 1058 33.65 -25.19 -12.86
CA PRO A 1058 34.20 -26.54 -12.71
C PRO A 1058 33.16 -27.62 -13.03
N ALA A 1059 33.63 -28.79 -13.47
CA ALA A 1059 32.78 -29.98 -13.66
C ALA A 1059 32.43 -30.66 -12.33
N GLY A 1060 31.25 -31.26 -12.26
CA GLY A 1060 30.81 -32.08 -11.14
C GLY A 1060 31.49 -33.47 -11.09
N PRO A 1061 31.20 -34.26 -10.05
CA PRO A 1061 31.84 -35.55 -9.83
C PRO A 1061 31.62 -36.57 -10.97
N ASP A 1062 30.49 -36.47 -11.67
CA ASP A 1062 30.14 -37.35 -12.79
C ASP A 1062 30.60 -36.80 -14.16
N GLY A 1063 31.43 -35.75 -14.17
CA GLY A 1063 31.90 -35.07 -15.38
C GLY A 1063 30.86 -34.15 -16.04
N LYS A 1064 29.66 -34.04 -15.47
CA LYS A 1064 28.64 -33.06 -15.89
C LYS A 1064 29.13 -31.63 -15.60
N ILE A 1065 28.76 -30.70 -16.47
CA ILE A 1065 29.11 -29.30 -16.35
C ILE A 1065 28.00 -28.48 -17.01
N GLY A 1066 27.71 -27.30 -16.46
CA GLY A 1066 26.71 -26.43 -17.02
C GLY A 1066 26.69 -25.06 -16.36
N THR A 1067 26.18 -24.06 -17.07
CA THR A 1067 25.90 -22.72 -16.56
C THR A 1067 24.72 -22.16 -17.35
N LYS A 1068 24.04 -21.16 -16.80
CA LYS A 1068 23.00 -20.45 -17.53
C LYS A 1068 23.55 -19.75 -18.76
N TRP A 1069 22.68 -19.51 -19.73
CA TRP A 1069 22.93 -18.58 -20.82
C TRP A 1069 22.07 -17.33 -20.66
N GLN A 1070 22.66 -16.15 -20.83
CA GLN A 1070 21.89 -14.95 -21.12
C GLN A 1070 21.32 -15.04 -22.55
N ASN A 1071 20.08 -15.53 -22.69
CA ASN A 1071 19.37 -15.59 -23.97
C ASN A 1071 19.41 -14.25 -24.73
N SER A 1072 19.41 -14.31 -26.07
CA SER A 1072 19.03 -13.34 -27.13
C SER A 1072 19.31 -11.82 -27.02
N GLY A 1073 19.76 -11.29 -25.88
CA GLY A 1073 20.12 -9.88 -25.68
C GLY A 1073 18.93 -8.94 -25.48
N VAL A 1074 18.00 -9.23 -24.56
CA VAL A 1074 16.95 -8.28 -24.13
C VAL A 1074 16.80 -8.29 -22.61
N ASN A 1075 17.06 -7.15 -21.98
CA ASN A 1075 16.89 -6.93 -20.54
C ASN A 1075 15.71 -5.98 -20.20
N ALA A 1076 15.19 -5.26 -21.18
CA ALA A 1076 14.05 -4.36 -21.03
C ALA A 1076 13.32 -4.18 -22.37
N SER A 1077 12.11 -3.62 -22.32
CA SER A 1077 11.30 -3.38 -23.51
C SER A 1077 10.48 -2.11 -23.34
N ILE A 1078 9.96 -1.54 -24.42
CA ILE A 1078 9.15 -0.32 -24.37
C ILE A 1078 7.73 -0.65 -24.84
N MET A 1079 6.73 -0.30 -24.02
CA MET A 1079 5.32 -0.36 -24.39
C MET A 1079 4.81 1.04 -24.79
N ILE A 1080 3.89 1.07 -25.76
CA ILE A 1080 3.32 2.30 -26.30
C ILE A 1080 1.87 2.42 -25.81
N ASN A 1081 1.57 3.49 -25.08
CA ASN A 1081 0.22 3.79 -24.61
C ASN A 1081 -0.69 4.08 -25.81
N LYS A 1082 -1.93 3.56 -25.78
CA LYS A 1082 -2.93 3.77 -26.83
C LYS A 1082 -3.29 5.23 -27.06
N ASP A 1083 -3.13 6.07 -26.04
CA ASP A 1083 -3.43 7.51 -26.11
C ASP A 1083 -2.23 8.33 -26.61
N ALA A 1084 -1.10 7.69 -26.93
CA ALA A 1084 0.07 8.35 -27.49
C ALA A 1084 -0.27 8.98 -28.85
N LYS A 1085 -0.03 10.29 -28.97
CA LYS A 1085 -0.31 11.04 -30.20
C LYS A 1085 0.66 10.72 -31.35
N HIS A 1086 1.89 10.35 -31.00
CA HIS A 1086 2.98 10.04 -31.93
C HIS A 1086 3.62 8.69 -31.55
N PRO A 1087 2.89 7.56 -31.68
CA PRO A 1087 3.39 6.26 -31.27
C PRO A 1087 4.64 5.83 -32.05
N GLU A 1088 4.84 6.34 -33.27
CA GLU A 1088 6.00 6.07 -34.11
C GLU A 1088 7.29 6.77 -33.63
N ALA A 1089 7.21 7.79 -32.77
CA ALA A 1089 8.35 8.62 -32.40
C ALA A 1089 9.45 7.84 -31.66
N ILE A 1090 9.09 6.79 -30.92
CA ILE A 1090 10.07 5.94 -30.21
C ILE A 1090 10.97 5.16 -31.18
N PHE A 1091 10.46 4.77 -32.35
CA PHE A 1091 11.24 4.11 -33.39
C PHE A 1091 12.25 5.07 -34.01
N LEU A 1092 11.87 6.34 -34.21
CA LEU A 1092 12.80 7.35 -34.71
C LEU A 1092 13.98 7.54 -33.75
N TYR A 1093 13.70 7.66 -32.45
CA TYR A 1093 14.73 7.74 -31.41
C TYR A 1093 15.66 6.53 -31.42
N TYR A 1094 15.09 5.33 -31.39
CA TYR A 1094 15.87 4.10 -31.26
C TYR A 1094 16.68 3.78 -32.51
N ASN A 1095 16.09 3.92 -33.70
CA ASN A 1095 16.79 3.72 -34.97
C ASN A 1095 17.97 4.68 -35.09
N TYR A 1096 17.80 5.95 -34.74
CA TYR A 1096 18.88 6.93 -34.85
C TYR A 1096 20.09 6.52 -34.01
N LEU A 1097 19.87 6.16 -32.74
CA LEU A 1097 20.96 5.72 -31.86
C LEU A 1097 21.59 4.41 -32.35
N LEU A 1098 20.77 3.47 -32.83
CA LEU A 1098 21.28 2.20 -33.34
C LEU A 1098 22.16 2.38 -34.59
N ASP A 1099 21.69 3.19 -35.55
CA ASP A 1099 22.34 3.33 -36.86
C ASP A 1099 23.55 4.27 -36.82
N ASN A 1100 23.62 5.20 -35.85
CA ASN A 1100 24.70 6.19 -35.77
C ASN A 1100 25.66 6.02 -34.58
N LEU A 1101 25.17 5.55 -33.42
CA LEU A 1101 25.94 5.48 -32.17
C LEU A 1101 26.40 4.06 -31.81
N ALA A 1102 25.60 3.01 -32.11
CA ALA A 1102 25.93 1.66 -31.65
C ALA A 1102 27.19 1.06 -32.31
N ASN A 1103 27.48 1.46 -33.55
CA ASN A 1103 28.72 1.13 -34.25
C ASN A 1103 29.12 2.30 -35.18
N PRO A 1104 29.74 3.36 -34.63
CA PRO A 1104 29.97 4.59 -35.36
C PRO A 1104 31.03 4.42 -36.46
N ALA A 1105 30.80 5.06 -37.60
CA ALA A 1105 31.78 5.13 -38.70
C ALA A 1105 32.94 6.08 -38.36
N ALA A 1106 34.14 5.80 -38.87
CA ALA A 1106 35.29 6.69 -38.68
C ALA A 1106 35.01 8.07 -39.30
N GLY A 1107 35.31 9.15 -38.57
CA GLY A 1107 35.01 10.53 -38.96
C GLY A 1107 33.56 10.96 -38.72
N SER A 1108 32.70 10.13 -38.12
CA SER A 1108 31.35 10.55 -37.72
C SER A 1108 31.39 11.45 -36.48
N GLU A 1109 30.30 12.18 -36.24
CA GLU A 1109 30.16 13.01 -35.03
C GLU A 1109 30.21 12.19 -33.72
N TYR A 1110 29.94 10.88 -33.81
CA TYR A 1110 29.93 9.93 -32.71
C TYR A 1110 31.19 9.05 -32.65
N GLU A 1111 32.26 9.39 -33.41
CA GLU A 1111 33.51 8.61 -33.47
C GLU A 1111 34.13 8.38 -32.07
N TYR A 1112 33.97 9.33 -31.15
CA TYR A 1112 34.55 9.29 -29.81
C TYR A 1112 33.54 9.00 -28.71
N GLY A 1113 32.24 9.08 -29.00
CA GLY A 1113 31.15 8.92 -28.04
C GLY A 1113 29.98 9.84 -28.37
N PHE A 1114 28.94 9.81 -27.55
CA PHE A 1114 27.69 10.54 -27.72
C PHE A 1114 27.86 12.05 -27.58
N ALA A 1115 28.50 12.53 -26.51
CA ALA A 1115 28.64 13.95 -26.24
C ALA A 1115 29.93 14.27 -25.46
N LYS A 1116 30.61 15.34 -25.89
CA LYS A 1116 31.84 15.80 -25.25
C LYS A 1116 31.57 16.27 -23.81
N GLY A 1117 32.40 15.82 -22.88
CA GLY A 1117 32.29 16.02 -21.44
C GLY A 1117 31.15 15.25 -20.78
N TYR A 1118 30.52 14.32 -21.50
CA TYR A 1118 29.51 13.39 -21.00
C TYR A 1118 30.09 11.97 -20.94
N ASP A 1119 30.30 11.34 -22.09
CA ASP A 1119 30.87 9.99 -22.22
C ASP A 1119 32.25 9.97 -22.91
N TRP A 1120 32.73 11.11 -23.39
CA TRP A 1120 34.10 11.27 -23.89
C TRP A 1120 34.60 12.71 -23.71
N ASP A 1121 35.91 12.95 -23.65
CA ASP A 1121 36.47 14.31 -23.60
C ASP A 1121 37.87 14.39 -24.26
N ILE A 1122 38.45 15.59 -24.35
CA ILE A 1122 39.82 15.82 -24.81
C ILE A 1122 40.73 16.00 -23.58
N ILE A 1123 41.57 15.01 -23.31
CA ILE A 1123 42.54 15.01 -22.22
C ILE A 1123 43.94 14.99 -22.83
N ASP A 1124 44.82 15.88 -22.37
CA ASP A 1124 46.19 16.04 -22.91
C ASP A 1124 46.26 16.23 -24.43
N GLY A 1125 45.23 16.86 -25.02
CA GLY A 1125 45.16 17.14 -26.45
C GLY A 1125 44.75 15.94 -27.32
N GLN A 1126 44.34 14.81 -26.72
CA GLN A 1126 43.81 13.64 -27.42
C GLN A 1126 42.37 13.35 -26.98
N PRO A 1127 41.46 12.98 -27.90
CA PRO A 1127 40.15 12.50 -27.53
C PRO A 1127 40.27 11.15 -26.79
N THR A 1128 39.49 10.97 -25.73
CA THR A 1128 39.49 9.76 -24.90
C THR A 1128 38.07 9.45 -24.44
N SER A 1129 37.72 8.17 -24.44
CA SER A 1129 36.45 7.64 -23.87
C SER A 1129 36.69 6.89 -22.56
N ASP A 1130 37.93 6.92 -22.06
CA ASP A 1130 38.34 6.38 -20.76
C ASP A 1130 37.62 7.07 -19.60
N LYS A 1131 36.65 6.35 -19.01
CA LYS A 1131 35.83 6.81 -17.88
C LYS A 1131 36.64 7.22 -16.64
N GLU A 1132 37.86 6.70 -16.46
CA GLU A 1132 38.69 7.04 -15.29
C GLU A 1132 39.37 8.41 -15.47
N LYS A 1133 39.50 8.90 -16.71
CA LYS A 1133 40.08 10.22 -17.04
C LYS A 1133 39.04 11.32 -17.16
N ILE A 1134 37.79 10.98 -17.47
CA ILE A 1134 36.72 11.94 -17.73
C ILE A 1134 36.05 12.33 -16.41
N LYS A 1135 36.08 13.63 -16.10
CA LYS A 1135 35.40 14.16 -14.91
C LYS A 1135 33.88 14.07 -15.10
N ASP A 1136 33.19 13.56 -14.08
CA ASP A 1136 31.74 13.38 -14.08
C ASP A 1136 31.22 12.54 -15.26
N PHE A 1137 31.98 11.52 -15.70
CA PHE A 1137 31.57 10.57 -16.73
C PHE A 1137 30.14 10.04 -16.52
N SER A 1138 29.35 10.02 -17.59
CA SER A 1138 28.01 9.43 -17.63
C SER A 1138 27.75 8.84 -19.02
N ASN A 1139 27.06 7.71 -19.09
CA ASN A 1139 26.69 7.03 -20.34
C ASN A 1139 25.24 6.49 -20.30
N GLU A 1140 24.37 7.14 -19.53
CA GLU A 1140 23.01 6.69 -19.27
C GLU A 1140 22.00 7.34 -20.23
N PHE A 1141 21.13 6.56 -20.89
CA PHE A 1141 20.21 7.07 -21.91
C PHE A 1141 18.75 7.06 -21.42
N PRO A 1142 17.89 8.01 -21.83
CA PRO A 1142 16.51 8.11 -21.31
C PRO A 1142 15.70 6.81 -21.38
N PHE A 1143 15.74 6.13 -22.53
CA PHE A 1143 14.96 4.91 -22.77
C PHE A 1143 15.77 3.61 -22.70
N LEU A 1144 17.09 3.72 -22.53
CA LEU A 1144 18.03 2.61 -22.61
C LEU A 1144 18.89 2.54 -21.35
N THR A 1145 19.26 1.34 -20.94
CA THR A 1145 20.13 1.07 -19.77
C THR A 1145 21.60 1.44 -20.03
N GLY A 1146 21.91 2.01 -21.21
CA GLY A 1146 23.21 2.44 -21.68
C GLY A 1146 23.11 2.97 -23.13
N PRO A 1147 24.22 3.16 -23.86
CA PRO A 1147 24.17 3.47 -25.28
C PRO A 1147 23.47 2.35 -26.05
N ALA A 1148 22.97 2.62 -27.26
CA ALA A 1148 22.41 1.58 -28.12
C ALA A 1148 23.48 0.51 -28.43
N ARG A 1149 23.08 -0.76 -28.46
CA ARG A 1149 23.99 -1.92 -28.52
C ARG A 1149 23.67 -2.80 -29.72
N ILE A 1150 24.74 -3.29 -30.36
CA ILE A 1150 24.68 -4.43 -31.28
C ILE A 1150 25.06 -5.68 -30.47
N PRO A 1151 24.17 -6.66 -30.28
CA PRO A 1151 24.31 -7.71 -29.27
C PRO A 1151 25.61 -8.52 -29.32
N ASP A 1152 26.03 -8.96 -30.50
CA ASP A 1152 27.19 -9.84 -30.71
C ASP A 1152 28.53 -9.09 -30.86
N LEU A 1153 28.48 -7.79 -31.16
CA LEU A 1153 29.66 -6.97 -31.43
C LEU A 1153 30.58 -6.85 -30.20
N TYR A 1154 29.99 -6.82 -29.00
CA TYR A 1154 30.71 -6.67 -27.75
C TYR A 1154 31.64 -7.84 -27.46
N MET A 1155 31.10 -9.06 -27.37
CA MET A 1155 31.91 -10.27 -27.12
C MET A 1155 32.97 -10.49 -28.20
N LYS A 1156 32.62 -10.27 -29.49
CA LYS A 1156 33.58 -10.35 -30.59
C LYS A 1156 34.76 -9.40 -30.39
N THR A 1157 34.48 -8.17 -29.97
CA THR A 1157 35.51 -7.16 -29.69
C THR A 1157 36.37 -7.56 -28.49
N LEU A 1158 35.78 -8.04 -27.40
CA LEU A 1158 36.55 -8.50 -26.24
C LEU A 1158 37.51 -9.65 -26.59
N VAL A 1159 37.04 -10.63 -27.36
CA VAL A 1159 37.89 -11.77 -27.79
C VAL A 1159 39.01 -11.32 -28.72
N LYS A 1160 38.72 -10.42 -29.67
CA LYS A 1160 39.71 -9.80 -30.56
C LYS A 1160 40.83 -9.14 -29.74
N LEU A 1161 40.46 -8.28 -28.78
CA LEU A 1161 41.42 -7.58 -27.91
C LEU A 1161 42.20 -8.57 -27.02
N ALA A 1162 41.56 -9.60 -26.48
CA ALA A 1162 42.22 -10.64 -25.67
C ALA A 1162 43.24 -11.47 -26.45
N ASN A 1163 43.09 -11.59 -27.77
CA ASN A 1163 44.03 -12.26 -28.66
C ASN A 1163 45.21 -11.36 -29.06
N GLY A 1164 45.22 -10.09 -28.64
CA GLY A 1164 46.26 -9.11 -28.97
C GLY A 1164 46.10 -8.48 -30.35
N GLU A 1165 44.94 -8.64 -30.99
CA GLU A 1165 44.62 -7.96 -32.24
C GLU A 1165 44.33 -6.47 -31.98
N LYS A 1166 44.71 -5.60 -32.92
CA LYS A 1166 44.56 -4.14 -32.76
C LYS A 1166 43.11 -3.71 -33.02
N PRO A 1167 42.58 -2.72 -32.27
CA PRO A 1167 41.28 -2.12 -32.57
C PRO A 1167 41.37 -1.27 -33.85
N GLU A 1168 40.42 -1.45 -34.76
CA GLU A 1168 40.37 -0.82 -36.08
C GLU A 1168 39.19 0.15 -36.20
N THR A 1169 38.00 -0.26 -35.76
CA THR A 1169 36.79 0.58 -35.80
C THR A 1169 36.75 1.57 -34.63
N PRO A 1170 36.01 2.68 -34.74
CA PRO A 1170 35.76 3.57 -33.60
C PRO A 1170 35.22 2.83 -32.38
N TYR A 1171 34.23 1.94 -32.55
CA TYR A 1171 33.69 1.11 -31.47
C TYR A 1171 34.78 0.26 -30.78
N GLU A 1172 35.64 -0.43 -31.56
CA GLU A 1172 36.71 -1.26 -31.01
C GLU A 1172 37.74 -0.42 -30.22
N LYS A 1173 38.05 0.78 -30.70
CA LYS A 1173 38.97 1.71 -30.01
C LYS A 1173 38.36 2.20 -28.70
N GLN A 1174 37.10 2.63 -28.72
CA GLN A 1174 36.37 3.03 -27.53
C GLN A 1174 36.31 1.89 -26.51
N MET A 1175 36.00 0.66 -26.94
CA MET A 1175 35.98 -0.52 -26.05
C MET A 1175 37.38 -0.85 -25.48
N ALA A 1176 38.45 -0.65 -26.24
CA ALA A 1176 39.82 -0.86 -25.78
C ALA A 1176 40.27 0.17 -24.72
N GLU A 1177 39.69 1.38 -24.74
CA GLU A 1177 39.91 2.38 -23.67
C GLU A 1177 38.96 2.16 -22.49
N PHE A 1178 37.72 1.77 -22.76
CA PHE A 1178 36.66 1.67 -21.76
C PHE A 1178 36.76 0.39 -20.90
N ARG A 1179 37.24 -0.73 -21.48
CA ARG A 1179 37.33 -2.04 -20.82
C ARG A 1179 38.78 -2.40 -20.50
N LYS A 1180 38.98 -2.99 -19.32
CA LYS A 1180 40.29 -3.40 -18.83
C LYS A 1180 40.73 -4.73 -19.49
N PRO A 1181 42.05 -5.03 -19.56
CA PRO A 1181 42.53 -6.32 -20.08
C PRO A 1181 41.88 -7.54 -19.41
N GLU A 1182 41.53 -7.43 -18.14
CA GLU A 1182 40.82 -8.45 -17.38
C GLU A 1182 39.41 -8.71 -17.93
N ASN A 1183 38.70 -7.69 -18.42
CA ASN A 1183 37.41 -7.86 -19.10
C ASN A 1183 37.59 -8.63 -20.42
N TRP A 1184 38.62 -8.30 -21.20
CA TRP A 1184 38.89 -8.95 -22.49
C TRP A 1184 39.16 -10.44 -22.27
N TYR A 1185 40.04 -10.74 -21.31
CA TYR A 1185 40.35 -12.10 -20.90
C TYR A 1185 39.10 -12.85 -20.41
N ALA A 1186 38.27 -12.21 -19.57
CA ALA A 1186 37.02 -12.79 -19.11
C ALA A 1186 36.06 -13.10 -20.27
N GLY A 1187 35.92 -12.21 -21.26
CA GLY A 1187 35.15 -12.46 -22.48
C GLY A 1187 35.65 -13.69 -23.25
N LYS A 1188 36.98 -13.89 -23.34
CA LYS A 1188 37.56 -15.11 -23.92
C LYS A 1188 37.20 -16.38 -23.11
N VAL A 1189 37.17 -16.30 -21.78
CA VAL A 1189 36.74 -17.41 -20.92
C VAL A 1189 35.25 -17.71 -21.12
N VAL A 1190 34.39 -16.69 -21.17
CA VAL A 1190 32.96 -16.83 -21.50
C VAL A 1190 32.78 -17.59 -22.80
N MET A 1191 33.50 -17.19 -23.86
CA MET A 1191 33.38 -17.84 -25.17
C MET A 1191 33.96 -19.26 -25.22
N SER A 1192 34.90 -19.60 -24.33
CA SER A 1192 35.40 -20.99 -24.21
C SER A 1192 34.39 -21.96 -23.61
N GLN A 1193 33.30 -21.45 -23.02
CA GLN A 1193 32.28 -22.23 -22.32
C GLN A 1193 30.97 -22.35 -23.11
N ILE A 1194 30.95 -21.98 -24.40
CA ILE A 1194 29.71 -21.92 -25.20
C ILE A 1194 28.93 -23.24 -25.22
N ASP A 1195 29.63 -24.38 -25.25
CA ASP A 1195 29.02 -25.71 -25.36
C ASP A 1195 28.35 -26.21 -24.06
N ILE A 1196 28.67 -25.60 -22.92
CA ILE A 1196 28.14 -26.00 -21.61
C ILE A 1196 26.96 -25.12 -21.15
N ARG A 1197 26.66 -24.06 -21.90
CA ARG A 1197 25.58 -23.14 -21.59
C ARG A 1197 24.22 -23.80 -21.78
N LYS A 1198 23.31 -23.52 -20.86
CA LYS A 1198 21.94 -23.99 -20.90
C LYS A 1198 20.99 -22.83 -21.14
N GLN A 1199 20.32 -22.90 -22.29
CA GLN A 1199 19.27 -21.95 -22.66
C GLN A 1199 18.03 -22.14 -21.78
N ASN A 1200 17.48 -21.03 -21.29
CA ASN A 1200 16.13 -21.05 -20.73
C ASN A 1200 15.13 -21.01 -21.89
N TYR A 1201 14.47 -22.12 -22.18
CA TYR A 1201 13.58 -22.24 -23.33
C TYR A 1201 12.19 -21.64 -23.08
N PHE A 1202 11.81 -21.39 -21.83
CA PHE A 1202 10.57 -20.71 -21.50
C PHE A 1202 10.83 -19.24 -21.16
N THR A 1203 10.62 -18.38 -22.17
CA THR A 1203 10.61 -16.92 -22.04
C THR A 1203 9.23 -16.33 -22.35
N GLY A 1204 8.20 -17.17 -22.51
CA GLY A 1204 6.84 -16.76 -22.85
C GLY A 1204 6.11 -15.98 -21.76
N ALA A 1205 4.94 -15.46 -22.12
CA ALA A 1205 3.96 -14.95 -21.17
C ALA A 1205 3.66 -15.98 -20.07
N ALA A 1206 3.41 -15.50 -18.84
CA ALA A 1206 3.04 -16.38 -17.73
C ALA A 1206 1.79 -17.21 -18.08
N THR A 1207 1.85 -18.52 -17.86
CA THR A 1207 0.72 -19.41 -18.14
C THR A 1207 -0.47 -19.13 -17.20
N PRO A 1208 -1.70 -19.55 -17.53
CA PRO A 1208 -2.85 -19.34 -16.66
C PRO A 1208 -2.63 -19.86 -15.22
N THR A 1209 -1.97 -21.01 -15.07
CA THR A 1209 -1.66 -21.55 -13.74
C THR A 1209 -0.52 -20.81 -13.06
N MET A 1210 0.49 -20.32 -13.82
CA MET A 1210 1.52 -19.46 -13.24
C MET A 1210 0.92 -18.18 -12.64
N VAL A 1211 -0.04 -17.53 -13.32
CA VAL A 1211 -0.67 -16.29 -12.80
C VAL A 1211 -1.31 -16.48 -11.42
N SER A 1212 -1.89 -17.65 -11.15
CA SER A 1212 -2.57 -17.92 -9.87
C SER A 1212 -1.68 -18.57 -8.81
N LYS A 1213 -0.67 -19.36 -9.19
CA LYS A 1213 0.08 -20.22 -8.26
C LYS A 1213 1.59 -20.01 -8.23
N TRP A 1214 2.19 -19.30 -9.18
CA TRP A 1214 3.66 -19.21 -9.29
C TRP A 1214 4.31 -18.59 -8.05
N ASN A 1215 3.73 -17.52 -7.49
CA ASN A 1215 4.26 -16.88 -6.29
C ASN A 1215 4.35 -17.86 -5.11
N LEU A 1216 3.32 -18.67 -4.89
CA LEU A 1216 3.30 -19.69 -3.84
C LEU A 1216 4.40 -20.75 -4.07
N LEU A 1217 4.50 -21.24 -5.31
CA LEU A 1217 5.49 -22.27 -5.67
C LEU A 1217 6.93 -21.75 -5.50
N ARG A 1218 7.20 -20.52 -5.94
CA ARG A 1218 8.50 -19.85 -5.81
C ARG A 1218 8.87 -19.56 -4.36
N GLN A 1219 7.91 -19.13 -3.55
CA GLN A 1219 8.12 -18.95 -2.12
C GLN A 1219 8.44 -20.29 -1.45
N SER A 1220 7.67 -21.35 -1.74
CA SER A 1220 7.91 -22.69 -1.20
C SER A 1220 9.28 -23.24 -1.60
N GLU A 1221 9.71 -22.99 -2.84
CA GLU A 1221 11.04 -23.34 -3.34
C GLU A 1221 12.14 -22.63 -2.55
N MET A 1222 12.09 -21.30 -2.48
CA MET A 1222 13.08 -20.48 -1.78
C MET A 1222 13.18 -20.85 -0.30
N GLU A 1223 12.05 -21.00 0.38
CA GLU A 1223 12.02 -21.39 1.79
C GLU A 1223 12.62 -22.79 2.01
N THR A 1224 12.31 -23.75 1.14
CA THR A 1224 12.82 -25.12 1.27
C THR A 1224 14.31 -25.18 0.99
N PHE A 1225 14.77 -24.53 -0.08
CA PHE A 1225 16.18 -24.48 -0.46
C PHE A 1225 17.01 -23.85 0.67
N ASN A 1226 16.57 -22.70 1.19
CA ASN A 1226 17.24 -22.05 2.31
C ASN A 1226 17.23 -22.92 3.58
N LYS A 1227 16.11 -23.54 3.94
CA LYS A 1227 16.07 -24.44 5.11
C LYS A 1227 17.02 -25.64 4.96
N ILE A 1228 17.18 -26.20 3.77
CA ILE A 1228 18.13 -27.29 3.51
C ILE A 1228 19.57 -26.77 3.61
N ILE A 1229 19.89 -25.65 2.96
CA ILE A 1229 21.24 -25.05 2.98
C ILE A 1229 21.69 -24.72 4.41
N TYR A 1230 20.78 -24.24 5.26
CA TYR A 1230 21.05 -23.90 6.66
C TYR A 1230 20.96 -25.10 7.62
N GLY A 1231 20.71 -26.31 7.11
CA GLY A 1231 20.59 -27.53 7.93
C GLY A 1231 19.37 -27.57 8.84
N GLN A 1232 18.38 -26.71 8.61
CA GLN A 1232 17.09 -26.71 9.33
C GLN A 1232 16.16 -27.84 8.83
N LEU A 1233 16.35 -28.28 7.58
CA LEU A 1233 15.71 -29.46 7.00
C LEU A 1233 16.78 -30.42 6.45
N PRO A 1234 16.56 -31.74 6.53
CA PRO A 1234 17.42 -32.71 5.87
C PRO A 1234 17.29 -32.56 4.34
N VAL A 1235 18.34 -32.95 3.61
CA VAL A 1235 18.35 -32.93 2.13
C VAL A 1235 17.19 -33.73 1.52
N ASP A 1236 16.73 -34.79 2.19
CA ASP A 1236 15.58 -35.60 1.76
C ASP A 1236 14.24 -34.83 1.77
N ALA A 1237 14.16 -33.69 2.46
CA ALA A 1237 13.01 -32.78 2.37
C ALA A 1237 12.80 -32.25 0.93
N PHE A 1238 13.83 -32.28 0.09
CA PHE A 1238 13.73 -31.96 -1.33
C PHE A 1238 12.69 -32.84 -2.04
N ASP A 1239 12.62 -34.13 -1.74
CA ASP A 1239 11.70 -35.05 -2.45
C ASP A 1239 10.24 -34.73 -2.10
N GLN A 1240 10.00 -34.35 -0.84
CA GLN A 1240 8.70 -33.86 -0.39
C GLN A 1240 8.36 -32.51 -1.03
N PHE A 1241 9.35 -31.60 -1.15
CA PHE A 1241 9.18 -30.35 -1.86
C PHE A 1241 8.79 -30.57 -3.32
N VAL A 1242 9.49 -31.44 -4.06
CA VAL A 1242 9.16 -31.76 -5.46
C VAL A 1242 7.74 -32.32 -5.57
N THR A 1243 7.38 -33.24 -4.68
CA THR A 1243 6.03 -33.82 -4.64
C THR A 1243 4.96 -32.74 -4.44
N ASN A 1244 5.17 -31.85 -3.45
CA ASN A 1244 4.27 -30.75 -3.15
C ASN A 1244 4.21 -29.70 -4.27
N TRP A 1245 5.36 -29.36 -4.86
CA TRP A 1245 5.46 -28.40 -5.95
C TRP A 1245 4.67 -28.87 -7.16
N LYS A 1246 4.84 -30.15 -7.52
CA LYS A 1246 4.09 -30.80 -8.60
C LYS A 1246 2.59 -30.80 -8.34
N SER A 1247 2.15 -31.28 -7.18
CA SER A 1247 0.72 -31.38 -6.82
C SER A 1247 0.04 -30.01 -6.66
N ASN A 1248 0.78 -28.98 -6.25
CA ASN A 1248 0.24 -27.63 -6.06
C ASN A 1248 0.16 -26.82 -7.36
N GLY A 1249 0.30 -27.44 -8.52
CA GLY A 1249 0.12 -26.82 -9.83
C GLY A 1249 1.37 -26.81 -10.71
N GLY A 1250 2.51 -27.27 -10.19
CA GLY A 1250 3.75 -27.37 -10.96
C GLY A 1250 3.67 -28.32 -12.17
N ASP A 1251 2.95 -29.44 -12.06
CA ASP A 1251 2.73 -30.35 -13.19
C ASP A 1251 1.87 -29.69 -14.29
N GLN A 1252 0.83 -28.97 -13.89
CA GLN A 1252 -0.03 -28.24 -14.81
C GLN A 1252 0.74 -27.13 -15.51
N ILE A 1253 1.57 -26.38 -14.78
CA ILE A 1253 2.46 -25.37 -15.36
C ILE A 1253 3.44 -26.02 -16.34
N THR A 1254 4.04 -27.16 -15.97
CA THR A 1254 4.96 -27.89 -16.85
C THR A 1254 4.28 -28.30 -18.16
N GLN A 1255 3.03 -28.76 -18.09
CA GLN A 1255 2.24 -29.06 -19.27
C GLN A 1255 1.98 -27.81 -20.12
N GLU A 1256 1.49 -26.73 -19.52
CA GLU A 1256 1.19 -25.46 -20.21
C GLU A 1256 2.45 -24.87 -20.87
N VAL A 1257 3.60 -24.92 -20.20
CA VAL A 1257 4.91 -24.50 -20.73
C VAL A 1257 5.32 -25.36 -21.92
N ASN A 1258 5.12 -26.68 -21.87
CA ASN A 1258 5.43 -27.57 -22.98
C ASN A 1258 4.49 -27.38 -24.17
N ASP A 1259 3.21 -27.12 -23.93
CA ASP A 1259 2.24 -26.82 -24.98
C ASP A 1259 2.57 -25.50 -25.67
N TRP A 1260 2.92 -24.47 -24.89
CA TRP A 1260 3.48 -23.22 -25.41
C TRP A 1260 4.75 -23.48 -26.22
N PHE A 1261 5.70 -24.26 -25.70
CA PHE A 1261 6.98 -24.54 -26.36
C PHE A 1261 6.79 -25.23 -27.71
N LYS A 1262 5.87 -26.20 -27.80
CA LYS A 1262 5.49 -26.84 -29.06
C LYS A 1262 4.89 -25.84 -30.05
N SER A 1263 4.08 -24.89 -29.57
CA SER A 1263 3.43 -23.90 -30.43
C SER A 1263 4.42 -22.92 -31.08
N VAL A 1264 5.51 -22.58 -30.38
CA VAL A 1264 6.54 -21.67 -30.89
C VAL A 1264 7.67 -22.37 -31.63
N SER A 1265 7.96 -23.64 -31.30
CA SER A 1265 9.02 -24.44 -31.94
C SER A 1265 8.58 -25.13 -33.23
N ALA A 1266 7.27 -25.18 -33.52
CA ALA A 1266 6.72 -25.75 -34.76
C ALA A 1266 6.66 -24.74 -35.92
N LYS A 1267 7.05 -23.49 -35.67
CA LYS A 1267 7.18 -22.40 -36.64
C LYS A 1267 8.65 -22.15 -36.92
#